data_AF-A0A5E4C9F9-F1
#
_entry.id   AF-A0A5E4C9F9-F1
#
_cell.length_a   1.000
_cell.length_b   1.000
_cell.length_c   1.000
_cell.angle_alpha   90.00
_cell.angle_beta   90.00
_cell.angle_gamma   90.00
#
_symmetry.space_group_name_H-M   'P 1'
#
loop_
_entity.id
_entity.type
_entity.pdbx_description
1 polymer ?
#
loop_
_entity_poly.entity_id
_entity_poly.type
_entity_poly.pdbx_seq_one_letter_code
_entity_poly.pdbx_strand_id
1 'polypeptide(L)'
;MRGGCARVALLASLLWVAVQCQQRGLFPAILNLASHADISANATCGEKGPEMFCKLVEHVPGRPVRNAQCRVCDSTSSNPKERHPISHAIDGTNNWWQSPSIQNGREYHWVTITLDLRQVFQVAYVIIKAANAPRPGNWILERSLDGTTFSPWQYYAVSDTECLTRYNITPRRGPPTYRADDEVICTSYYSRLIPLDHGEIHTSLINGRPSADDPSPRLLEFTSARYIRLRLQRIRTLNADLMTLSHREPKDLDPIVTRRKLQCLCEHNTCGESCNMCCPGYHQQPWRPGTISSGNTCEQCNCHNKAKDCYYDESVANQKRSLNTAGQFRGGGVCINCLQNTMGINCETCEDGYYRPHKVSPYEDEPCHPCACDPVGSLSAICVKDDLHSDLNKGKWPGQCPCKEGYAGEKCDRCQFGYKGYPNCVPCDCNLAGSVNDDPCTDPCLCKENVEGKNCDRCKPGFYNLKERNPQGCSECFCFGVSDVCDSLSWPIGQVNDMSGWLVTDLVSPSKIHSQQEALGGRHQISINNTLVMQRLTSKYYWSAPEAYLGNKLTSFGGFLKYTVSYDIPVETVDSDLMSYADIIIKGNGITLSTQAEGLSLQPYEEYFNVVRLVPENFRDFHNKKQIDRDQLMTVLANMTHLLIRANYNSAKMALYRLDSVSLDTASPNAIDLAVATDVEHCECPPGYTGTSCEACAHNTTGDHCEQCLPGFYGVPSHGTSGDCQPCACPLSTASNKCADGYYGNPTVPGESCVLCDCNGNVNPSEPGHCDSVTGECLKCVGNTDGPHCERCADGFYGDAVTAKNCQACDCHEKGSLSDVCHLETGLCDCKPHVIGQQCDQCLPGYYGLDTGLGCLPCNCSTAGSVSDECTEGGQCYCIPGVTGKRCDRCSHGFYAYQDGGCTPCDCAHTQNNCDPESGKCICPPHTWGLECEKCEEGYWGLDPEHGCQACNCSHEGSASPQCDVLSGHCQCKKEFGGQSCDQCSLGYRDFPDCVPCDCDLRGTLVDTCDLERGLCSCAEETGTCSCKENVFGLQCSKCQIGTFALHADNPLGCSPCFCFGLSHLCSELEGYVRTRVTLDSKQPLLRVVSQSNLKGTSEGVYYQAPDILLDATTVRQHVHGEPFYWRLPEQFQGDQLLAYGGKLKYTMAFYSSDGIGTSNYEPQILIKGGRTRKQVIYMDAPAPENGVRQDQEVEMKEDCAPGYYRGKLPEGSGRGPRPLLAPCVPCNCNNHSETCDPETGKCLTKIDLGDMKRTLTIANDKVIHTQVLWP
;
A
#
# COMPACT_ATOMS: atom_id res chain seq x y z
N MET A 1 -38.73 -45.88 -51.95
CA MET A 1 -40.05 -45.35 -51.51
C MET A 1 -39.92 -43.83 -51.28
N ARG A 2 -41.03 -43.11 -51.02
CA ARG A 2 -41.20 -41.69 -50.60
C ARG A 2 -39.99 -40.97 -49.94
N GLY A 3 -39.77 -39.65 -50.02
CA GLY A 3 -40.44 -38.57 -50.80
C GLY A 3 -40.41 -37.17 -50.11
N GLY A 4 -39.87 -36.13 -50.78
CA GLY A 4 -39.82 -34.70 -50.34
C GLY A 4 -38.77 -34.37 -49.25
N CYS A 5 -38.27 -33.14 -49.04
CA CYS A 5 -38.24 -31.87 -49.79
C CYS A 5 -36.99 -31.08 -49.29
N ALA A 6 -36.06 -30.51 -50.07
CA ALA A 6 -36.10 -29.57 -51.20
C ALA A 6 -35.82 -28.10 -50.80
N ARG A 7 -34.62 -27.59 -51.12
CA ARG A 7 -34.39 -26.36 -51.94
C ARG A 7 -32.91 -26.10 -52.24
N VAL A 8 -32.67 -25.30 -53.28
CA VAL A 8 -31.36 -24.94 -53.83
C VAL A 8 -31.04 -23.48 -53.46
N ALA A 9 -29.79 -23.19 -53.09
CA ALA A 9 -29.27 -21.83 -53.08
C ALA A 9 -28.81 -21.47 -54.51
N LEU A 10 -29.38 -20.41 -55.09
CA LEU A 10 -29.00 -19.91 -56.41
C LEU A 10 -28.10 -18.68 -56.27
N LEU A 11 -27.21 -18.57 -57.26
CA LEU A 11 -26.27 -17.49 -57.54
C LEU A 11 -26.91 -16.08 -57.61
N ALA A 12 -26.02 -15.12 -57.84
CA ALA A 12 -26.18 -14.03 -58.83
C ALA A 12 -26.63 -12.64 -58.31
N SER A 13 -26.25 -11.52 -58.94
CA SER A 13 -25.10 -11.21 -59.85
C SER A 13 -25.14 -9.72 -60.25
N LEU A 14 -24.17 -9.30 -61.09
CA LEU A 14 -24.25 -8.17 -62.04
C LEU A 14 -24.29 -6.74 -61.46
N LEU A 15 -23.22 -5.99 -61.72
CA LEU A 15 -23.25 -4.94 -62.76
C LEU A 15 -21.82 -4.58 -63.21
N TRP A 16 -21.68 -4.03 -64.42
CA TRP A 16 -20.41 -3.55 -64.99
C TRP A 16 -20.50 -2.05 -65.23
N VAL A 17 -19.57 -1.29 -64.66
CA VAL A 17 -19.32 0.14 -64.93
C VAL A 17 -17.79 0.33 -64.99
N ALA A 18 -17.32 1.34 -65.73
CA ALA A 18 -15.91 1.53 -66.03
C ALA A 18 -15.02 1.65 -64.77
N VAL A 19 -14.00 0.80 -64.67
CA VAL A 19 -13.00 0.84 -63.60
C VAL A 19 -11.85 1.75 -64.02
N GLN A 20 -11.74 2.92 -63.40
CA GLN A 20 -10.52 3.72 -63.43
C GLN A 20 -9.78 3.52 -62.12
N CYS A 21 -8.63 2.86 -62.17
CA CYS A 21 -7.96 2.30 -60.99
C CYS A 21 -7.26 3.38 -60.17
N GLN A 22 -7.88 3.80 -59.07
CA GLN A 22 -7.23 4.61 -58.04
C GLN A 22 -6.69 3.66 -56.96
N GLN A 23 -5.38 3.40 -57.02
CA GLN A 23 -4.72 2.33 -56.27
C GLN A 23 -4.83 2.56 -54.75
N ARG A 24 -5.58 1.70 -54.06
CA ARG A 24 -5.41 1.52 -52.61
C ARG A 24 -4.08 0.80 -52.39
N GLY A 25 -3.28 1.30 -51.44
CA GLY A 25 -1.98 0.71 -51.11
C GLY A 25 -2.12 -0.75 -50.68
N LEU A 26 -1.40 -1.64 -51.35
CA LEU A 26 -1.27 -3.05 -50.97
C LEU A 26 -0.10 -3.18 -50.00
N PHE A 27 -0.40 -3.16 -48.70
CA PHE A 27 0.59 -3.37 -47.65
C PHE A 27 0.76 -4.87 -47.35
N PRO A 28 1.99 -5.39 -47.19
CA PRO A 28 2.21 -6.76 -46.73
C PRO A 28 1.65 -6.98 -45.32
N ALA A 29 1.32 -8.23 -44.98
CA ALA A 29 1.02 -8.59 -43.60
C ALA A 29 2.23 -8.35 -42.70
N ILE A 30 1.98 -7.91 -41.46
CA ILE A 30 3.03 -7.80 -40.44
C ILE A 30 3.47 -9.22 -40.08
N LEU A 31 4.69 -9.58 -40.47
CA LEU A 31 5.31 -10.87 -40.21
C LEU A 31 6.69 -10.63 -39.60
N ASN A 32 7.09 -11.45 -38.63
CA ASN A 32 8.40 -11.29 -38.02
C ASN A 32 9.48 -11.79 -39.00
N LEU A 33 10.41 -10.90 -39.33
CA LEU A 33 11.36 -11.05 -40.43
C LEU A 33 12.50 -12.02 -40.11
N ALA A 34 12.69 -12.39 -38.84
CA ALA A 34 13.85 -13.11 -38.35
C ALA A 34 13.94 -14.58 -38.81
N SER A 35 12.84 -15.36 -38.84
CA SER A 35 12.84 -16.79 -39.22
C SER A 35 13.22 -17.06 -40.67
N HIS A 36 13.25 -16.01 -41.49
CA HIS A 36 13.51 -16.07 -42.93
C HIS A 36 14.72 -15.21 -43.33
N ALA A 37 15.37 -14.57 -42.34
CA ALA A 37 16.66 -13.93 -42.47
C ALA A 37 17.80 -14.95 -42.51
N ASP A 38 18.93 -14.56 -43.07
CA ASP A 38 20.21 -15.24 -42.90
C ASP A 38 20.95 -14.60 -41.72
N ILE A 39 21.38 -15.37 -40.72
CA ILE A 39 22.02 -14.83 -39.51
C ILE A 39 23.46 -15.34 -39.35
N SER A 40 24.36 -14.41 -39.02
CA SER A 40 25.78 -14.67 -38.82
C SER A 40 26.29 -13.97 -37.58
N ALA A 41 27.23 -14.60 -36.86
CA ALA A 41 28.03 -13.98 -35.81
C ALA A 41 29.51 -14.13 -36.17
N ASN A 42 30.37 -13.21 -35.74
CA ASN A 42 31.82 -13.31 -35.99
C ASN A 42 32.57 -14.25 -35.02
N ALA A 43 31.87 -14.85 -34.05
CA ALA A 43 32.40 -15.84 -33.11
C ALA A 43 31.27 -16.55 -32.35
N THR A 44 31.27 -17.88 -32.30
CA THR A 44 30.38 -18.73 -31.47
C THR A 44 31.22 -19.60 -30.53
N CYS A 45 30.74 -19.89 -29.33
CA CYS A 45 31.45 -20.81 -28.43
C CYS A 45 31.62 -22.20 -29.07
N GLY A 46 32.71 -22.88 -28.75
CA GLY A 46 32.98 -24.23 -29.23
C GLY A 46 33.52 -24.33 -30.67
N GLU A 47 33.54 -23.24 -31.46
CA GLU A 47 34.08 -23.23 -32.84
C GLU A 47 35.57 -23.55 -32.93
N LYS A 48 36.33 -23.37 -31.84
CA LYS A 48 37.77 -23.65 -31.75
C LYS A 48 38.09 -24.92 -30.94
N GLY A 49 37.07 -25.72 -30.61
CA GLY A 49 37.12 -26.84 -29.67
C GLY A 49 36.39 -26.52 -28.34
N PRO A 50 36.24 -27.51 -27.45
CA PRO A 50 35.43 -27.39 -26.24
C PRO A 50 35.90 -26.28 -25.29
N GLU A 51 34.97 -25.45 -24.83
CA GLU A 51 35.23 -24.37 -23.87
C GLU A 51 34.21 -24.33 -22.74
N MET A 52 34.61 -23.87 -21.54
CA MET A 52 33.70 -23.77 -20.39
C MET A 52 33.07 -22.39 -20.25
N PHE A 53 31.79 -22.39 -19.88
CA PHE A 53 31.04 -21.22 -19.42
C PHE A 53 30.37 -21.54 -18.08
N CYS A 54 30.04 -20.53 -17.29
CA CYS A 54 29.41 -20.69 -15.97
C CYS A 54 28.28 -19.69 -15.79
N LYS A 55 27.11 -20.15 -15.31
CA LYS A 55 25.98 -19.27 -15.01
C LYS A 55 26.28 -18.42 -13.77
N LEU A 56 26.00 -17.11 -13.83
CA LEU A 56 25.98 -16.26 -12.63
C LEU A 56 24.80 -16.67 -11.73
N VAL A 57 25.09 -16.93 -10.46
CA VAL A 57 24.09 -17.21 -9.41
C VAL A 57 24.15 -16.12 -8.34
N GLU A 58 23.00 -15.80 -7.75
CA GLU A 58 22.88 -14.78 -6.73
C GLU A 58 23.50 -15.26 -5.40
N HIS A 59 24.39 -14.46 -4.81
CA HIS A 59 25.12 -14.86 -3.61
C HIS A 59 24.40 -14.39 -2.34
N VAL A 60 23.79 -15.34 -1.64
CA VAL A 60 23.35 -15.14 -0.24
C VAL A 60 24.58 -15.23 0.68
N PRO A 61 24.91 -14.20 1.47
CA PRO A 61 26.03 -14.25 2.40
C PRO A 61 25.88 -15.39 3.43
N GLY A 62 27.00 -16.00 3.83
CA GLY A 62 27.04 -16.98 4.91
C GLY A 62 26.87 -18.46 4.53
N ARG A 63 26.64 -18.81 3.25
CA ARG A 63 26.70 -20.20 2.78
C ARG A 63 27.88 -20.45 1.83
N PRO A 64 28.68 -21.52 2.00
CA PRO A 64 29.74 -21.87 1.06
C PRO A 64 29.14 -22.41 -0.25
N VAL A 65 29.63 -21.91 -1.39
CA VAL A 65 29.12 -22.29 -2.71
C VAL A 65 29.64 -23.68 -3.10
N ARG A 66 28.83 -24.72 -2.85
CA ARG A 66 28.97 -26.00 -3.57
C ARG A 66 28.35 -25.84 -4.96
N ASN A 67 29.13 -26.15 -5.98
CA ASN A 67 28.79 -26.15 -7.41
C ASN A 67 28.50 -24.76 -8.00
N ALA A 68 29.54 -24.12 -8.55
CA ALA A 68 29.32 -23.20 -9.66
C ALA A 68 28.71 -23.97 -10.83
N GLN A 69 27.61 -23.47 -11.41
CA GLN A 69 26.92 -24.12 -12.52
C GLN A 69 27.66 -23.89 -13.85
N CYS A 70 28.83 -24.51 -13.97
CA CYS A 70 29.65 -24.52 -15.17
C CYS A 70 29.26 -25.67 -16.12
N ARG A 71 29.33 -25.41 -17.43
CA ARG A 71 29.03 -26.35 -18.51
C ARG A 71 30.03 -26.14 -19.65
N VAL A 72 30.09 -27.12 -20.55
CA VAL A 72 30.91 -27.08 -21.76
C VAL A 72 30.07 -26.62 -22.95
N CYS A 73 30.63 -25.78 -23.81
CA CYS A 73 30.16 -25.53 -25.16
C CYS A 73 31.18 -26.07 -26.16
N ASP A 74 30.72 -26.90 -27.09
CA ASP A 74 31.52 -27.48 -28.17
C ASP A 74 30.61 -27.61 -29.40
N SER A 75 30.95 -26.90 -30.48
CA SER A 75 30.14 -26.93 -31.71
C SER A 75 30.27 -28.25 -32.47
N THR A 76 31.31 -29.02 -32.17
CA THR A 76 31.60 -30.33 -32.78
C THR A 76 31.13 -31.52 -31.95
N SER A 77 30.67 -31.29 -30.71
CA SER A 77 30.17 -32.35 -29.83
C SER A 77 28.97 -33.06 -30.45
N SER A 78 28.87 -34.37 -30.19
CA SER A 78 27.71 -35.16 -30.55
C SER A 78 26.45 -34.76 -29.76
N ASN A 79 26.62 -34.26 -28.52
CA ASN A 79 25.54 -33.84 -27.64
C ASN A 79 24.89 -32.53 -28.12
N PRO A 80 23.58 -32.50 -28.46
CA PRO A 80 22.90 -31.27 -28.84
C PRO A 80 22.91 -30.18 -27.75
N LYS A 81 22.99 -30.56 -26.46
CA LYS A 81 22.94 -29.62 -25.33
C LYS A 81 24.23 -28.82 -25.11
N GLU A 82 25.31 -29.16 -25.81
CA GLU A 82 26.61 -28.47 -25.80
C GLU A 82 26.81 -27.58 -27.05
N ARG A 83 25.90 -27.64 -28.03
CA ARG A 83 25.97 -26.87 -29.27
C ARG A 83 25.06 -25.65 -29.19
N HIS A 84 25.65 -24.45 -29.27
CA HIS A 84 24.91 -23.17 -29.25
C HIS A 84 25.11 -22.33 -30.54
N PRO A 85 24.77 -22.84 -31.74
CA PRO A 85 24.93 -22.16 -33.03
C PRO A 85 23.99 -20.97 -33.24
N ILE A 86 24.41 -20.02 -34.09
CA ILE A 86 23.71 -18.73 -34.29
C ILE A 86 22.29 -18.87 -34.88
N SER A 87 21.98 -20.02 -35.50
CA SER A 87 20.63 -20.37 -35.95
C SER A 87 19.59 -20.40 -34.81
N HIS A 88 19.97 -20.80 -33.60
CA HIS A 88 19.07 -20.81 -32.44
C HIS A 88 18.57 -19.39 -32.07
N ALA A 89 19.29 -18.34 -32.49
CA ALA A 89 18.87 -16.97 -32.27
C ALA A 89 17.77 -16.47 -33.24
N ILE A 90 17.24 -17.33 -34.13
CA ILE A 90 16.09 -17.04 -35.01
C ILE A 90 15.13 -18.22 -35.25
N ASP A 91 15.38 -19.41 -34.68
CA ASP A 91 14.67 -20.64 -35.07
C ASP A 91 13.26 -20.81 -34.48
N GLY A 92 12.87 -19.93 -33.54
CA GLY A 92 11.56 -20.00 -32.88
C GLY A 92 11.50 -20.95 -31.67
N THR A 93 12.62 -21.50 -31.21
CA THR A 93 12.68 -22.46 -30.09
C THR A 93 13.16 -21.83 -28.78
N ASN A 94 13.21 -22.63 -27.71
CA ASN A 94 13.84 -22.28 -26.43
C ASN A 94 15.33 -22.65 -26.35
N ASN A 95 15.97 -22.99 -27.48
CA ASN A 95 17.43 -23.14 -27.56
C ASN A 95 18.07 -21.77 -27.78
N TRP A 96 19.37 -21.64 -27.47
CA TRP A 96 20.12 -20.40 -27.62
C TRP A 96 21.40 -20.53 -28.44
N TRP A 97 21.82 -19.39 -28.98
CA TRP A 97 23.20 -19.15 -29.45
C TRP A 97 24.05 -18.55 -28.33
N GLN A 98 25.34 -18.86 -28.26
CA GLN A 98 26.24 -18.29 -27.25
C GLN A 98 27.60 -17.90 -27.83
N SER A 99 28.08 -16.70 -27.52
CA SER A 99 29.44 -16.27 -27.88
C SER A 99 30.52 -17.00 -27.05
N PRO A 100 31.79 -17.04 -27.50
CA PRO A 100 32.88 -17.58 -26.71
C PRO A 100 33.05 -16.90 -25.35
N SER A 101 33.57 -17.66 -24.39
CA SER A 101 34.01 -17.18 -23.09
C SER A 101 35.15 -16.17 -23.23
N ILE A 102 35.09 -15.08 -22.45
CA ILE A 102 36.18 -14.09 -22.35
C ILE A 102 37.51 -14.71 -21.86
N GLN A 103 37.45 -15.88 -21.21
CA GLN A 103 38.63 -16.68 -20.86
C GLN A 103 39.50 -17.01 -22.10
N ASN A 104 38.87 -17.16 -23.27
CA ASN A 104 39.52 -17.55 -24.52
C ASN A 104 40.05 -16.36 -25.33
N GLY A 105 39.81 -15.12 -24.89
CA GLY A 105 40.28 -13.91 -25.58
C GLY A 105 39.55 -12.64 -25.16
N ARG A 106 40.28 -11.52 -25.05
CA ARG A 106 39.68 -10.19 -24.79
C ARG A 106 38.96 -9.63 -26.01
N GLU A 107 39.30 -10.10 -27.20
CA GLU A 107 38.57 -9.86 -28.45
C GLU A 107 37.08 -10.18 -28.35
N TYR A 108 36.68 -11.12 -27.49
CA TYR A 108 35.29 -11.52 -27.29
C TYR A 108 34.44 -10.50 -26.50
N HIS A 109 35.01 -9.37 -26.08
CA HIS A 109 34.22 -8.16 -25.76
C HIS A 109 33.56 -7.52 -26.99
N TRP A 110 34.06 -7.77 -28.21
CA TRP A 110 33.64 -7.13 -29.46
C TRP A 110 33.15 -8.15 -30.48
N VAL A 111 31.95 -8.65 -30.26
CA VAL A 111 31.28 -9.61 -31.12
C VAL A 111 30.10 -8.92 -31.81
N THR A 112 29.89 -9.24 -33.07
CA THR A 112 28.97 -8.60 -33.98
C THR A 112 28.11 -9.66 -34.65
N ILE A 113 26.80 -9.54 -34.49
CA ILE A 113 25.80 -10.36 -35.17
C ILE A 113 25.21 -9.55 -36.31
N THR A 114 25.10 -10.12 -37.50
CA THR A 114 24.45 -9.50 -38.66
C THR A 114 23.39 -10.43 -39.23
N LEU A 115 22.17 -9.90 -39.38
CA LEU A 115 21.04 -10.53 -40.07
C LEU A 115 20.90 -9.90 -41.46
N ASP A 116 20.82 -10.71 -42.51
CA ASP A 116 20.37 -10.30 -43.84
C ASP A 116 18.91 -10.73 -44.05
N LEU A 117 18.00 -9.76 -44.13
CA LEU A 117 16.58 -9.99 -44.40
C LEU A 117 16.30 -10.35 -45.88
N ARG A 118 17.35 -10.43 -46.71
CA ARG A 118 17.39 -10.78 -48.15
C ARG A 118 16.73 -9.76 -49.09
N GLN A 119 15.80 -8.95 -48.58
CA GLN A 119 15.20 -7.79 -49.24
C GLN A 119 15.09 -6.61 -48.26
N VAL A 120 14.81 -5.41 -48.76
CA VAL A 120 14.57 -4.23 -47.91
C VAL A 120 13.16 -4.31 -47.32
N PHE A 121 13.04 -4.14 -46.01
CA PHE A 121 11.80 -4.02 -45.26
C PHE A 121 11.75 -2.71 -44.48
N GLN A 122 10.53 -2.28 -44.12
CA GLN A 122 10.32 -1.30 -43.06
C GLN A 122 10.28 -2.05 -41.72
N VAL A 123 11.22 -1.75 -40.82
CA VAL A 123 11.35 -2.45 -39.53
C VAL A 123 10.74 -1.58 -38.42
N ALA A 124 9.64 -2.05 -37.84
CA ALA A 124 8.89 -1.31 -36.83
C ALA A 124 9.52 -1.37 -35.43
N TYR A 125 10.08 -2.52 -35.06
CA TYR A 125 10.73 -2.77 -33.78
C TYR A 125 11.75 -3.92 -33.88
N VAL A 126 12.65 -4.00 -32.89
CA VAL A 126 13.61 -5.10 -32.70
C VAL A 126 13.59 -5.52 -31.23
N ILE A 127 13.28 -6.80 -30.99
CA ILE A 127 13.24 -7.42 -29.64
C ILE A 127 14.39 -8.42 -29.52
N ILE A 128 15.06 -8.42 -28.37
CA ILE A 128 16.19 -9.31 -28.05
C ILE A 128 15.96 -9.90 -26.66
N LYS A 129 16.17 -11.22 -26.51
CA LYS A 129 16.04 -11.93 -25.22
C LYS A 129 17.32 -12.69 -24.89
N ALA A 130 18.00 -12.29 -23.81
CA ALA A 130 19.11 -13.03 -23.24
C ALA A 130 18.56 -14.08 -22.24
N ALA A 131 18.81 -15.38 -22.44
CA ALA A 131 18.15 -16.44 -21.68
C ALA A 131 18.86 -16.91 -20.39
N ASN A 132 20.18 -17.11 -20.35
CA ASN A 132 20.93 -17.73 -19.23
C ASN A 132 21.95 -16.79 -18.56
N ALA A 133 21.96 -15.51 -18.96
CA ALA A 133 22.96 -14.50 -18.61
C ALA A 133 22.37 -13.07 -18.72
N PRO A 134 23.01 -12.05 -18.12
CA PRO A 134 22.46 -10.70 -18.06
C PRO A 134 22.49 -9.97 -19.41
N ARG A 135 21.69 -8.90 -19.51
CA ARG A 135 21.59 -8.07 -20.71
C ARG A 135 22.93 -7.37 -21.05
N PRO A 136 23.30 -7.26 -22.34
CA PRO A 136 24.52 -6.60 -22.78
C PRO A 136 24.72 -5.18 -22.22
N GLY A 137 25.94 -4.89 -21.76
CA GLY A 137 26.28 -3.61 -21.14
C GLY A 137 26.32 -2.46 -22.13
N ASN A 138 27.29 -2.47 -23.04
CA ASN A 138 27.42 -1.47 -24.09
C ASN A 138 27.39 -2.12 -25.47
N TRP A 139 26.52 -1.60 -26.33
CA TRP A 139 26.34 -2.09 -27.68
C TRP A 139 25.60 -1.08 -28.56
N ILE A 140 25.64 -1.31 -29.88
CA ILE A 140 24.95 -0.51 -30.88
C ILE A 140 24.01 -1.42 -31.66
N LEU A 141 22.76 -0.97 -31.84
CA LEU A 141 21.89 -1.48 -32.88
C LEU A 141 22.14 -0.66 -34.15
N GLU A 142 22.71 -1.29 -35.18
CA GLU A 142 23.07 -0.71 -36.48
C GLU A 142 22.18 -1.30 -37.59
N ARG A 143 21.96 -0.55 -38.68
CA ARG A 143 21.19 -0.96 -39.86
C ARG A 143 21.88 -0.59 -41.16
N SER A 144 21.54 -1.29 -42.24
CA SER A 144 22.10 -1.07 -43.58
C SER A 144 21.13 -1.52 -44.68
N LEU A 145 21.29 -0.94 -45.87
CA LEU A 145 20.58 -1.34 -47.10
C LEU A 145 21.49 -2.13 -48.07
N ASP A 146 22.79 -1.84 -48.04
CA ASP A 146 23.81 -2.35 -48.98
C ASP A 146 24.59 -3.56 -48.44
N GLY A 147 24.67 -3.71 -47.10
CA GLY A 147 25.50 -4.72 -46.42
C GLY A 147 26.93 -4.26 -46.15
N THR A 148 27.25 -3.00 -46.48
CA THR A 148 28.59 -2.42 -46.32
C THR A 148 28.59 -1.15 -45.48
N THR A 149 27.62 -0.26 -45.69
CA THR A 149 27.47 1.01 -44.98
C THR A 149 26.44 0.86 -43.87
N PHE A 150 26.87 0.98 -42.62
CA PHE A 150 26.02 0.80 -41.44
C PHE A 150 25.82 2.11 -40.67
N SER A 151 24.55 2.44 -40.44
CA SER A 151 24.11 3.59 -39.67
C SER A 151 23.47 3.12 -38.35
N PRO A 152 23.71 3.80 -37.22
CA PRO A 152 23.08 3.43 -35.96
C PRO A 152 21.57 3.71 -35.99
N TRP A 153 20.78 2.83 -35.38
CA TRP A 153 19.39 3.08 -34.97
C TRP A 153 19.32 3.56 -33.53
N GLN A 154 20.04 2.89 -32.62
CA GLN A 154 20.07 3.23 -31.19
C GLN A 154 21.35 2.72 -30.51
N TYR A 155 21.83 3.48 -29.53
CA TYR A 155 22.96 3.12 -28.68
C TYR A 155 22.50 2.69 -27.29
N TYR A 156 23.26 1.77 -26.69
CA TYR A 156 23.01 1.23 -25.35
C TYR A 156 24.30 1.24 -24.55
N ALA A 157 24.23 1.63 -23.27
CA ALA A 157 25.39 1.76 -22.39
C ALA A 157 25.06 1.42 -20.94
N VAL A 158 26.03 0.89 -20.17
CA VAL A 158 25.83 0.53 -18.76
C VAL A 158 25.38 1.68 -17.86
N SER A 159 25.63 2.93 -18.27
CA SER A 159 25.27 4.16 -17.56
C SER A 159 24.97 5.31 -18.54
N ASP A 160 24.22 6.30 -18.05
CA ASP A 160 24.01 7.58 -18.72
C ASP A 160 25.32 8.30 -19.10
N THR A 161 26.36 8.13 -18.28
CA THR A 161 27.67 8.74 -18.52
C THR A 161 28.42 8.09 -19.68
N GLU A 162 28.34 6.78 -19.87
CA GLU A 162 28.98 6.10 -21.01
C GLU A 162 28.29 6.44 -22.35
N CYS A 163 27.01 6.80 -22.37
CA CYS A 163 26.37 7.36 -23.58
C CYS A 163 27.11 8.60 -24.09
N LEU A 164 27.48 9.51 -23.18
CA LEU A 164 28.17 10.75 -23.54
C LEU A 164 29.67 10.53 -23.79
N THR A 165 30.36 9.74 -22.95
CA THR A 165 31.83 9.58 -23.09
C THR A 165 32.24 8.60 -24.18
N ARG A 166 31.40 7.61 -24.53
CA ARG A 166 31.72 6.57 -25.52
C ARG A 166 31.07 6.78 -26.88
N TYR A 167 29.86 7.36 -26.90
CA TYR A 167 29.08 7.58 -28.13
C TYR A 167 28.84 9.06 -28.45
N ASN A 168 29.26 9.99 -27.59
CA ASN A 168 29.08 11.43 -27.73
C ASN A 168 27.59 11.85 -27.92
N ILE A 169 26.67 11.08 -27.33
CA ILE A 169 25.22 11.30 -27.40
C ILE A 169 24.69 11.56 -26.00
N THR A 170 23.82 12.56 -25.86
CA THR A 170 23.19 12.87 -24.58
C THR A 170 22.22 11.75 -24.17
N PRO A 171 22.30 11.23 -22.93
CA PRO A 171 21.51 10.09 -22.51
C PRO A 171 20.02 10.43 -22.38
N ARG A 172 19.15 9.54 -22.88
CA ARG A 172 17.72 9.54 -22.58
C ARG A 172 17.46 8.78 -21.29
N ARG A 173 17.21 9.54 -20.20
CA ARG A 173 16.77 9.03 -18.90
C ARG A 173 15.32 8.54 -18.97
N GLY A 174 15.05 7.39 -18.38
CA GLY A 174 13.72 6.75 -18.43
C GLY A 174 13.50 5.94 -19.72
N PRO A 175 12.23 5.67 -20.10
CA PRO A 175 11.91 5.00 -21.35
C PRO A 175 12.40 5.77 -22.60
N PRO A 176 12.73 5.09 -23.71
CA PRO A 176 13.11 5.73 -24.97
C PRO A 176 12.09 6.77 -25.45
N THR A 177 12.59 7.97 -25.75
CA THR A 177 11.79 9.11 -26.25
C THR A 177 12.59 9.89 -27.29
N TYR A 178 11.93 10.29 -28.38
CA TYR A 178 12.56 10.85 -29.57
C TYR A 178 11.97 12.23 -29.89
N ARG A 179 12.77 13.12 -30.50
CA ARG A 179 12.39 14.50 -30.87
C ARG A 179 12.29 14.73 -32.38
N ALA A 180 12.79 13.78 -33.17
CA ALA A 180 12.74 13.79 -34.63
C ALA A 180 12.74 12.35 -35.15
N ASP A 181 12.17 12.13 -36.34
CA ASP A 181 12.04 10.80 -36.95
C ASP A 181 13.40 10.12 -37.19
N ASP A 182 14.43 10.91 -37.46
CA ASP A 182 15.81 10.48 -37.69
C ASP A 182 16.69 10.53 -36.42
N GLU A 183 16.15 10.88 -35.25
CA GLU A 183 16.95 10.99 -34.02
C GLU A 183 17.45 9.61 -33.55
N VAL A 184 18.78 9.49 -33.46
CA VAL A 184 19.47 8.35 -32.86
C VAL A 184 19.83 8.70 -31.43
N ILE A 185 19.24 7.98 -30.47
CA ILE A 185 19.45 8.22 -29.04
C ILE A 185 20.42 7.21 -28.42
N CYS A 186 20.83 7.49 -27.19
CA CYS A 186 21.47 6.52 -26.30
C CYS A 186 20.69 6.39 -25.00
N THR A 187 20.53 5.18 -24.46
CA THR A 187 19.86 4.94 -23.16
C THR A 187 20.58 3.88 -22.34
N SER A 188 20.50 4.03 -21.02
CA SER A 188 20.97 3.05 -20.02
C SER A 188 19.87 2.14 -19.49
N TYR A 189 18.60 2.41 -19.84
CA TYR A 189 17.41 1.77 -19.25
C TYR A 189 17.40 0.24 -19.42
N TYR A 190 17.74 -0.24 -20.62
CA TYR A 190 17.76 -1.67 -20.96
C TYR A 190 19.10 -2.38 -20.68
N SER A 191 20.18 -1.63 -20.36
CA SER A 191 21.50 -2.19 -20.03
C SER A 191 21.67 -2.51 -18.54
N ARG A 192 20.58 -2.54 -17.76
CA ARG A 192 20.60 -2.86 -16.32
C ARG A 192 20.88 -4.36 -16.09
N LEU A 193 21.70 -4.65 -15.06
CA LEU A 193 22.19 -5.99 -14.73
C LEU A 193 21.08 -6.98 -14.33
N ILE A 194 20.01 -6.49 -13.70
CA ILE A 194 18.84 -7.30 -13.32
C ILE A 194 17.82 -7.27 -14.48
N PRO A 195 17.18 -8.40 -14.84
CA PRO A 195 17.42 -9.75 -14.31
C PRO A 195 18.73 -10.36 -14.84
N LEU A 196 19.32 -11.27 -14.05
CA LEU A 196 20.57 -11.98 -14.36
C LEU A 196 20.40 -13.06 -15.45
N ASP A 197 19.17 -13.44 -15.75
CA ASP A 197 18.80 -14.34 -16.85
C ASP A 197 17.43 -13.92 -17.42
N HIS A 198 17.00 -14.52 -18.54
CA HIS A 198 15.75 -14.24 -19.27
C HIS A 198 15.43 -12.76 -19.60
N GLY A 199 16.42 -11.87 -19.52
CA GLY A 199 16.27 -10.43 -19.66
C GLY A 199 16.00 -9.95 -21.09
N GLU A 200 14.90 -9.22 -21.26
CA GLU A 200 14.47 -8.69 -22.56
C GLU A 200 14.88 -7.22 -22.80
N ILE A 201 15.04 -6.89 -24.08
CA ILE A 201 15.26 -5.54 -24.60
C ILE A 201 14.27 -5.29 -25.73
N HIS A 202 13.44 -4.26 -25.59
CA HIS A 202 12.42 -3.87 -26.56
C HIS A 202 12.82 -2.54 -27.22
N THR A 203 13.22 -2.61 -28.50
CA THR A 203 13.63 -1.43 -29.28
C THR A 203 12.53 -1.05 -30.26
N SER A 204 11.77 0.01 -29.96
CA SER A 204 10.85 0.61 -30.93
C SER A 204 11.62 1.48 -31.93
N LEU A 205 11.31 1.36 -33.22
CA LEU A 205 11.86 2.22 -34.27
C LEU A 205 10.81 3.21 -34.81
N ILE A 206 9.51 2.93 -34.64
CA ILE A 206 8.39 3.81 -35.03
C ILE A 206 7.77 4.51 -33.82
N ASN A 207 7.36 3.74 -32.80
CA ASN A 207 6.68 4.30 -31.63
C ASN A 207 7.63 5.19 -30.82
N GLY A 208 7.16 6.39 -30.49
CA GLY A 208 7.86 7.50 -29.86
C GLY A 208 8.34 8.61 -30.81
N ARG A 209 8.11 8.51 -32.15
CA ARG A 209 8.64 9.46 -33.15
C ARG A 209 7.56 10.38 -33.76
N PRO A 210 7.88 11.67 -34.07
CA PRO A 210 6.88 12.69 -34.42
C PRO A 210 5.97 12.42 -35.62
N SER A 211 6.41 11.66 -36.64
CA SER A 211 5.60 11.35 -37.83
C SER A 211 5.34 9.85 -37.97
N ALA A 212 5.04 9.16 -36.87
CA ALA A 212 4.71 7.73 -36.90
C ALA A 212 3.37 7.40 -37.59
N ASP A 213 2.37 8.26 -37.42
CA ASP A 213 0.99 8.00 -37.86
C ASP A 213 0.73 8.43 -39.32
N ASP A 214 1.53 9.35 -39.84
CA ASP A 214 1.72 9.62 -41.28
C ASP A 214 3.24 9.55 -41.60
N PRO A 215 3.78 8.36 -41.94
CA PRO A 215 5.21 8.12 -42.07
C PRO A 215 5.93 9.07 -43.02
N SER A 216 6.66 10.04 -42.43
CA SER A 216 7.44 11.00 -43.20
C SER A 216 8.48 10.27 -44.07
N PRO A 217 8.92 10.86 -45.20
CA PRO A 217 9.99 10.29 -46.01
C PRO A 217 11.27 9.99 -45.21
N ARG A 218 11.53 10.77 -44.14
CA ARG A 218 12.64 10.51 -43.21
C ARG A 218 12.38 9.31 -42.30
N LEU A 219 11.16 9.15 -41.76
CA LEU A 219 10.85 7.98 -40.93
C LEU A 219 10.89 6.69 -41.76
N LEU A 220 10.36 6.73 -42.99
CA LEU A 220 10.45 5.62 -43.93
C LEU A 220 11.90 5.33 -44.32
N GLU A 221 12.72 6.35 -44.63
CA GLU A 221 14.15 6.15 -44.87
C GLU A 221 14.88 5.65 -43.61
N PHE A 222 14.45 6.05 -42.40
CA PHE A 222 15.05 5.62 -41.13
C PHE A 222 14.73 4.16 -40.80
N THR A 223 13.47 3.74 -40.93
CA THR A 223 13.01 2.37 -40.65
C THR A 223 13.34 1.36 -41.74
N SER A 224 13.75 1.83 -42.93
CA SER A 224 14.22 0.97 -44.02
C SER A 224 15.52 0.25 -43.66
N ALA A 225 15.51 -1.09 -43.72
CA ALA A 225 16.70 -1.92 -43.61
C ALA A 225 16.58 -3.19 -44.46
N ARG A 226 17.71 -3.65 -45.02
CA ARG A 226 17.90 -5.04 -45.45
C ARG A 226 18.76 -5.81 -44.45
N TYR A 227 19.78 -5.16 -43.89
CA TYR A 227 20.67 -5.76 -42.91
C TYR A 227 20.48 -5.11 -41.55
N ILE A 228 20.34 -5.92 -40.51
CA ILE A 228 20.31 -5.48 -39.11
C ILE A 228 21.57 -6.03 -38.44
N ARG A 229 22.25 -5.20 -37.65
CA ARG A 229 23.49 -5.57 -36.97
C ARG A 229 23.44 -5.21 -35.49
N LEU A 230 23.72 -6.20 -34.64
CA LEU A 230 23.92 -6.02 -33.21
C LEU A 230 25.42 -6.05 -32.95
N ARG A 231 25.99 -4.89 -32.60
CA ARG A 231 27.43 -4.74 -32.38
C ARG A 231 27.72 -4.57 -30.91
N LEU A 232 28.06 -5.66 -30.22
CA LEU A 232 28.44 -5.61 -28.81
C LEU A 232 29.84 -5.02 -28.64
N GLN A 233 30.04 -4.35 -27.50
CA GLN A 233 31.30 -3.69 -27.19
C GLN A 233 31.71 -3.74 -25.70
N ARG A 234 30.82 -4.20 -24.82
CA ARG A 234 31.09 -4.47 -23.40
C ARG A 234 30.00 -5.37 -22.81
N ILE A 235 30.43 -6.45 -22.14
CA ILE A 235 29.59 -7.24 -21.21
C ILE A 235 29.35 -6.45 -19.92
N ARG A 236 28.38 -6.86 -19.08
CA ARG A 236 28.14 -6.24 -17.77
C ARG A 236 28.34 -7.27 -16.65
N THR A 237 29.54 -7.30 -16.09
CA THR A 237 29.89 -8.22 -14.98
C THR A 237 29.65 -7.58 -13.60
N LEU A 238 29.74 -8.39 -12.55
CA LEU A 238 29.88 -7.95 -11.14
C LEU A 238 31.32 -7.43 -10.86
N ASN A 239 31.80 -6.51 -11.69
CA ASN A 239 33.17 -5.96 -11.68
C ASN A 239 34.32 -6.95 -11.98
N ALA A 240 34.02 -8.10 -12.59
CA ALA A 240 35.02 -9.12 -12.96
C ALA A 240 35.92 -8.72 -14.14
N ASP A 241 35.56 -7.67 -14.90
CA ASP A 241 36.28 -7.13 -16.09
C ASP A 241 37.80 -6.93 -15.89
N LEU A 242 38.26 -6.72 -14.65
CA LEU A 242 39.65 -6.40 -14.33
C LEU A 242 40.61 -7.61 -14.40
N MET A 243 40.10 -8.85 -14.34
CA MET A 243 40.95 -10.05 -14.40
C MET A 243 41.61 -10.18 -15.77
N THR A 244 42.95 -10.22 -15.80
CA THR A 244 43.73 -10.40 -17.05
C THR A 244 44.41 -11.76 -17.02
N LEU A 245 44.03 -12.65 -17.94
CA LEU A 245 44.71 -13.94 -18.12
C LEU A 245 46.01 -13.75 -18.90
N SER A 246 47.15 -13.96 -18.24
CA SER A 246 48.48 -13.93 -18.85
C SER A 246 49.15 -15.31 -18.75
N HIS A 247 48.89 -16.18 -19.72
CA HIS A 247 49.55 -17.49 -19.80
C HIS A 247 51.03 -17.37 -20.18
N ARG A 248 51.93 -17.53 -19.19
CA ARG A 248 53.22 -18.25 -19.30
C ARG A 248 53.85 -18.43 -17.92
N GLU A 249 54.31 -19.66 -17.68
CA GLU A 249 54.95 -20.20 -16.47
C GLU A 249 54.04 -20.29 -15.21
N PRO A 250 53.95 -21.45 -14.51
CA PRO A 250 52.87 -21.71 -13.55
C PRO A 250 53.31 -21.65 -12.07
N LYS A 251 54.34 -20.86 -11.73
CA LYS A 251 54.96 -20.91 -10.38
C LYS A 251 55.12 -19.58 -9.63
N ASP A 252 55.01 -18.43 -10.28
CA ASP A 252 55.02 -17.12 -9.63
C ASP A 252 53.63 -16.46 -9.71
N LEU A 253 52.68 -16.98 -8.92
CA LEU A 253 51.34 -16.42 -8.74
C LEU A 253 51.24 -15.73 -7.37
N ASP A 254 51.73 -14.49 -7.31
CA ASP A 254 51.53 -13.59 -6.17
C ASP A 254 50.07 -13.07 -6.16
N PRO A 255 49.30 -13.26 -5.07
CA PRO A 255 47.89 -12.90 -5.00
C PRO A 255 47.59 -11.38 -5.02
N ILE A 256 48.60 -10.51 -5.09
CA ILE A 256 48.46 -9.04 -5.02
C ILE A 256 48.66 -8.36 -6.40
N VAL A 257 49.15 -9.08 -7.42
CA VAL A 257 49.66 -8.46 -8.67
C VAL A 257 48.59 -8.22 -9.75
N THR A 258 47.87 -7.11 -9.65
CA THR A 258 47.15 -6.49 -10.80
C THR A 258 47.31 -4.97 -10.94
N ARG A 259 48.00 -4.28 -10.00
CA ARG A 259 48.12 -2.81 -10.01
C ARG A 259 49.46 -2.29 -10.58
N ARG A 260 49.50 -2.04 -11.89
CA ARG A 260 50.33 -0.96 -12.48
C ARG A 260 49.60 -0.29 -13.64
N LYS A 261 49.28 1.00 -13.48
CA LYS A 261 48.83 1.91 -14.55
C LYS A 261 49.60 3.22 -14.44
N LEU A 262 49.69 3.95 -15.55
CA LEU A 262 50.05 5.37 -15.55
C LEU A 262 48.80 6.17 -15.17
N GLN A 263 48.68 6.46 -13.88
CA GLN A 263 47.58 7.23 -13.30
C GLN A 263 47.95 8.73 -13.27
N CYS A 264 47.00 9.62 -13.57
CA CYS A 264 47.20 11.05 -13.36
C CYS A 264 47.44 11.36 -11.87
N LEU A 265 48.41 12.25 -11.58
CA LEU A 265 48.56 12.84 -10.25
C LEU A 265 47.41 13.83 -10.03
N CYS A 266 46.32 13.34 -9.47
CA CYS A 266 45.09 14.12 -9.34
C CYS A 266 45.12 15.05 -8.13
N GLU A 267 44.83 16.32 -8.40
CA GLU A 267 44.69 17.37 -7.41
C GLU A 267 43.19 17.70 -7.19
N HIS A 268 42.89 18.77 -6.45
CA HIS A 268 41.52 19.26 -6.23
C HIS A 268 40.52 18.20 -5.68
N ASN A 269 41.01 17.24 -4.89
CA ASN A 269 40.26 16.10 -4.33
C ASN A 269 39.58 15.21 -5.39
N THR A 270 40.14 15.15 -6.59
CA THR A 270 39.70 14.26 -7.67
C THR A 270 40.52 12.96 -7.68
N CYS A 271 39.90 11.87 -8.13
CA CYS A 271 40.46 10.52 -8.16
C CYS A 271 40.17 9.82 -9.50
N GLY A 272 40.64 8.58 -9.63
CA GLY A 272 40.56 7.79 -10.86
C GLY A 272 41.80 7.95 -11.75
N GLU A 273 41.79 7.27 -12.90
CA GLU A 273 42.95 7.21 -13.82
C GLU A 273 43.25 8.57 -14.46
N SER A 274 42.21 9.40 -14.65
CA SER A 274 42.28 10.69 -15.33
C SER A 274 41.49 11.77 -14.59
N CYS A 275 41.47 11.68 -13.25
CA CYS A 275 40.85 12.68 -12.37
C CYS A 275 39.34 12.89 -12.63
N ASN A 276 38.69 11.86 -13.16
CA ASN A 276 37.37 11.86 -13.78
C ASN A 276 36.22 11.54 -12.80
N MET A 277 36.52 11.53 -11.50
CA MET A 277 35.58 11.38 -10.39
C MET A 277 36.13 12.13 -9.17
N CYS A 278 35.29 12.38 -8.16
CA CYS A 278 35.79 12.82 -6.87
C CYS A 278 36.47 11.66 -6.12
N CYS A 279 37.31 11.97 -5.14
CA CYS A 279 37.84 10.95 -4.24
C CYS A 279 36.78 10.44 -3.26
N PRO A 280 36.93 9.20 -2.74
CA PRO A 280 36.18 8.73 -1.58
C PRO A 280 36.12 9.78 -0.47
N GLY A 281 34.92 10.06 0.04
CA GLY A 281 34.65 11.11 1.02
C GLY A 281 34.41 12.52 0.45
N TYR A 282 34.56 12.74 -0.87
CA TYR A 282 34.46 14.07 -1.50
C TYR A 282 33.26 14.22 -2.47
N HIS A 283 32.15 13.55 -2.18
CA HIS A 283 30.93 13.56 -3.01
C HIS A 283 29.85 14.54 -2.52
N GLN A 284 30.21 15.62 -1.82
CA GLN A 284 29.22 16.60 -1.32
C GLN A 284 28.54 17.38 -2.46
N GLN A 285 29.24 17.57 -3.57
CA GLN A 285 28.74 18.16 -4.82
C GLN A 285 29.08 17.24 -6.01
N PRO A 286 28.33 17.30 -7.13
CA PRO A 286 28.61 16.43 -8.26
C PRO A 286 29.91 16.87 -8.95
N TRP A 287 30.76 15.90 -9.31
CA TRP A 287 32.03 16.15 -10.00
C TRP A 287 31.84 17.01 -11.26
N ARG A 288 32.77 17.94 -11.49
CA ARG A 288 32.81 18.81 -12.68
C ARG A 288 34.26 18.94 -13.17
N PRO A 289 34.51 18.96 -14.49
CA PRO A 289 35.85 19.23 -15.00
C PRO A 289 36.28 20.66 -14.65
N GLY A 290 37.55 20.84 -14.29
CA GLY A 290 38.12 22.17 -14.03
C GLY A 290 38.09 23.06 -15.28
N THR A 291 37.90 24.37 -15.09
CA THR A 291 37.96 25.39 -16.13
C THR A 291 39.12 26.35 -15.86
N ILE A 292 39.49 27.16 -16.87
CA ILE A 292 40.57 28.15 -16.79
C ILE A 292 40.34 29.18 -15.65
N SER A 293 39.11 29.36 -15.19
CA SER A 293 38.72 30.28 -14.12
C SER A 293 38.30 29.62 -12.80
N SER A 294 38.16 28.29 -12.75
CA SER A 294 37.73 27.56 -11.55
C SER A 294 38.23 26.12 -11.56
N GLY A 295 39.01 25.71 -10.55
CA GLY A 295 39.50 24.34 -10.40
C GLY A 295 38.40 23.29 -10.20
N ASN A 296 37.18 23.71 -9.84
CA ASN A 296 36.01 22.85 -9.60
C ASN A 296 36.26 21.69 -8.62
N THR A 297 37.02 22.00 -7.57
CA THR A 297 37.39 21.10 -6.46
C THR A 297 36.22 20.35 -5.86
N CYS A 298 36.39 19.03 -5.68
CA CYS A 298 35.42 18.19 -4.99
C CYS A 298 35.38 18.53 -3.48
N GLU A 299 34.17 18.75 -2.96
CA GLU A 299 33.91 19.15 -1.58
C GLU A 299 33.70 17.92 -0.69
N GLN A 300 34.32 17.92 0.49
CA GLN A 300 34.24 16.82 1.44
C GLN A 300 32.83 16.70 2.03
N CYS A 301 32.31 15.48 2.11
CA CYS A 301 31.07 15.19 2.81
C CYS A 301 31.25 15.38 4.32
N ASN A 302 30.23 15.92 4.99
CA ASN A 302 30.21 15.94 6.44
C ASN A 302 29.50 14.69 6.96
N CYS A 303 30.28 13.72 7.44
CA CYS A 303 29.76 12.46 7.98
C CYS A 303 29.93 12.35 9.51
N HIS A 304 30.04 13.50 10.21
CA HIS A 304 30.22 13.57 11.68
C HIS A 304 31.37 12.70 12.24
N ASN A 305 32.41 12.45 11.43
CA ASN A 305 33.50 11.49 11.66
C ASN A 305 33.11 10.00 11.74
N LYS A 306 31.84 9.65 11.46
CA LYS A 306 31.28 8.29 11.56
C LYS A 306 31.38 7.48 10.27
N ALA A 307 31.36 8.14 9.11
CA ALA A 307 31.76 7.53 7.85
C ALA A 307 32.99 8.23 7.25
N LYS A 308 33.78 7.48 6.49
CA LYS A 308 34.96 7.98 5.75
C LYS A 308 34.67 8.20 4.26
N ASP A 309 33.52 7.74 3.78
CA ASP A 309 33.10 7.83 2.38
C ASP A 309 31.60 8.15 2.28
N CYS A 310 31.18 8.59 1.10
CA CYS A 310 29.84 9.05 0.77
C CYS A 310 29.60 8.93 -0.74
N TYR A 311 28.34 8.93 -1.19
CA TYR A 311 27.97 9.13 -2.59
C TYR A 311 27.18 10.45 -2.76
N TYR A 312 27.01 10.92 -4.00
CA TYR A 312 26.21 12.11 -4.29
C TYR A 312 24.80 11.72 -4.75
N ASP A 313 23.77 12.31 -4.12
CA ASP A 313 22.36 12.16 -4.46
C ASP A 313 21.74 13.50 -4.91
N GLU A 314 21.15 13.52 -6.11
CA GLU A 314 20.54 14.70 -6.74
C GLU A 314 19.21 15.10 -6.06
N SER A 315 18.48 14.17 -5.46
CA SER A 315 17.25 14.43 -4.69
C SER A 315 17.57 15.08 -3.33
N VAL A 316 18.55 14.54 -2.61
CA VAL A 316 19.04 15.09 -1.33
C VAL A 316 19.58 16.51 -1.51
N ALA A 317 20.26 16.78 -2.63
CA ALA A 317 20.74 18.12 -2.99
C ALA A 317 19.59 19.11 -3.24
N ASN A 318 18.58 18.71 -4.02
CA ASN A 318 17.41 19.55 -4.30
C ASN A 318 16.55 19.81 -3.05
N GLN A 319 16.43 18.81 -2.17
CA GLN A 319 15.74 18.92 -0.87
C GLN A 319 16.56 19.70 0.17
N LYS A 320 17.84 20.03 -0.10
CA LYS A 320 18.80 20.64 0.84
C LYS A 320 18.93 19.86 2.15
N ARG A 321 19.06 18.53 2.08
CA ARG A 321 19.09 17.67 3.28
C ARG A 321 20.48 17.20 3.70
N SER A 322 21.50 17.31 2.86
CA SER A 322 22.88 17.02 3.25
C SER A 322 23.59 18.26 3.80
N LEU A 323 24.24 18.09 4.94
CA LEU A 323 25.12 19.06 5.58
C LEU A 323 26.53 19.02 4.96
N ASN A 324 27.14 20.19 4.71
CA ASN A 324 28.56 20.28 4.33
C ASN A 324 29.48 20.52 5.55
N THR A 325 30.80 20.55 5.32
CA THR A 325 31.81 20.77 6.37
C THR A 325 31.79 22.17 6.99
N ALA A 326 31.09 23.13 6.37
CA ALA A 326 30.84 24.45 6.94
C ALA A 326 29.54 24.53 7.77
N GLY A 327 28.87 23.39 8.03
CA GLY A 327 27.61 23.33 8.79
C GLY A 327 26.41 23.89 8.04
N GLN A 328 26.46 23.96 6.70
CA GLN A 328 25.38 24.46 5.86
C GLN A 328 24.67 23.31 5.15
N PHE A 329 23.33 23.33 5.15
CA PHE A 329 22.49 22.40 4.41
C PHE A 329 22.56 22.69 2.89
N ARG A 330 23.60 22.13 2.25
CA ARG A 330 23.97 22.39 0.87
C ARG A 330 24.80 21.23 0.32
N GLY A 331 24.43 20.75 -0.86
CA GLY A 331 25.03 19.57 -1.48
C GLY A 331 24.17 18.33 -1.29
N GLY A 332 24.63 17.21 -1.83
CA GLY A 332 23.91 15.94 -1.91
C GLY A 332 24.71 14.76 -1.35
N GLY A 333 25.74 15.00 -0.54
CA GLY A 333 26.55 13.93 0.03
C GLY A 333 25.74 13.06 0.99
N VAL A 334 25.62 11.77 0.68
CA VAL A 334 25.00 10.74 1.52
C VAL A 334 26.10 9.80 1.99
N CYS A 335 26.33 9.75 3.30
CA CYS A 335 27.40 8.97 3.92
C CYS A 335 27.12 7.45 3.86
N ILE A 336 28.18 6.65 3.75
CA ILE A 336 28.07 5.18 3.65
C ILE A 336 28.91 4.48 4.72
N ASN A 337 28.38 3.37 5.24
CA ASN A 337 28.98 2.62 6.37
C ASN A 337 29.24 3.53 7.58
N CYS A 338 28.19 4.22 8.04
CA CYS A 338 28.20 4.97 9.30
C CYS A 338 28.55 4.02 10.45
N LEU A 339 29.57 4.37 11.23
CA LEU A 339 30.07 3.58 12.35
C LEU A 339 29.39 4.00 13.67
N GLN A 340 29.68 3.26 14.75
CA GLN A 340 29.27 3.62 16.13
C GLN A 340 27.73 3.76 16.27
N ASN A 341 27.00 2.85 15.61
CA ASN A 341 25.54 2.71 15.62
C ASN A 341 24.78 3.98 15.18
N THR A 342 25.37 4.73 14.23
CA THR A 342 24.76 5.92 13.62
C THR A 342 24.18 5.62 12.23
N MET A 343 23.14 6.35 11.83
CA MET A 343 22.57 6.34 10.48
C MET A 343 22.11 7.75 10.08
N GLY A 344 21.52 7.89 8.89
CA GLY A 344 21.08 9.17 8.33
C GLY A 344 21.93 9.61 7.14
N ILE A 345 21.61 10.78 6.58
CA ILE A 345 22.27 11.30 5.36
C ILE A 345 23.74 11.68 5.64
N ASN A 346 24.00 12.18 6.84
CA ASN A 346 25.28 12.65 7.35
C ASN A 346 25.78 11.80 8.54
N CYS A 347 25.20 10.63 8.81
CA CYS A 347 25.39 9.87 10.06
C CYS A 347 24.97 10.65 11.33
N GLU A 348 23.90 11.42 11.23
CA GLU A 348 23.43 12.38 12.24
C GLU A 348 22.59 11.77 13.37
N THR A 349 21.83 10.70 13.08
CA THR A 349 20.92 10.02 14.03
C THR A 349 21.42 8.61 14.35
N CYS A 350 20.70 7.86 15.19
CA CYS A 350 21.08 6.52 15.64
C CYS A 350 20.35 5.40 14.88
N GLU A 351 20.93 4.22 14.85
CA GLU A 351 20.30 3.01 14.28
C GLU A 351 19.04 2.58 15.04
N ASP A 352 18.21 1.74 14.42
CA ASP A 352 16.99 1.25 15.07
C ASP A 352 17.36 0.34 16.25
N GLY A 353 16.85 0.68 17.45
CA GLY A 353 17.32 0.07 18.70
C GLY A 353 18.50 0.80 19.36
N TYR A 354 18.90 1.98 18.87
CA TYR A 354 19.88 2.86 19.53
C TYR A 354 19.36 4.31 19.66
N TYR A 355 19.89 5.05 20.64
CA TYR A 355 19.57 6.46 20.87
C TYR A 355 20.76 7.32 21.30
N ARG A 356 20.66 8.60 20.97
CA ARG A 356 21.56 9.69 21.34
C ARG A 356 21.02 10.40 22.58
N PRO A 357 21.71 10.40 23.72
CA PRO A 357 21.25 11.15 24.89
C PRO A 357 21.17 12.66 24.61
N HIS A 358 20.25 13.32 25.30
CA HIS A 358 20.03 14.76 25.20
C HIS A 358 21.35 15.56 25.28
N LYS A 359 21.59 16.46 24.32
CA LYS A 359 22.83 17.26 24.14
C LYS A 359 24.12 16.50 23.74
N VAL A 360 24.10 15.19 23.48
CA VAL A 360 25.30 14.46 22.98
C VAL A 360 25.52 14.73 21.50
N SER A 361 26.63 15.38 21.16
CA SER A 361 26.95 15.83 19.80
C SER A 361 27.12 14.64 18.82
N PRO A 362 26.67 14.74 17.55
CA PRO A 362 26.95 13.73 16.53
C PRO A 362 28.43 13.44 16.27
N TYR A 363 29.33 14.37 16.63
CA TYR A 363 30.78 14.20 16.49
C TYR A 363 31.43 13.40 17.64
N GLU A 364 30.76 13.19 18.79
CA GLU A 364 31.30 12.42 19.93
C GLU A 364 31.60 10.97 19.57
N ASP A 365 32.64 10.35 20.14
CA ASP A 365 33.12 9.03 19.70
C ASP A 365 32.13 7.88 19.92
N GLU A 366 31.32 7.88 20.98
CA GLU A 366 30.22 6.91 21.14
C GLU A 366 28.89 7.64 21.33
N PRO A 367 28.26 8.13 20.24
CA PRO A 367 27.13 9.04 20.30
C PRO A 367 25.77 8.36 20.48
N CYS A 368 25.71 7.03 20.31
CA CYS A 368 24.50 6.23 20.24
C CYS A 368 24.61 5.00 21.16
N HIS A 369 23.79 4.97 22.21
CA HIS A 369 23.70 3.86 23.17
C HIS A 369 22.49 2.97 22.87
N PRO A 370 22.51 1.67 23.21
CA PRO A 370 21.40 0.77 22.93
C PRO A 370 20.14 1.17 23.70
N CYS A 371 18.98 1.06 23.05
CA CYS A 371 17.68 1.12 23.68
C CYS A 371 17.54 -0.06 24.65
N ALA A 372 17.15 0.23 25.89
CA ALA A 372 16.98 -0.77 26.94
C ALA A 372 15.49 -1.02 27.24
N CYS A 373 14.67 -1.14 26.19
CA CYS A 373 13.22 -1.31 26.30
C CYS A 373 12.85 -2.68 26.84
N ASP A 374 11.98 -2.72 27.85
CA ASP A 374 11.50 -3.97 28.41
C ASP A 374 10.56 -4.70 27.43
N PRO A 375 10.77 -6.00 27.12
CA PRO A 375 9.97 -6.72 26.14
C PRO A 375 8.53 -7.02 26.60
N VAL A 376 8.27 -7.06 27.91
CA VAL A 376 6.93 -7.25 28.47
C VAL A 376 6.15 -5.95 28.42
N GLY A 377 6.73 -4.84 28.87
CA GLY A 377 6.07 -3.54 28.95
C GLY A 377 6.10 -2.67 27.68
N SER A 378 7.02 -2.91 26.74
CA SER A 378 7.14 -2.10 25.51
C SER A 378 6.36 -2.68 24.33
N LEU A 379 5.88 -1.80 23.45
CA LEU A 379 5.29 -2.12 22.14
C LEU A 379 6.36 -2.52 21.10
N SER A 380 7.60 -2.07 21.29
CA SER A 380 8.75 -2.33 20.41
C SER A 380 10.05 -2.14 21.18
N ALA A 381 11.12 -2.78 20.71
CA ALA A 381 12.48 -2.54 21.20
C ALA A 381 13.10 -1.21 20.73
N ILE A 382 12.43 -0.51 19.79
CA ILE A 382 12.90 0.77 19.24
C ILE A 382 12.42 1.92 20.13
N CYS A 383 13.36 2.61 20.79
CA CYS A 383 13.14 3.81 21.59
C CYS A 383 13.27 5.11 20.77
N VAL A 384 12.91 6.25 21.37
CA VAL A 384 13.07 7.59 20.76
C VAL A 384 14.55 7.90 20.52
N LYS A 385 14.93 8.13 19.27
CA LYS A 385 16.33 8.15 18.82
C LYS A 385 17.16 9.35 19.28
N ASP A 386 16.64 10.56 19.24
CA ASP A 386 17.41 11.79 19.48
C ASP A 386 16.51 13.00 19.79
N ASP A 387 17.12 14.16 20.04
CA ASP A 387 16.43 15.41 20.33
C ASP A 387 15.49 15.91 19.20
N LEU A 388 15.73 15.53 17.93
CA LEU A 388 14.87 15.90 16.79
C LEU A 388 13.60 15.04 16.70
N HIS A 389 13.67 13.80 17.19
CA HIS A 389 12.55 12.88 17.31
C HIS A 389 11.86 12.95 18.70
N SER A 390 12.39 13.77 19.60
CA SER A 390 11.83 14.05 20.92
C SER A 390 10.66 15.05 20.85
N ASP A 391 9.70 14.91 21.76
CA ASP A 391 8.65 15.92 21.98
C ASP A 391 8.67 16.30 23.45
N LEU A 392 9.63 17.17 23.79
CA LEU A 392 9.87 17.65 25.16
C LEU A 392 8.63 18.32 25.76
N ASN A 393 7.76 18.91 24.94
CA ASN A 393 6.50 19.52 25.38
C ASN A 393 5.41 18.48 25.72
N LYS A 394 5.60 17.21 25.33
CA LYS A 394 4.76 16.06 25.70
C LYS A 394 5.52 14.98 26.48
N GLY A 395 6.67 15.32 27.06
CA GLY A 395 7.44 14.42 27.94
C GLY A 395 8.12 13.24 27.23
N LYS A 396 8.35 13.29 25.91
CA LYS A 396 9.14 12.27 25.20
C LYS A 396 10.61 12.67 25.15
N TRP A 397 11.48 11.88 25.78
CA TRP A 397 12.94 12.08 25.83
C TRP A 397 13.68 11.11 24.90
N PRO A 398 14.90 11.44 24.44
CA PRO A 398 15.76 10.46 23.78
C PRO A 398 16.11 9.29 24.71
N GLY A 399 15.84 8.07 24.27
CA GLY A 399 15.94 6.85 25.08
C GLY A 399 14.59 6.30 25.58
N GLN A 400 13.54 7.13 25.60
CA GLN A 400 12.20 6.71 26.05
C GLN A 400 11.61 5.64 25.10
N CYS A 401 11.21 4.52 25.67
CA CYS A 401 10.57 3.40 24.97
C CYS A 401 9.06 3.61 24.78
N PRO A 402 8.44 3.05 23.72
CA PRO A 402 7.00 3.14 23.49
C PRO A 402 6.26 2.09 24.32
N CYS A 403 5.62 2.50 25.41
CA CYS A 403 5.00 1.57 26.35
C CYS A 403 3.61 1.07 25.90
N LYS A 404 3.28 -0.16 26.29
CA LYS A 404 1.92 -0.71 26.24
C LYS A 404 1.02 0.02 27.24
N GLU A 405 -0.28 -0.03 27.01
CA GLU A 405 -1.28 0.52 27.94
C GLU A 405 -1.13 -0.13 29.32
N GLY A 406 -1.05 0.70 30.37
CA GLY A 406 -0.77 0.26 31.74
C GLY A 406 0.71 0.17 32.14
N TYR A 407 1.65 0.43 31.22
CA TYR A 407 3.09 0.40 31.47
C TYR A 407 3.73 1.79 31.27
N ALA A 408 4.78 2.10 32.04
CA ALA A 408 5.47 3.39 31.99
C ALA A 408 6.92 3.30 32.52
N GLY A 409 7.59 4.45 32.61
CA GLY A 409 9.04 4.54 32.83
C GLY A 409 9.80 4.66 31.51
N GLU A 410 11.05 5.14 31.56
CA GLU A 410 11.90 5.34 30.38
C GLU A 410 12.02 4.06 29.54
N LYS A 411 11.96 2.89 30.19
CA LYS A 411 12.11 1.56 29.59
C LYS A 411 10.81 0.76 29.52
N CYS A 412 9.69 1.32 29.99
CA CYS A 412 8.43 0.59 30.21
C CYS A 412 8.55 -0.54 31.26
N ASP A 413 9.51 -0.39 32.18
CA ASP A 413 9.97 -1.35 33.20
C ASP A 413 9.17 -1.30 34.52
N ARG A 414 8.04 -0.57 34.53
CA ARG A 414 7.12 -0.46 35.65
C ARG A 414 5.70 -0.18 35.15
N CYS A 415 4.72 -0.24 36.05
CA CYS A 415 3.36 0.14 35.71
C CYS A 415 3.20 1.67 35.52
N GLN A 416 2.22 2.03 34.70
CA GLN A 416 1.73 3.39 34.55
C GLN A 416 1.04 3.86 35.84
N PHE A 417 1.06 5.16 36.10
CA PHE A 417 0.23 5.74 37.16
C PHE A 417 -1.24 5.39 36.92
N GLY A 418 -1.90 4.78 37.92
CA GLY A 418 -3.20 4.11 37.73
C GLY A 418 -3.13 2.58 37.58
N TYR A 419 -1.94 1.96 37.61
CA TYR A 419 -1.75 0.52 37.45
C TYR A 419 -0.73 -0.04 38.45
N LYS A 420 -0.89 -1.30 38.89
CA LYS A 420 -0.02 -2.03 39.83
C LYS A 420 0.28 -3.45 39.35
N GLY A 421 1.32 -4.09 39.91
CA GLY A 421 1.58 -5.53 39.70
C GLY A 421 2.55 -5.90 38.57
N TYR A 422 3.47 -5.02 38.18
CA TYR A 422 4.53 -5.34 37.20
C TYR A 422 5.22 -6.68 37.53
N PRO A 423 5.41 -7.61 36.57
CA PRO A 423 5.31 -7.45 35.11
C PRO A 423 3.90 -7.58 34.51
N ASN A 424 2.86 -7.88 35.29
CA ASN A 424 1.48 -7.96 34.82
C ASN A 424 0.69 -6.74 35.34
N CYS A 425 0.87 -5.59 34.70
CA CYS A 425 0.27 -4.35 35.15
C CYS A 425 -1.26 -4.36 34.98
N VAL A 426 -1.97 -4.49 36.10
CA VAL A 426 -3.43 -4.38 36.19
C VAL A 426 -3.84 -2.99 36.66
N PRO A 427 -5.01 -2.46 36.25
CA PRO A 427 -5.53 -1.20 36.78
C PRO A 427 -5.61 -1.24 38.31
N CYS A 428 -5.34 -0.10 38.94
CA CYS A 428 -5.55 0.09 40.38
C CYS A 428 -7.03 0.30 40.68
N ASP A 429 -7.44 -0.12 41.88
CA ASP A 429 -8.84 -0.16 42.26
C ASP A 429 -9.51 1.22 42.30
N CYS A 430 -8.79 2.28 42.66
CA CYS A 430 -9.36 3.63 42.68
C CYS A 430 -9.43 4.24 41.28
N ASN A 431 -10.64 4.61 40.84
CA ASN A 431 -10.88 5.31 39.60
C ASN A 431 -10.36 6.76 39.68
N LEU A 432 -9.30 7.06 38.93
CA LEU A 432 -8.67 8.38 38.80
C LEU A 432 -9.65 9.52 38.49
N ALA A 433 -10.74 9.25 37.77
CA ALA A 433 -11.73 10.28 37.47
C ALA A 433 -12.48 10.75 38.72
N GLY A 434 -12.63 9.85 39.72
CA GLY A 434 -13.47 10.02 40.89
C GLY A 434 -12.78 10.03 42.25
N SER A 435 -11.50 9.66 42.36
CA SER A 435 -10.71 9.79 43.59
C SER A 435 -10.04 11.16 43.73
N VAL A 436 -9.75 11.57 44.97
CA VAL A 436 -8.81 12.66 45.31
C VAL A 436 -7.43 12.14 45.73
N ASN A 437 -7.19 10.83 45.64
CA ASN A 437 -5.89 10.23 45.94
C ASN A 437 -4.82 10.75 44.97
N ASP A 438 -3.71 11.26 45.51
CA ASP A 438 -2.49 11.54 44.74
C ASP A 438 -1.84 10.27 44.14
N ASP A 439 -2.25 9.09 44.63
CA ASP A 439 -1.96 7.77 44.04
C ASP A 439 -3.22 6.87 44.08
N PRO A 440 -3.81 6.51 42.92
CA PRO A 440 -5.00 5.63 42.85
C PRO A 440 -4.74 4.18 43.28
N CYS A 441 -3.48 3.82 43.56
CA CYS A 441 -3.10 2.51 44.07
C CYS A 441 -3.04 2.46 45.61
N THR A 442 -3.26 3.60 46.29
CA THR A 442 -3.31 3.70 47.75
C THR A 442 -4.73 3.47 48.29
N ASP A 443 -4.93 2.35 48.98
CA ASP A 443 -6.17 2.03 49.69
C ASP A 443 -6.27 2.71 51.07
N PRO A 444 -7.46 3.14 51.53
CA PRO A 444 -8.73 3.14 50.79
C PRO A 444 -8.86 4.33 49.83
N CYS A 445 -9.65 4.16 48.77
CA CYS A 445 -9.97 5.24 47.85
C CYS A 445 -10.76 6.36 48.56
N LEU A 446 -10.21 7.58 48.52
CA LEU A 446 -10.86 8.81 48.98
C LEU A 446 -11.58 9.42 47.80
N CYS A 447 -12.91 9.38 47.80
CA CYS A 447 -13.69 9.87 46.66
C CYS A 447 -13.83 11.40 46.67
N LYS A 448 -13.90 11.99 45.47
CA LYS A 448 -14.28 13.39 45.25
C LYS A 448 -15.69 13.64 45.78
N GLU A 449 -16.00 14.93 46.01
CA GLU A 449 -17.19 15.36 46.74
C GLU A 449 -18.51 14.73 46.25
N ASN A 450 -18.69 14.56 44.93
CA ASN A 450 -19.91 14.04 44.33
C ASN A 450 -19.82 12.56 43.90
N VAL A 451 -18.86 11.80 44.45
CA VAL A 451 -18.50 10.43 44.02
C VAL A 451 -18.57 9.43 45.18
N GLU A 452 -18.99 8.20 44.89
CA GLU A 452 -19.11 7.08 45.82
C GLU A 452 -18.61 5.75 45.22
N GLY A 453 -18.82 4.64 45.95
CA GLY A 453 -18.26 3.33 45.67
C GLY A 453 -16.94 3.11 46.40
N LYS A 454 -16.56 1.85 46.64
CA LYS A 454 -15.24 1.52 47.22
C LYS A 454 -14.08 1.99 46.34
N ASN A 455 -14.33 2.04 45.04
CA ASN A 455 -13.38 2.29 43.98
C ASN A 455 -13.53 3.73 43.42
N CYS A 456 -14.39 4.57 44.03
CA CYS A 456 -14.73 5.91 43.54
C CYS A 456 -15.15 5.95 42.05
N ASP A 457 -15.81 4.89 41.62
CA ASP A 457 -16.16 4.57 40.25
C ASP A 457 -17.58 5.02 39.85
N ARG A 458 -18.39 5.43 40.83
CA ARG A 458 -19.80 5.79 40.66
C ARG A 458 -20.09 7.19 41.17
N CYS A 459 -20.97 7.91 40.49
CA CYS A 459 -21.51 9.16 41.04
C CYS A 459 -22.44 8.88 42.23
N LYS A 460 -22.52 9.84 43.16
CA LYS A 460 -23.58 9.85 44.18
C LYS A 460 -24.94 10.09 43.52
N PRO A 461 -26.05 9.61 44.13
CA PRO A 461 -27.39 10.08 43.77
C PRO A 461 -27.44 11.62 43.77
N GLY A 462 -28.11 12.21 42.79
CA GLY A 462 -28.03 13.65 42.49
C GLY A 462 -26.96 14.05 41.47
N PHE A 463 -26.10 13.14 40.99
CA PHE A 463 -24.94 13.49 40.15
C PHE A 463 -24.64 12.49 39.02
N TYR A 464 -24.07 12.97 37.92
CA TYR A 464 -23.72 12.22 36.70
C TYR A 464 -22.38 12.69 36.09
N ASN A 465 -21.97 12.16 34.92
CA ASN A 465 -20.83 12.67 34.14
C ASN A 465 -19.49 12.69 34.89
N LEU A 466 -19.08 11.53 35.42
CA LEU A 466 -17.81 11.34 36.12
C LEU A 466 -16.60 11.70 35.23
N LYS A 467 -15.88 12.79 35.55
CA LYS A 467 -14.75 13.28 34.75
C LYS A 467 -13.56 13.69 35.62
N GLU A 468 -12.37 13.25 35.23
CA GLU A 468 -11.09 13.56 35.90
C GLU A 468 -10.87 15.07 36.10
N ARG A 469 -11.14 15.87 35.07
CA ARG A 469 -11.01 17.34 35.09
C ARG A 469 -12.07 18.05 35.95
N ASN A 470 -13.13 17.35 36.38
CA ASN A 470 -14.09 17.90 37.32
C ASN A 470 -13.51 17.77 38.74
N PRO A 471 -13.30 18.87 39.50
CA PRO A 471 -12.78 18.81 40.85
C PRO A 471 -13.71 18.07 41.83
N GLN A 472 -15.03 18.10 41.60
CA GLN A 472 -16.01 17.35 42.39
C GLN A 472 -16.30 15.95 41.82
N GLY A 473 -15.70 15.59 40.68
CA GLY A 473 -15.81 14.30 40.01
C GLY A 473 -17.05 14.21 39.12
N CYS A 474 -18.24 14.24 39.73
CA CYS A 474 -19.52 14.23 39.02
C CYS A 474 -20.20 15.61 39.01
N SER A 475 -20.95 15.90 37.96
CA SER A 475 -21.80 17.10 37.80
C SER A 475 -23.17 16.87 38.42
N GLU A 476 -23.79 17.91 38.99
CA GLU A 476 -25.14 17.82 39.54
C GLU A 476 -26.19 17.59 38.44
N CYS A 477 -27.15 16.71 38.71
CA CYS A 477 -28.33 16.48 37.87
C CYS A 477 -29.21 17.72 37.89
N PHE A 478 -29.40 18.37 36.75
CA PHE A 478 -30.22 19.58 36.68
C PHE A 478 -31.70 19.22 36.54
N CYS A 479 -32.06 18.42 35.53
CA CYS A 479 -33.37 17.74 35.39
C CYS A 479 -34.62 18.63 35.63
N PHE A 480 -34.50 19.95 35.41
CA PHE A 480 -35.47 20.98 35.79
C PHE A 480 -35.99 20.90 37.25
N GLY A 481 -35.24 20.29 38.17
CA GLY A 481 -35.66 20.03 39.55
C GLY A 481 -36.78 18.99 39.70
N VAL A 482 -37.07 18.23 38.65
CA VAL A 482 -38.14 17.20 38.59
C VAL A 482 -37.65 15.83 39.10
N SER A 483 -36.35 15.54 38.92
CA SER A 483 -35.70 14.29 39.33
C SER A 483 -34.27 14.57 39.80
N ASP A 484 -33.78 13.81 40.78
CA ASP A 484 -32.38 13.78 41.24
C ASP A 484 -31.62 12.54 40.71
N VAL A 485 -32.26 11.72 39.87
CA VAL A 485 -31.65 10.54 39.25
C VAL A 485 -31.38 10.82 37.77
N CYS A 486 -30.11 10.85 37.39
CA CYS A 486 -29.70 11.02 36.00
C CYS A 486 -28.35 10.37 35.67
N ASP A 487 -28.17 10.03 34.40
CA ASP A 487 -26.96 9.44 33.83
C ASP A 487 -26.39 10.30 32.68
N SER A 488 -25.21 9.94 32.16
CA SER A 488 -24.65 10.55 30.95
C SER A 488 -25.31 10.01 29.68
N LEU A 489 -25.75 10.89 28.79
CA LEU A 489 -26.42 10.51 27.55
C LEU A 489 -25.48 9.74 26.59
N SER A 490 -25.90 8.54 26.21
CA SER A 490 -25.14 7.59 25.36
C SER A 490 -25.31 7.81 23.84
N TRP A 491 -26.04 8.85 23.43
CA TRP A 491 -26.28 9.12 22.01
C TRP A 491 -25.03 9.68 21.30
N PRO A 492 -24.75 9.26 20.05
CA PRO A 492 -23.72 9.87 19.22
C PRO A 492 -23.92 11.37 18.99
N ILE A 493 -22.82 12.08 18.76
CA ILE A 493 -22.84 13.50 18.41
C ILE A 493 -23.19 13.65 16.92
N GLY A 494 -24.31 14.32 16.64
CA GLY A 494 -24.68 14.83 15.32
C GLY A 494 -24.43 16.35 15.21
N GLN A 495 -24.78 16.93 14.06
CA GLN A 495 -24.61 18.37 13.81
C GLN A 495 -25.80 18.99 13.07
N VAL A 496 -26.21 20.20 13.48
CA VAL A 496 -27.10 21.09 12.72
C VAL A 496 -26.23 22.03 11.88
N ASN A 497 -26.44 22.08 10.56
CA ASN A 497 -25.60 22.83 9.61
C ASN A 497 -26.38 23.61 8.53
N ASP A 498 -27.64 23.96 8.81
CA ASP A 498 -28.49 24.71 7.89
C ASP A 498 -27.97 26.15 7.65
N MET A 499 -27.85 26.54 6.39
CA MET A 499 -27.41 27.87 5.94
C MET A 499 -28.50 28.61 5.14
N SER A 500 -29.74 28.12 5.18
CA SER A 500 -30.92 28.79 4.65
C SER A 500 -31.62 29.65 5.71
N GLY A 501 -32.50 30.57 5.31
CA GLY A 501 -33.35 31.34 6.24
C GLY A 501 -32.67 32.37 7.17
N TRP A 502 -31.34 32.46 7.20
CA TRP A 502 -30.59 33.42 8.01
C TRP A 502 -30.99 34.88 7.72
N LEU A 503 -31.02 35.71 8.78
CA LEU A 503 -31.40 37.12 8.74
C LEU A 503 -30.32 38.00 9.36
N VAL A 504 -30.41 39.32 9.19
CA VAL A 504 -29.58 40.31 9.88
C VAL A 504 -30.48 41.22 10.71
N THR A 505 -30.15 41.41 11.99
CA THR A 505 -30.90 42.20 12.98
C THR A 505 -29.93 42.92 13.92
N ASP A 506 -30.39 43.97 14.59
CA ASP A 506 -29.71 44.50 15.77
C ASP A 506 -30.51 44.19 17.05
N LEU A 507 -30.03 44.70 18.19
CA LEU A 507 -30.59 44.45 19.52
C LEU A 507 -31.57 45.55 19.98
N VAL A 508 -31.89 46.52 19.11
CA VAL A 508 -32.56 47.78 19.48
C VAL A 508 -33.78 48.04 18.60
N SER A 509 -33.71 47.73 17.32
CA SER A 509 -34.80 47.88 16.37
C SER A 509 -35.52 46.55 16.13
N PRO A 510 -36.82 46.56 15.78
CA PRO A 510 -37.55 45.36 15.33
C PRO A 510 -37.26 45.01 13.86
N SER A 511 -36.32 45.70 13.21
CA SER A 511 -36.02 45.55 11.79
C SER A 511 -35.20 44.28 11.54
N LYS A 512 -35.72 43.37 10.72
CA LYS A 512 -34.96 42.25 10.16
C LYS A 512 -34.69 42.48 8.67
N ILE A 513 -33.46 42.22 8.24
CA ILE A 513 -33.00 42.32 6.84
C ILE A 513 -32.65 40.91 6.37
N HIS A 514 -33.13 40.49 5.20
CA HIS A 514 -32.73 39.21 4.62
C HIS A 514 -31.28 39.28 4.12
N SER A 515 -30.46 38.29 4.45
CA SER A 515 -29.12 38.16 3.88
C SER A 515 -29.20 37.87 2.37
N GLN A 516 -28.24 38.35 1.59
CA GLN A 516 -28.12 37.98 0.18
C GLN A 516 -27.50 36.59 0.09
N GLN A 517 -28.21 35.64 -0.52
CA GLN A 517 -27.75 34.25 -0.66
C GLN A 517 -27.13 34.08 -2.06
N GLU A 518 -25.80 33.92 -2.11
CA GLU A 518 -25.08 33.83 -3.38
C GLU A 518 -25.14 32.41 -3.96
N ALA A 519 -26.27 32.09 -4.62
CA ALA A 519 -26.53 30.83 -5.31
C ALA A 519 -25.64 30.64 -6.56
N LEU A 520 -24.35 30.44 -6.30
CA LEU A 520 -23.27 30.47 -7.30
C LEU A 520 -22.07 29.57 -6.95
N GLY A 521 -21.85 29.22 -5.67
CA GLY A 521 -20.55 28.72 -5.18
C GLY A 521 -20.47 27.35 -4.48
N GLY A 522 -21.56 26.62 -4.24
CA GLY A 522 -21.54 25.27 -3.62
C GLY A 522 -21.43 25.01 -2.10
N ARG A 523 -21.14 25.93 -1.15
CA ARG A 523 -21.14 27.40 -1.23
C ARG A 523 -22.36 28.05 -0.58
N HIS A 524 -22.96 27.49 0.48
CA HIS A 524 -24.11 28.11 1.14
C HIS A 524 -23.67 29.31 2.01
N GLN A 525 -22.91 30.22 1.39
CA GLN A 525 -22.41 31.45 1.99
C GLN A 525 -23.49 32.53 1.86
N ILE A 526 -23.70 33.27 2.93
CA ILE A 526 -24.60 34.42 2.96
C ILE A 526 -23.77 35.71 3.06
N SER A 527 -24.21 36.76 2.38
CA SER A 527 -23.52 38.06 2.35
C SER A 527 -24.45 39.23 2.70
N ILE A 528 -23.88 40.31 3.23
CA ILE A 528 -24.61 41.55 3.49
C ILE A 528 -23.71 42.78 3.29
N ASN A 529 -24.22 43.76 2.54
CA ASN A 529 -23.50 45.00 2.26
C ASN A 529 -23.82 46.05 3.34
N ASN A 530 -22.78 46.53 4.03
CA ASN A 530 -22.89 47.45 5.17
C ASN A 530 -23.70 48.73 4.83
N THR A 531 -23.61 49.21 3.58
CA THR A 531 -24.32 50.42 3.11
C THR A 531 -25.85 50.28 3.12
N LEU A 532 -26.38 49.06 3.00
CA LEU A 532 -27.81 48.77 3.09
C LEU A 532 -28.27 48.58 4.55
N VAL A 533 -27.37 48.09 5.41
CA VAL A 533 -27.68 47.82 6.82
C VAL A 533 -27.70 49.11 7.64
N MET A 534 -26.68 49.98 7.47
CA MET A 534 -26.56 51.27 8.17
C MET A 534 -27.67 52.28 7.82
N GLN A 535 -28.56 51.98 6.87
CA GLN A 535 -29.76 52.77 6.58
C GLN A 535 -30.97 52.38 7.46
N ARG A 536 -30.92 51.23 8.15
CA ARG A 536 -32.09 50.61 8.81
C ARG A 536 -31.81 50.06 10.21
N LEU A 537 -30.57 49.65 10.48
CA LEU A 537 -30.09 49.17 11.79
C LEU A 537 -29.07 50.14 12.37
N THR A 538 -28.83 50.01 13.67
CA THR A 538 -27.72 50.67 14.37
C THR A 538 -26.35 50.10 13.98
N SER A 539 -25.26 50.73 14.41
CA SER A 539 -23.87 50.39 14.05
C SER A 539 -23.34 49.08 14.67
N LYS A 540 -24.19 48.24 15.29
CA LYS A 540 -23.83 46.91 15.80
C LYS A 540 -24.95 45.92 15.45
N TYR A 541 -24.69 45.03 14.50
CA TYR A 541 -25.69 44.09 14.00
C TYR A 541 -25.15 42.66 13.87
N TYR A 542 -26.07 41.70 13.84
CA TYR A 542 -25.81 40.28 14.01
C TYR A 542 -26.58 39.47 12.97
N TRP A 543 -25.96 38.38 12.50
CA TRP A 543 -26.62 37.28 11.81
C TRP A 543 -27.51 36.53 12.80
N SER A 544 -28.81 36.46 12.53
CA SER A 544 -29.80 35.67 13.29
C SER A 544 -30.00 34.33 12.63
N ALA A 545 -29.83 33.25 13.39
CA ALA A 545 -30.00 31.89 12.94
C ALA A 545 -31.46 31.55 12.57
N PRO A 546 -31.69 30.59 11.64
CA PRO A 546 -32.99 30.04 11.30
C PRO A 546 -33.48 29.03 12.36
N GLU A 547 -34.75 28.62 12.25
CA GLU A 547 -35.46 27.75 13.20
C GLU A 547 -34.74 26.42 13.50
N ALA A 548 -33.92 25.89 12.58
CA ALA A 548 -33.13 24.68 12.81
C ALA A 548 -32.23 24.75 14.06
N TYR A 549 -31.66 25.92 14.36
CA TYR A 549 -30.81 26.15 15.54
C TYR A 549 -31.59 26.55 16.80
N LEU A 550 -32.91 26.74 16.70
CA LEU A 550 -33.77 27.29 17.74
C LEU A 550 -34.62 26.20 18.40
N GLY A 551 -35.47 26.57 19.36
CA GLY A 551 -36.26 25.64 20.17
C GLY A 551 -35.39 24.91 21.20
N ASN A 552 -35.75 23.67 21.55
CA ASN A 552 -34.97 22.86 22.48
C ASN A 552 -33.63 22.43 21.84
N LYS A 553 -32.55 22.70 22.58
CA LYS A 553 -31.14 22.43 22.28
C LYS A 553 -30.36 21.98 23.54
N LEU A 554 -31.03 21.38 24.53
CA LEU A 554 -30.35 20.77 25.69
C LEU A 554 -29.33 19.71 25.26
N THR A 555 -29.65 18.97 24.19
CA THR A 555 -28.74 18.01 23.52
C THR A 555 -27.47 18.63 22.92
N SER A 556 -27.35 19.96 22.86
CA SER A 556 -26.13 20.68 22.46
C SER A 556 -25.25 21.11 23.65
N PHE A 557 -25.67 20.87 24.90
CA PHE A 557 -24.87 21.20 26.08
C PHE A 557 -23.53 20.44 26.08
N GLY A 558 -22.43 21.11 26.41
CA GLY A 558 -21.08 20.56 26.32
C GLY A 558 -20.51 20.43 24.88
N GLY A 559 -21.36 20.51 23.85
CA GLY A 559 -20.97 20.51 22.43
C GLY A 559 -20.40 21.84 21.95
N PHE A 560 -20.08 21.95 20.66
CA PHE A 560 -19.48 23.14 20.07
C PHE A 560 -20.35 23.80 18.98
N LEU A 561 -20.37 25.13 18.99
CA LEU A 561 -20.82 26.00 17.90
C LEU A 561 -19.58 26.45 17.10
N LYS A 562 -19.56 26.13 15.81
CA LYS A 562 -18.45 26.36 14.86
C LYS A 562 -18.96 27.23 13.71
N TYR A 563 -18.18 28.22 13.25
CA TYR A 563 -18.60 29.09 12.12
C TYR A 563 -17.43 29.84 11.48
N THR A 564 -17.61 30.28 10.23
CA THR A 564 -16.61 31.07 9.48
C THR A 564 -17.17 32.45 9.11
N VAL A 565 -16.41 33.51 9.38
CA VAL A 565 -16.72 34.91 8.99
C VAL A 565 -15.61 35.53 8.15
N SER A 566 -15.96 36.42 7.23
CA SER A 566 -15.02 37.21 6.43
C SER A 566 -15.62 38.54 5.97
N TYR A 567 -14.79 39.46 5.48
CA TYR A 567 -15.27 40.71 4.88
C TYR A 567 -14.34 41.26 3.78
N ASP A 568 -14.93 41.98 2.82
CA ASP A 568 -14.21 42.76 1.80
C ASP A 568 -14.41 44.27 2.05
N ILE A 569 -13.39 45.09 1.76
CA ILE A 569 -13.47 46.57 1.73
C ILE A 569 -12.91 47.07 0.38
N PRO A 570 -13.57 47.99 -0.35
CA PRO A 570 -13.00 48.64 -1.54
C PRO A 570 -11.75 49.47 -1.19
N VAL A 571 -10.75 49.47 -2.08
CA VAL A 571 -9.33 49.79 -1.81
C VAL A 571 -9.03 51.26 -1.41
N GLU A 572 -10.03 52.13 -1.19
CA GLU A 572 -9.86 53.59 -1.04
C GLU A 572 -10.19 54.17 0.35
N THR A 573 -10.55 53.37 1.37
CA THR A 573 -10.75 53.90 2.75
C THR A 573 -10.01 53.13 3.83
N VAL A 574 -8.91 53.71 4.33
CA VAL A 574 -8.21 53.27 5.56
C VAL A 574 -8.68 54.13 6.73
N ASP A 575 -9.46 53.56 7.65
CA ASP A 575 -9.82 54.19 8.94
C ASP A 575 -10.22 53.10 9.95
N SER A 576 -9.22 52.54 10.66
CA SER A 576 -9.30 51.26 11.35
C SER A 576 -9.32 51.39 12.89
N ASP A 577 -10.42 51.89 13.44
CA ASP A 577 -10.69 51.81 14.89
C ASP A 577 -11.14 50.39 15.29
N LEU A 578 -10.40 49.77 16.22
CA LEU A 578 -10.68 48.41 16.72
C LEU A 578 -11.93 48.37 17.61
N MET A 579 -12.85 47.45 17.35
CA MET A 579 -14.10 47.30 18.10
C MET A 579 -14.21 45.94 18.82
N SER A 580 -13.62 45.84 20.00
CA SER A 580 -13.69 44.68 20.90
C SER A 580 -15.04 44.59 21.64
N TYR A 581 -15.97 43.79 21.09
CA TYR A 581 -17.27 43.47 21.70
C TYR A 581 -17.64 42.01 21.40
N ALA A 582 -18.51 41.42 22.24
CA ALA A 582 -18.84 39.99 22.20
C ALA A 582 -19.43 39.54 20.84
N ASP A 583 -18.95 38.38 20.37
CA ASP A 583 -19.19 37.92 19.00
C ASP A 583 -20.36 36.93 18.85
N ILE A 584 -20.92 36.43 19.96
CA ILE A 584 -22.12 35.55 19.98
C ILE A 584 -23.05 35.98 21.12
N ILE A 585 -24.36 35.98 20.85
CA ILE A 585 -25.44 36.21 21.81
C ILE A 585 -26.51 35.11 21.63
N ILE A 586 -26.97 34.51 22.74
CA ILE A 586 -28.08 33.55 22.75
C ILE A 586 -29.20 34.04 23.67
N LYS A 587 -30.45 33.74 23.33
CA LYS A 587 -31.63 34.18 24.09
C LYS A 587 -32.70 33.10 24.14
N GLY A 588 -33.12 32.72 25.34
CA GLY A 588 -34.15 31.71 25.59
C GLY A 588 -34.82 31.94 26.94
N ASN A 589 -36.12 31.58 27.05
CA ASN A 589 -36.92 31.74 28.28
C ASN A 589 -36.72 33.09 29.03
N GLY A 590 -36.62 34.19 28.27
CA GLY A 590 -36.43 35.56 28.78
C GLY A 590 -34.98 35.96 29.06
N ILE A 591 -34.09 35.01 29.36
CA ILE A 591 -32.66 35.22 29.65
C ILE A 591 -31.89 35.52 28.36
N THR A 592 -30.90 36.42 28.41
CA THR A 592 -30.02 36.77 27.27
C THR A 592 -28.56 36.71 27.69
N LEU A 593 -27.78 35.84 27.02
CA LEU A 593 -26.38 35.53 27.34
C LEU A 593 -25.45 35.96 26.20
N SER A 594 -24.19 36.24 26.52
CA SER A 594 -23.17 36.64 25.54
C SER A 594 -21.80 36.09 25.89
N THR A 595 -20.93 35.88 24.89
CA THR A 595 -19.61 35.29 25.12
C THR A 595 -18.66 36.20 25.91
N GLN A 596 -17.70 35.59 26.62
CA GLN A 596 -16.70 36.30 27.43
C GLN A 596 -15.62 37.03 26.60
N ALA A 597 -15.32 36.54 25.39
CA ALA A 597 -14.17 36.93 24.58
C ALA A 597 -13.97 38.45 24.38
N GLU A 598 -12.69 38.84 24.32
CA GLU A 598 -12.26 40.11 23.74
C GLU A 598 -12.33 39.99 22.21
N GLY A 599 -13.03 40.93 21.57
CA GLY A 599 -13.58 40.70 20.22
C GLY A 599 -12.55 40.51 19.10
N LEU A 600 -12.92 39.65 18.13
CA LEU A 600 -12.06 39.24 17.01
C LEU A 600 -11.56 40.41 16.13
N SER A 601 -10.26 40.41 15.83
CA SER A 601 -9.60 41.32 14.90
C SER A 601 -9.31 40.62 13.57
N LEU A 602 -10.24 40.72 12.60
CA LEU A 602 -10.10 40.18 11.24
C LEU A 602 -9.40 41.17 10.29
N GLN A 603 -8.50 40.68 9.43
CA GLN A 603 -8.00 41.44 8.28
C GLN A 603 -8.97 41.38 7.07
N PRO A 604 -8.92 42.33 6.13
CA PRO A 604 -9.71 42.26 4.91
C PRO A 604 -9.36 41.02 4.08
N TYR A 605 -10.38 40.40 3.47
CA TYR A 605 -10.28 39.17 2.65
C TYR A 605 -9.85 37.89 3.39
N GLU A 606 -9.70 37.92 4.72
CA GLU A 606 -9.37 36.75 5.54
C GLU A 606 -10.65 36.00 5.95
N GLU A 607 -10.66 34.66 5.81
CA GLU A 607 -11.70 33.78 6.39
C GLU A 607 -11.28 33.32 7.78
N TYR A 608 -11.93 33.84 8.82
CA TYR A 608 -11.69 33.42 10.21
C TYR A 608 -12.70 32.36 10.65
N PHE A 609 -12.20 31.19 11.06
CA PHE A 609 -12.99 30.10 11.63
C PHE A 609 -12.94 30.14 13.16
N ASN A 610 -14.10 30.23 13.80
CA ASN A 610 -14.22 30.28 15.26
C ASN A 610 -14.95 29.05 15.82
N VAL A 611 -14.65 28.68 17.06
CA VAL A 611 -15.22 27.53 17.78
C VAL A 611 -15.51 27.94 19.23
N VAL A 612 -16.76 27.81 19.67
CA VAL A 612 -17.19 28.11 21.04
C VAL A 612 -17.92 26.89 21.63
N ARG A 613 -17.50 26.44 22.81
CA ARG A 613 -18.14 25.33 23.53
C ARG A 613 -19.33 25.82 24.35
N LEU A 614 -20.45 25.13 24.32
CA LEU A 614 -21.66 25.46 25.06
C LEU A 614 -21.58 24.95 26.51
N VAL A 615 -20.79 25.67 27.31
CA VAL A 615 -20.60 25.47 28.75
C VAL A 615 -20.61 26.83 29.47
N PRO A 616 -21.02 26.93 30.75
CA PRO A 616 -21.29 28.21 31.42
C PRO A 616 -20.11 29.20 31.43
N GLU A 617 -18.88 28.69 31.50
CA GLU A 617 -17.65 29.47 31.64
C GLU A 617 -17.35 30.34 30.40
N ASN A 618 -17.90 29.99 29.24
CA ASN A 618 -17.74 30.77 28.00
C ASN A 618 -18.73 31.94 27.91
N PHE A 619 -19.74 32.00 28.80
CA PHE A 619 -20.87 32.92 28.73
C PHE A 619 -21.02 33.79 29.98
N ARG A 620 -21.69 34.94 29.77
CA ARG A 620 -22.03 35.93 30.79
C ARG A 620 -23.37 36.56 30.46
N ASP A 621 -24.11 37.00 31.48
CA ASP A 621 -25.35 37.75 31.30
C ASP A 621 -25.10 38.99 30.42
N PHE A 622 -25.97 39.21 29.43
CA PHE A 622 -25.75 40.26 28.44
C PHE A 622 -25.83 41.68 29.02
N HIS A 623 -26.63 41.91 30.06
CA HIS A 623 -26.92 43.23 30.61
C HIS A 623 -25.95 43.65 31.72
N ASN A 624 -25.66 42.75 32.66
CA ASN A 624 -24.86 43.01 33.86
C ASN A 624 -23.43 42.46 33.79
N LYS A 625 -23.12 41.64 32.77
CA LYS A 625 -21.79 41.06 32.47
C LYS A 625 -21.18 40.14 33.54
N LYS A 626 -21.96 39.68 34.53
CA LYS A 626 -21.55 38.62 35.45
C LYS A 626 -21.47 37.27 34.73
N GLN A 627 -20.61 36.39 35.26
CA GLN A 627 -20.66 34.96 34.95
C GLN A 627 -22.05 34.38 35.28
N ILE A 628 -22.40 33.30 34.60
CA ILE A 628 -23.65 32.57 34.80
C ILE A 628 -23.39 31.20 35.44
N ASP A 629 -24.45 30.63 36.02
CA ASP A 629 -24.51 29.25 36.48
C ASP A 629 -24.94 28.30 35.33
N ARG A 630 -24.96 26.99 35.64
CA ARG A 630 -25.44 25.93 34.73
C ARG A 630 -26.92 26.17 34.37
N ASP A 631 -27.74 26.46 35.36
CA ASP A 631 -29.18 26.59 35.29
C ASP A 631 -29.62 27.67 34.29
N GLN A 632 -28.98 28.84 34.31
CA GLN A 632 -29.24 29.93 33.35
C GLN A 632 -28.91 29.52 31.91
N LEU A 633 -27.85 28.72 31.69
CA LEU A 633 -27.51 28.22 30.35
C LEU A 633 -28.47 27.12 29.89
N MET A 634 -28.78 26.15 30.77
CA MET A 634 -29.75 25.07 30.48
C MET A 634 -31.15 25.63 30.20
N THR A 635 -31.59 26.63 30.99
CA THR A 635 -32.87 27.33 30.80
C THR A 635 -32.94 28.07 29.46
N VAL A 636 -31.81 28.59 28.94
CA VAL A 636 -31.73 29.18 27.60
C VAL A 636 -31.71 28.12 26.50
N LEU A 637 -31.06 26.97 26.72
CA LEU A 637 -30.98 25.86 25.76
C LEU A 637 -32.31 25.12 25.60
N ALA A 638 -33.11 24.96 26.65
CA ALA A 638 -34.42 24.29 26.56
C ALA A 638 -35.43 24.99 25.63
N ASN A 639 -35.28 26.30 25.41
CA ASN A 639 -36.12 27.07 24.50
C ASN A 639 -35.34 28.25 23.91
N MET A 640 -34.37 27.95 23.05
CA MET A 640 -33.55 28.96 22.39
C MET A 640 -34.37 29.70 21.34
N THR A 641 -34.78 30.92 21.64
CA THR A 641 -35.57 31.78 20.74
C THR A 641 -34.73 32.52 19.70
N HIS A 642 -33.46 32.81 20.02
CA HIS A 642 -32.52 33.47 19.12
C HIS A 642 -31.10 32.96 19.39
N LEU A 643 -30.37 32.67 18.31
CA LEU A 643 -28.91 32.53 18.27
C LEU A 643 -28.40 33.60 17.30
N LEU A 644 -27.54 34.48 17.79
CA LEU A 644 -27.02 35.65 17.07
C LEU A 644 -25.49 35.59 16.98
N ILE A 645 -24.94 35.60 15.77
CA ILE A 645 -23.50 35.69 15.50
C ILE A 645 -23.19 37.11 15.00
N ARG A 646 -22.16 37.77 15.51
CA ARG A 646 -21.82 39.13 15.10
C ARG A 646 -21.52 39.21 13.60
N ALA A 647 -22.05 40.25 12.94
CA ALA A 647 -21.87 40.43 11.50
C ALA A 647 -20.83 41.50 11.16
N ASN A 648 -20.78 42.62 11.89
CA ASN A 648 -19.84 43.70 11.60
C ASN A 648 -18.65 43.76 12.57
N TYR A 649 -17.46 43.48 12.03
CA TYR A 649 -16.19 43.43 12.75
C TYR A 649 -15.33 44.71 12.60
N ASN A 650 -15.65 45.59 11.65
CA ASN A 650 -14.92 46.84 11.41
C ASN A 650 -15.83 48.07 11.28
N SER A 651 -15.20 49.24 11.25
CA SER A 651 -15.77 50.59 11.12
C SER A 651 -16.14 51.02 9.69
N ALA A 652 -15.73 50.26 8.66
CA ALA A 652 -15.71 50.73 7.28
C ALA A 652 -17.12 50.87 6.67
N LYS A 653 -17.44 52.09 6.21
CA LYS A 653 -18.78 52.45 5.68
C LYS A 653 -19.18 51.64 4.43
N MET A 654 -18.20 51.18 3.65
CA MET A 654 -18.39 50.31 2.49
C MET A 654 -17.65 49.00 2.73
N ALA A 655 -18.39 47.98 3.18
CA ALA A 655 -17.88 46.63 3.40
C ALA A 655 -18.92 45.59 3.00
N LEU A 656 -18.47 44.44 2.49
CA LEU A 656 -19.30 43.27 2.21
C LEU A 656 -18.93 42.18 3.22
N TYR A 657 -19.80 41.96 4.21
CA TYR A 657 -19.62 40.95 5.26
C TYR A 657 -20.21 39.61 4.81
N ARG A 658 -19.57 38.49 5.17
CA ARG A 658 -20.03 37.14 4.85
C ARG A 658 -20.01 36.21 6.08
N LEU A 659 -20.93 35.24 6.08
CA LEU A 659 -20.97 34.10 7.00
C LEU A 659 -21.06 32.80 6.19
N ASP A 660 -20.30 31.80 6.61
CA ASP A 660 -20.23 30.48 5.98
C ASP A 660 -20.02 29.37 7.02
N SER A 661 -20.32 28.11 6.65
CA SER A 661 -19.96 26.91 7.41
C SER A 661 -20.36 26.93 8.90
N VAL A 662 -21.53 27.49 9.23
CA VAL A 662 -22.08 27.37 10.59
C VAL A 662 -22.46 25.92 10.86
N SER A 663 -22.03 25.40 12.01
CA SER A 663 -22.47 24.11 12.52
C SER A 663 -22.59 24.13 14.04
N LEU A 664 -23.59 23.44 14.56
CA LEU A 664 -23.86 23.29 15.99
C LEU A 664 -23.94 21.79 16.32
N ASP A 665 -23.06 21.31 17.19
CA ASP A 665 -23.08 19.94 17.66
C ASP A 665 -24.34 19.68 18.52
N THR A 666 -24.96 18.51 18.36
CA THR A 666 -26.12 18.05 19.14
C THR A 666 -26.11 16.54 19.26
N ALA A 667 -26.37 15.99 20.43
CA ALA A 667 -26.67 14.57 20.58
C ALA A 667 -27.84 14.17 19.66
N SER A 668 -27.72 13.00 19.01
CA SER A 668 -28.76 12.46 18.12
C SER A 668 -28.68 10.93 18.07
N PRO A 669 -29.78 10.19 18.30
CA PRO A 669 -29.77 8.73 18.25
C PRO A 669 -29.61 8.18 16.82
N ASN A 670 -29.72 9.05 15.81
CA ASN A 670 -29.61 8.72 14.39
C ASN A 670 -28.27 9.15 13.76
N ALA A 671 -27.34 9.70 14.56
CA ALA A 671 -25.99 10.04 14.09
C ALA A 671 -25.08 8.81 14.12
N ILE A 672 -24.13 8.74 13.18
CA ILE A 672 -23.19 7.62 13.00
C ILE A 672 -21.77 8.07 13.37
N ASP A 673 -21.62 8.56 14.61
CA ASP A 673 -20.33 8.94 15.21
C ASP A 673 -19.98 7.95 16.33
N LEU A 674 -18.70 7.75 16.59
CA LEU A 674 -18.16 6.98 17.71
C LEU A 674 -18.13 7.82 19.01
N ALA A 675 -18.14 9.14 18.90
CA ALA A 675 -18.17 10.04 20.05
C ALA A 675 -19.59 10.21 20.61
N VAL A 676 -19.79 9.85 21.88
CA VAL A 676 -21.07 9.95 22.60
C VAL A 676 -21.16 11.18 23.51
N ALA A 677 -22.35 11.76 23.62
CA ALA A 677 -22.62 13.07 24.21
C ALA A 677 -22.65 13.11 25.75
N THR A 678 -21.62 12.56 26.41
CA THR A 678 -21.55 12.37 27.87
C THR A 678 -21.80 13.59 28.76
N ASP A 679 -21.59 14.81 28.25
CA ASP A 679 -21.89 16.05 28.99
C ASP A 679 -23.39 16.35 29.09
N VAL A 680 -24.22 15.83 28.18
CA VAL A 680 -25.68 15.92 28.26
C VAL A 680 -26.19 14.91 29.28
N GLU A 681 -27.08 15.37 30.17
CA GLU A 681 -27.76 14.52 31.14
C GLU A 681 -28.90 13.72 30.49
N HIS A 682 -29.16 12.53 31.02
CA HIS A 682 -30.36 11.74 30.75
C HIS A 682 -31.01 11.41 32.10
N CYS A 683 -32.08 12.13 32.42
CA CYS A 683 -32.77 12.01 33.71
C CYS A 683 -33.81 10.89 33.70
N GLU A 684 -33.90 10.13 34.80
CA GLU A 684 -35.04 9.24 35.04
C GLU A 684 -36.24 10.10 35.44
N CYS A 685 -37.06 10.47 34.44
CA CYS A 685 -38.22 11.31 34.65
C CYS A 685 -39.35 10.54 35.35
N PRO A 686 -39.92 11.09 36.45
CA PRO A 686 -41.10 10.49 37.08
C PRO A 686 -42.29 10.51 36.10
N PRO A 687 -43.30 9.64 36.30
CA PRO A 687 -44.50 9.64 35.50
C PRO A 687 -45.09 11.04 35.37
N GLY A 688 -45.30 11.49 34.13
CA GLY A 688 -45.84 12.81 33.80
C GLY A 688 -44.85 13.73 33.09
N TYR A 689 -43.55 13.40 33.10
CA TYR A 689 -42.49 14.22 32.48
C TYR A 689 -41.69 13.43 31.43
N THR A 690 -41.11 14.15 30.46
CA THR A 690 -40.35 13.62 29.32
C THR A 690 -39.34 14.65 28.80
N GLY A 691 -38.48 14.24 27.87
CA GLY A 691 -37.29 14.98 27.45
C GLY A 691 -36.00 14.38 28.02
N THR A 692 -34.84 14.95 27.70
CA THR A 692 -33.56 14.46 28.26
C THR A 692 -33.34 14.93 29.69
N SER A 693 -33.89 16.09 30.05
CA SER A 693 -33.80 16.75 31.34
C SER A 693 -35.18 16.85 32.03
N CYS A 694 -36.17 16.05 31.63
CA CYS A 694 -37.56 16.16 32.09
C CYS A 694 -38.21 17.54 31.80
N GLU A 695 -37.73 18.23 30.76
CA GLU A 695 -38.10 19.60 30.41
C GLU A 695 -39.50 19.77 29.80
N ALA A 696 -40.23 18.67 29.56
CA ALA A 696 -41.53 18.66 28.90
C ALA A 696 -42.51 17.69 29.57
N CYS A 697 -43.80 17.89 29.35
CA CYS A 697 -44.85 17.05 29.89
C CYS A 697 -45.13 15.80 29.03
N ALA A 698 -45.19 14.63 29.67
CA ALA A 698 -45.48 13.34 29.05
C ALA A 698 -46.99 13.05 29.00
N HIS A 699 -47.34 11.86 28.51
CA HIS A 699 -48.67 11.24 28.68
C HIS A 699 -49.87 12.12 28.30
N ASN A 700 -49.67 13.06 27.38
CA ASN A 700 -50.66 14.07 26.99
C ASN A 700 -51.08 14.97 28.16
N THR A 701 -50.10 15.59 28.82
CA THR A 701 -50.30 16.56 29.91
C THR A 701 -49.62 17.92 29.63
N THR A 702 -49.97 18.95 30.39
CA THR A 702 -49.50 20.34 30.28
C THR A 702 -49.75 21.11 31.59
N GLY A 703 -49.28 22.35 31.68
CA GLY A 703 -49.17 23.11 32.93
C GLY A 703 -47.74 23.10 33.49
N ASP A 704 -47.44 24.00 34.43
CA ASP A 704 -46.08 24.20 34.98
C ASP A 704 -45.58 22.98 35.78
N HIS A 705 -46.51 22.10 36.22
CA HIS A 705 -46.23 20.83 36.87
C HIS A 705 -46.93 19.65 36.19
N CYS A 706 -47.24 19.80 34.89
CA CYS A 706 -47.95 18.81 34.07
C CYS A 706 -49.33 18.41 34.62
N GLU A 707 -49.98 19.32 35.36
CA GLU A 707 -51.17 19.07 36.17
C GLU A 707 -52.51 19.13 35.40
N GLN A 708 -52.48 19.26 34.07
CA GLN A 708 -53.65 19.40 33.19
C GLN A 708 -53.53 18.44 31.99
N CYS A 709 -54.60 17.79 31.51
CA CYS A 709 -54.51 17.00 30.27
C CYS A 709 -54.41 17.92 29.02
N LEU A 710 -53.62 17.51 28.04
CA LEU A 710 -53.57 18.13 26.70
C LEU A 710 -54.89 17.92 25.93
N PRO A 711 -55.28 18.87 25.05
CA PRO A 711 -56.51 18.78 24.28
C PRO A 711 -56.64 17.48 23.48
N GLY A 712 -57.77 16.78 23.64
CA GLY A 712 -58.08 15.52 22.97
C GLY A 712 -57.93 14.28 23.86
N PHE A 713 -57.27 14.40 25.00
CA PHE A 713 -57.15 13.34 26.01
C PHE A 713 -57.97 13.68 27.26
N TYR A 714 -58.34 12.67 28.04
CA TYR A 714 -59.25 12.82 29.18
C TYR A 714 -58.83 11.94 30.37
N GLY A 715 -59.16 12.42 31.57
CA GLY A 715 -58.92 11.78 32.84
C GLY A 715 -58.43 12.79 33.88
N VAL A 716 -57.52 12.37 34.77
CA VAL A 716 -57.02 13.20 35.89
C VAL A 716 -55.51 12.94 36.06
N PRO A 717 -54.61 13.87 35.70
CA PRO A 717 -53.15 13.66 35.62
C PRO A 717 -52.42 13.50 36.97
N SER A 718 -53.15 13.24 38.06
CA SER A 718 -52.64 13.33 39.44
C SER A 718 -51.67 12.23 39.87
N HIS A 719 -51.43 11.20 39.04
CA HIS A 719 -50.39 10.19 39.25
C HIS A 719 -49.39 10.15 38.08
N GLY A 720 -49.53 11.08 37.11
CA GLY A 720 -48.67 11.22 35.94
C GLY A 720 -48.61 10.02 35.00
N THR A 721 -49.51 9.03 35.09
CA THR A 721 -49.38 7.80 34.28
C THR A 721 -49.97 7.97 32.87
N SER A 722 -49.59 7.11 31.92
CA SER A 722 -50.34 6.97 30.65
C SER A 722 -51.75 6.39 30.86
N GLY A 723 -52.09 5.95 32.08
CA GLY A 723 -53.45 5.70 32.56
C GLY A 723 -54.27 6.96 32.87
N ASP A 724 -53.64 8.13 32.97
CA ASP A 724 -54.27 9.32 33.57
C ASP A 724 -54.88 10.28 32.54
N CYS A 725 -54.28 10.38 31.34
CA CYS A 725 -54.85 11.03 30.15
C CYS A 725 -54.77 10.02 28.98
N GLN A 726 -55.73 9.10 28.93
CA GLN A 726 -55.55 7.65 28.66
C GLN A 726 -54.89 7.14 27.33
N PRO A 727 -53.75 6.35 27.40
CA PRO A 727 -53.59 4.91 26.96
C PRO A 727 -52.89 3.72 27.80
N CYS A 728 -51.56 3.46 28.02
CA CYS A 728 -51.01 2.11 28.54
C CYS A 728 -49.52 1.98 29.14
N ALA A 729 -49.13 0.97 30.00
CA ALA A 729 -47.78 0.84 30.71
C ALA A 729 -47.28 -0.53 31.43
N CYS A 730 -45.97 -0.61 31.89
CA CYS A 730 -45.29 -1.30 33.10
C CYS A 730 -44.66 -2.78 33.21
N PRO A 731 -43.33 -2.99 33.61
CA PRO A 731 -42.66 -4.32 34.01
C PRO A 731 -41.36 -4.44 34.98
N LEU A 732 -40.86 -5.67 35.37
CA LEU A 732 -39.44 -6.21 35.73
C LEU A 732 -38.79 -6.53 37.18
N SER A 733 -37.49 -7.02 37.35
CA SER A 733 -36.88 -7.86 38.50
C SER A 733 -35.29 -7.87 38.85
N THR A 734 -34.66 -8.77 39.72
CA THR A 734 -33.31 -8.63 40.48
C THR A 734 -32.31 -9.88 40.79
N ALA A 735 -31.20 -9.82 41.65
CA ALA A 735 -29.95 -10.75 41.75
C ALA A 735 -29.22 -11.18 43.16
N SER A 736 -27.87 -11.57 43.28
CA SER A 736 -27.16 -12.38 44.40
C SER A 736 -25.58 -12.19 44.81
N ASN A 737 -24.85 -13.03 45.66
CA ASN A 737 -23.51 -12.80 46.42
C ASN A 737 -22.50 -14.03 46.87
N LYS A 738 -21.26 -13.86 47.52
CA LYS A 738 -20.19 -14.91 48.00
C LYS A 738 -19.28 -14.73 49.34
N CYS A 739 -17.96 -15.17 49.50
CA CYS A 739 -17.16 -15.54 50.78
C CYS A 739 -15.53 -15.44 50.90
N ALA A 740 -14.76 -16.00 51.92
CA ALA A 740 -13.32 -15.68 52.41
C ALA A 740 -12.25 -16.81 52.93
N ASP A 741 -11.13 -16.54 53.75
CA ASP A 741 -9.73 -17.21 53.77
C ASP A 741 -8.79 -17.33 55.09
N GLY A 742 -7.62 -18.06 55.07
CA GLY A 742 -6.38 -17.78 55.87
C GLY A 742 -5.75 -18.79 56.91
N TYR A 743 -6.47 -19.83 57.33
CA TYR A 743 -6.07 -20.90 58.30
C TYR A 743 -6.69 -22.23 57.79
N TYR A 744 -6.29 -23.42 58.26
CA TYR A 744 -6.82 -24.68 57.72
C TYR A 744 -7.91 -25.40 58.54
N GLY A 745 -9.09 -25.69 57.94
CA GLY A 745 -10.24 -26.39 58.57
C GLY A 745 -11.63 -26.09 57.95
N ASN A 746 -12.69 -26.85 58.30
CA ASN A 746 -14.03 -26.73 57.66
C ASN A 746 -15.16 -26.23 58.62
N PRO A 747 -15.76 -25.04 58.38
CA PRO A 747 -16.80 -24.47 59.25
C PRO A 747 -18.23 -25.02 59.04
N THR A 748 -18.45 -25.90 58.07
CA THR A 748 -19.77 -26.58 57.89
C THR A 748 -19.93 -27.82 58.76
N VAL A 749 -18.86 -28.25 59.46
CA VAL A 749 -18.82 -29.47 60.28
C VAL A 749 -18.65 -29.08 61.76
N PRO A 750 -19.60 -29.41 62.66
CA PRO A 750 -19.49 -29.04 64.06
C PRO A 750 -18.36 -29.80 64.78
N GLY A 751 -17.28 -29.09 65.13
CA GLY A 751 -16.18 -29.61 65.96
C GLY A 751 -14.78 -29.25 65.46
N GLU A 752 -14.64 -28.84 64.19
CA GLU A 752 -13.37 -28.35 63.64
C GLU A 752 -13.21 -26.84 63.85
N SER A 753 -11.96 -26.38 63.94
CA SER A 753 -11.57 -24.98 64.09
C SER A 753 -10.19 -24.77 63.45
N CYS A 754 -10.01 -23.69 62.68
CA CYS A 754 -8.89 -23.60 61.77
C CYS A 754 -7.52 -23.35 62.44
N VAL A 755 -6.44 -23.93 61.90
CA VAL A 755 -5.09 -23.98 62.52
C VAL A 755 -4.01 -23.29 61.63
N LEU A 756 -2.86 -22.95 62.22
CA LEU A 756 -1.70 -22.25 61.63
C LEU A 756 -0.60 -23.22 61.15
N CYS A 757 0.27 -22.77 60.24
CA CYS A 757 1.32 -23.54 59.55
C CYS A 757 2.76 -23.18 60.00
N ASP A 758 3.76 -24.04 59.70
CA ASP A 758 5.19 -23.84 60.04
C ASP A 758 6.12 -24.34 58.92
N CYS A 759 7.13 -23.53 58.56
CA CYS A 759 7.95 -23.67 57.34
C CYS A 759 9.42 -23.18 57.52
N ASN A 760 10.05 -23.45 58.67
CA ASN A 760 11.47 -23.15 58.99
C ASN A 760 11.95 -21.69 58.77
N GLY A 761 11.05 -20.72 58.62
CA GLY A 761 11.40 -19.34 58.28
C GLY A 761 11.93 -19.16 56.84
N ASN A 762 11.59 -20.08 55.93
CA ASN A 762 11.92 -20.05 54.49
C ASN A 762 10.66 -19.81 53.62
N VAL A 763 9.65 -19.12 54.15
CA VAL A 763 8.42 -18.64 53.44
C VAL A 763 8.10 -17.19 53.85
N ASN A 764 7.19 -16.52 53.14
CA ASN A 764 6.68 -15.19 53.50
C ASN A 764 5.30 -15.28 54.19
N PRO A 765 5.18 -15.01 55.52
CA PRO A 765 3.90 -15.09 56.24
C PRO A 765 2.85 -14.04 55.83
N SER A 766 3.21 -13.08 54.97
CA SER A 766 2.35 -11.95 54.59
C SER A 766 1.46 -12.22 53.38
N GLU A 767 1.68 -13.32 52.65
CA GLU A 767 0.86 -13.67 51.48
C GLU A 767 -0.34 -14.55 51.87
N PRO A 768 -1.55 -14.29 51.32
CA PRO A 768 -2.64 -15.26 51.35
C PRO A 768 -2.24 -16.58 50.68
N GLY A 769 -2.72 -17.70 51.22
CA GLY A 769 -2.45 -19.04 50.70
C GLY A 769 -0.97 -19.44 50.65
N HIS A 770 -0.13 -18.96 51.58
CA HIS A 770 1.24 -19.48 51.73
C HIS A 770 1.28 -20.91 52.30
N CYS A 771 0.18 -21.36 52.92
CA CYS A 771 -0.14 -22.76 53.12
C CYS A 771 -1.61 -23.03 52.74
N ASP A 772 -1.93 -24.30 52.50
CA ASP A 772 -3.28 -24.75 52.10
C ASP A 772 -4.30 -24.66 53.25
N SER A 773 -5.54 -24.21 52.96
CA SER A 773 -6.62 -24.00 53.96
C SER A 773 -7.44 -25.24 54.31
N VAL A 774 -6.97 -26.43 53.95
CA VAL A 774 -7.46 -27.73 54.42
C VAL A 774 -6.33 -28.63 54.95
N THR A 775 -5.10 -28.55 54.43
CA THR A 775 -3.97 -29.45 54.80
C THR A 775 -2.82 -28.80 55.56
N GLY A 776 -2.60 -27.49 55.43
CA GLY A 776 -1.54 -26.76 56.15
C GLY A 776 -0.11 -26.93 55.61
N GLU A 777 0.08 -27.53 54.43
CA GLU A 777 1.40 -27.71 53.79
C GLU A 777 1.97 -26.39 53.22
N CYS A 778 3.29 -26.21 53.23
CA CYS A 778 3.97 -24.97 52.84
C CYS A 778 4.11 -24.84 51.32
N LEU A 779 3.27 -24.00 50.69
CA LEU A 779 3.15 -23.95 49.21
C LEU A 779 4.13 -22.98 48.52
N LYS A 780 4.94 -22.22 49.26
CA LYS A 780 5.73 -21.07 48.74
C LYS A 780 7.11 -20.90 49.41
N CYS A 781 8.02 -21.85 49.20
CA CYS A 781 9.40 -21.75 49.65
C CYS A 781 10.21 -20.65 48.93
N VAL A 782 11.17 -20.04 49.62
CA VAL A 782 12.03 -18.97 49.06
C VAL A 782 13.53 -19.21 49.27
N GLY A 783 14.37 -18.55 48.46
CA GLY A 783 15.83 -18.60 48.59
C GLY A 783 16.49 -19.81 47.93
N ASN A 784 15.92 -20.32 46.82
CA ASN A 784 16.31 -21.56 46.16
C ASN A 784 16.28 -22.78 47.11
N THR A 785 15.32 -22.78 48.03
CA THR A 785 15.05 -23.87 48.96
C THR A 785 13.76 -24.60 48.60
N ASP A 786 13.70 -25.88 48.95
CA ASP A 786 12.64 -26.83 48.63
C ASP A 786 12.39 -27.78 49.82
N GLY A 787 11.31 -28.56 49.78
CA GLY A 787 10.84 -29.47 50.83
C GLY A 787 9.54 -29.00 51.47
N PRO A 788 8.77 -29.89 52.12
CA PRO A 788 7.48 -29.57 52.74
C PRO A 788 7.57 -28.52 53.86
N HIS A 789 8.77 -28.27 54.39
CA HIS A 789 9.07 -27.15 55.29
C HIS A 789 10.28 -26.32 54.80
N CYS A 790 10.56 -26.35 53.49
CA CYS A 790 11.61 -25.57 52.83
C CYS A 790 13.04 -25.80 53.38
N GLU A 791 13.38 -27.06 53.69
CA GLU A 791 14.55 -27.46 54.46
C GLU A 791 15.79 -27.91 53.67
N ARG A 792 15.76 -27.96 52.33
CA ARG A 792 16.89 -28.36 51.46
C ARG A 792 17.11 -27.37 50.31
N CYS A 793 18.26 -27.42 49.64
CA CYS A 793 18.43 -26.71 48.37
C CYS A 793 17.54 -27.35 47.29
N ALA A 794 17.01 -26.53 46.37
CA ALA A 794 16.26 -27.01 45.21
C ALA A 794 17.16 -27.76 44.21
N ASP A 795 16.59 -28.69 43.45
CA ASP A 795 17.32 -29.48 42.46
C ASP A 795 18.03 -28.58 41.43
N GLY A 796 19.26 -28.95 41.05
CA GLY A 796 20.16 -28.13 40.24
C GLY A 796 20.98 -27.10 41.03
N PHE A 797 20.82 -27.01 42.35
CA PHE A 797 21.62 -26.15 43.23
C PHE A 797 22.31 -26.92 44.36
N TYR A 798 23.56 -26.58 44.66
CA TYR A 798 24.41 -27.21 45.68
C TYR A 798 24.78 -26.21 46.79
N GLY A 799 24.82 -26.65 48.06
CA GLY A 799 25.02 -25.79 49.23
C GLY A 799 24.19 -26.19 50.47
N ASP A 800 24.09 -25.31 51.46
CA ASP A 800 23.27 -25.50 52.68
C ASP A 800 22.11 -24.49 52.72
N ALA A 801 20.88 -25.01 52.86
CA ALA A 801 19.62 -24.26 52.85
C ALA A 801 19.11 -23.82 54.23
N VAL A 802 19.66 -24.37 55.32
CA VAL A 802 19.14 -24.18 56.68
C VAL A 802 20.05 -23.26 57.49
N THR A 803 21.37 -23.47 57.44
CA THR A 803 22.33 -22.77 58.31
C THR A 803 23.06 -21.64 57.57
N ALA A 804 23.64 -21.93 56.42
CA ALA A 804 24.40 -20.97 55.60
C ALA A 804 23.55 -20.24 54.54
N LYS A 805 22.41 -20.83 54.12
CA LYS A 805 21.47 -20.33 53.11
C LYS A 805 22.15 -19.91 51.79
N ASN A 806 22.98 -20.80 51.23
CA ASN A 806 23.94 -20.48 50.16
C ASN A 806 23.88 -21.39 48.91
N CYS A 807 22.69 -21.88 48.52
CA CYS A 807 22.49 -22.75 47.35
C CYS A 807 22.96 -22.09 46.02
N GLN A 808 23.98 -22.65 45.36
CA GLN A 808 24.59 -22.18 44.10
C GLN A 808 24.31 -23.15 42.93
N ALA A 809 24.17 -22.64 41.71
CA ALA A 809 23.81 -23.46 40.54
C ALA A 809 24.94 -24.37 40.05
N CYS A 810 24.57 -25.51 39.47
CA CYS A 810 25.44 -26.42 38.73
C CYS A 810 25.80 -25.90 37.32
N ASP A 811 26.94 -26.33 36.76
CA ASP A 811 27.39 -25.97 35.40
C ASP A 811 28.02 -27.19 34.69
N CYS A 812 27.16 -28.04 34.10
CA CYS A 812 27.52 -29.31 33.46
C CYS A 812 27.22 -29.28 31.95
N HIS A 813 28.09 -29.85 31.11
CA HIS A 813 27.91 -29.82 29.66
C HIS A 813 26.76 -30.74 29.22
N GLU A 814 25.64 -30.13 28.84
CA GLU A 814 24.32 -30.71 28.49
C GLU A 814 24.38 -32.07 27.77
N LYS A 815 25.28 -32.22 26.78
CA LYS A 815 25.37 -33.44 25.97
C LYS A 815 26.38 -34.47 26.46
N GLY A 816 27.47 -34.04 27.10
CA GLY A 816 28.57 -34.92 27.52
C GLY A 816 28.49 -35.38 28.99
N SER A 817 27.77 -34.66 29.84
CA SER A 817 27.39 -35.10 31.19
C SER A 817 26.15 -36.00 31.15
N LEU A 818 25.91 -36.79 32.19
CA LEU A 818 24.72 -37.63 32.35
C LEU A 818 23.49 -36.84 32.83
N SER A 819 23.69 -35.73 33.54
CA SER A 819 22.67 -34.77 33.95
C SER A 819 23.34 -33.41 34.23
N ASP A 820 22.50 -32.37 34.15
CA ASP A 820 22.65 -31.03 34.70
C ASP A 820 22.73 -30.98 36.25
N VAL A 821 22.16 -31.96 36.94
CA VAL A 821 22.24 -32.07 38.41
C VAL A 821 23.63 -32.54 38.83
N CYS A 822 24.42 -31.60 39.34
CA CYS A 822 25.71 -31.85 39.97
C CYS A 822 25.57 -32.29 41.44
N HIS A 823 26.65 -32.83 42.00
CA HIS A 823 26.66 -33.31 43.40
C HIS A 823 26.46 -32.17 44.41
N LEU A 824 25.40 -32.30 45.25
CA LEU A 824 24.81 -31.26 46.13
C LEU A 824 25.72 -30.59 47.18
N GLU A 825 26.97 -31.04 47.34
CA GLU A 825 27.98 -30.40 48.21
C GLU A 825 29.26 -29.96 47.46
N THR A 826 29.47 -30.41 46.21
CA THR A 826 30.81 -30.35 45.57
C THR A 826 30.83 -29.89 44.11
N GLY A 827 29.68 -29.69 43.46
CA GLY A 827 29.62 -29.11 42.10
C GLY A 827 30.09 -30.01 40.95
N LEU A 828 30.43 -31.28 41.21
CA LEU A 828 30.99 -32.18 40.19
C LEU A 828 29.89 -32.81 39.31
N CYS A 829 30.18 -32.94 38.02
CA CYS A 829 29.32 -33.52 36.99
C CYS A 829 29.76 -34.95 36.62
N ASP A 830 28.81 -35.87 36.44
CA ASP A 830 29.10 -37.24 35.99
C ASP A 830 29.15 -37.34 34.46
N CYS A 831 30.24 -37.86 33.89
CA CYS A 831 30.47 -37.89 32.44
C CYS A 831 30.01 -39.17 31.74
N LYS A 832 29.56 -39.03 30.48
CA LYS A 832 29.21 -40.15 29.59
C LYS A 832 30.44 -40.93 29.11
N PRO A 833 30.29 -42.19 28.66
CA PRO A 833 31.41 -43.03 28.26
C PRO A 833 32.29 -42.41 27.15
N HIS A 834 33.60 -42.53 27.33
CA HIS A 834 34.65 -41.97 26.47
C HIS A 834 34.65 -40.42 26.33
N VAL A 835 33.89 -39.72 27.17
CA VAL A 835 33.95 -38.27 27.40
C VAL A 835 34.87 -37.98 28.59
N ILE A 836 35.58 -36.85 28.56
CA ILE A 836 36.48 -36.36 29.61
C ILE A 836 36.30 -34.84 29.83
N GLY A 837 36.77 -34.35 30.98
CA GLY A 837 36.64 -32.95 31.43
C GLY A 837 35.85 -32.85 32.74
N GLN A 838 36.03 -31.78 33.52
CA GLN A 838 35.26 -31.59 34.78
C GLN A 838 33.78 -31.26 34.52
N GLN A 839 33.49 -30.67 33.37
CA GLN A 839 32.13 -30.38 32.89
C GLN A 839 31.67 -31.40 31.84
N CYS A 840 32.53 -32.36 31.44
CA CYS A 840 32.29 -33.40 30.44
C CYS A 840 32.19 -32.87 28.98
N ASP A 841 33.25 -32.21 28.51
CA ASP A 841 33.28 -31.40 27.29
C ASP A 841 34.11 -31.95 26.12
N GLN A 842 34.88 -33.04 26.29
CA GLN A 842 35.85 -33.51 25.27
C GLN A 842 35.83 -35.03 25.02
N CYS A 843 36.11 -35.47 23.79
CA CYS A 843 36.29 -36.90 23.46
C CYS A 843 37.73 -37.38 23.67
N LEU A 844 37.89 -38.67 23.97
CA LEU A 844 39.19 -39.36 23.92
C LEU A 844 39.69 -39.56 22.45
N PRO A 845 41.01 -39.44 22.17
CA PRO A 845 41.56 -39.63 20.83
C PRO A 845 41.26 -41.02 20.23
N GLY A 846 40.96 -41.05 18.93
CA GLY A 846 40.48 -42.26 18.22
C GLY A 846 38.97 -42.51 18.38
N TYR A 847 38.25 -41.64 19.09
CA TYR A 847 36.79 -41.64 19.25
C TYR A 847 36.20 -40.31 18.79
N TYR A 848 34.96 -40.32 18.31
CA TYR A 848 34.28 -39.15 17.74
C TYR A 848 32.80 -39.07 18.20
N GLY A 849 32.14 -37.94 17.93
CA GLY A 849 30.68 -37.82 18.04
C GLY A 849 30.10 -37.34 19.37
N LEU A 850 30.78 -36.42 20.08
CA LEU A 850 30.28 -35.85 21.35
C LEU A 850 28.85 -35.28 21.24
N ASP A 851 28.55 -34.60 20.13
CA ASP A 851 27.25 -33.96 19.84
C ASP A 851 26.06 -34.93 19.81
N THR A 852 26.31 -36.24 19.72
CA THR A 852 25.25 -37.26 19.73
C THR A 852 24.59 -37.46 21.09
N GLY A 853 25.17 -36.93 22.17
CA GLY A 853 24.63 -37.02 23.52
C GLY A 853 24.75 -38.40 24.18
N LEU A 854 25.41 -39.38 23.53
CA LEU A 854 25.57 -40.75 24.01
C LEU A 854 26.98 -41.07 24.56
N GLY A 855 27.91 -40.12 24.43
CA GLY A 855 29.35 -40.37 24.61
C GLY A 855 30.06 -40.65 23.28
N CYS A 856 31.38 -40.83 23.32
CA CYS A 856 32.20 -40.88 22.11
C CYS A 856 32.40 -42.33 21.59
N LEU A 857 32.48 -42.49 20.26
CA LEU A 857 32.47 -43.77 19.55
C LEU A 857 33.75 -44.01 18.73
N PRO A 858 34.33 -45.23 18.71
CA PRO A 858 35.64 -45.49 18.08
C PRO A 858 35.61 -45.52 16.55
N CYS A 859 36.66 -45.00 15.91
CA CYS A 859 36.85 -44.96 14.44
C CYS A 859 36.82 -46.36 13.78
N ASN A 860 37.70 -47.26 14.24
CA ASN A 860 37.80 -48.66 13.82
C ASN A 860 38.01 -48.86 12.29
N CYS A 861 39.13 -48.37 11.76
CA CYS A 861 39.45 -48.37 10.32
C CYS A 861 40.02 -49.72 9.81
N SER A 862 40.01 -49.92 8.48
CA SER A 862 40.57 -51.12 7.82
C SER A 862 42.06 -50.97 7.57
N THR A 863 42.91 -51.65 8.33
CA THR A 863 44.38 -51.56 8.26
C THR A 863 45.02 -51.92 6.90
N ALA A 864 44.24 -52.45 5.95
CA ALA A 864 44.67 -52.75 4.58
C ALA A 864 44.05 -51.83 3.50
N GLY A 865 43.06 -51.01 3.87
CA GLY A 865 42.36 -50.09 2.96
C GLY A 865 42.37 -48.62 3.39
N SER A 866 42.71 -48.32 4.65
CA SER A 866 42.91 -46.96 5.16
C SER A 866 44.39 -46.59 5.28
N VAL A 867 44.66 -45.28 5.33
CA VAL A 867 46.00 -44.70 5.48
C VAL A 867 46.41 -44.59 6.96
N SER A 868 45.43 -44.56 7.88
CA SER A 868 45.62 -44.57 9.33
C SER A 868 44.36 -45.10 10.05
N ASP A 869 44.46 -45.26 11.37
CA ASP A 869 43.35 -45.59 12.28
C ASP A 869 42.59 -44.36 12.81
N GLU A 870 43.07 -43.16 12.50
CA GLU A 870 42.43 -41.89 12.85
C GLU A 870 41.29 -41.58 11.88
N CYS A 871 40.21 -41.00 12.40
CA CYS A 871 39.06 -40.56 11.62
C CYS A 871 38.68 -39.12 11.96
N THR A 872 37.91 -38.49 11.05
CA THR A 872 37.33 -37.16 11.29
C THR A 872 36.29 -37.17 12.41
N GLU A 873 35.89 -36.00 12.90
CA GLU A 873 34.82 -35.83 13.91
C GLU A 873 33.47 -36.45 13.50
N GLY A 874 33.26 -36.73 12.20
CA GLY A 874 32.10 -37.45 11.65
C GLY A 874 32.31 -38.95 11.43
N GLY A 875 33.44 -39.52 11.85
CA GLY A 875 33.71 -40.96 11.80
C GLY A 875 34.11 -41.51 10.42
N GLN A 876 34.84 -40.76 9.62
CA GLN A 876 35.34 -41.22 8.31
C GLN A 876 36.86 -41.46 8.35
N CYS A 877 37.27 -42.69 8.03
CA CYS A 877 38.67 -43.07 7.83
C CYS A 877 39.19 -42.61 6.46
N TYR A 878 40.50 -42.39 6.31
CA TYR A 878 41.12 -41.95 5.06
C TYR A 878 41.47 -43.15 4.15
N CYS A 879 40.87 -43.27 2.96
CA CYS A 879 40.94 -44.49 2.13
C CYS A 879 41.96 -44.43 0.96
N ILE A 880 42.43 -45.60 0.53
CA ILE A 880 43.29 -45.75 -0.66
C ILE A 880 42.48 -45.80 -1.98
N PRO A 881 43.05 -45.41 -3.14
CA PRO A 881 42.32 -45.36 -4.41
C PRO A 881 41.73 -46.71 -4.85
N GLY A 882 40.50 -46.69 -5.34
CA GLY A 882 39.74 -47.91 -5.71
C GLY A 882 38.98 -48.56 -4.55
N VAL A 883 39.24 -48.13 -3.31
CA VAL A 883 38.60 -48.60 -2.07
C VAL A 883 37.79 -47.45 -1.45
N THR A 884 36.66 -47.77 -0.82
CA THR A 884 35.72 -46.80 -0.26
C THR A 884 35.02 -47.32 1.01
N GLY A 885 34.04 -46.57 1.52
CA GLY A 885 33.29 -46.85 2.75
C GLY A 885 33.87 -46.13 3.97
N LYS A 886 33.08 -46.00 5.05
CA LYS A 886 33.52 -45.28 6.27
C LYS A 886 34.81 -45.84 6.89
N ARG A 887 35.05 -47.14 6.73
CA ARG A 887 36.23 -47.87 7.22
C ARG A 887 37.25 -48.23 6.14
N CYS A 888 36.99 -47.89 4.87
CA CYS A 888 37.83 -48.27 3.73
C CYS A 888 37.89 -49.79 3.52
N ASP A 889 36.73 -50.42 3.37
CA ASP A 889 36.50 -51.87 3.50
C ASP A 889 35.84 -52.53 2.27
N ARG A 890 35.62 -51.79 1.18
CA ARG A 890 34.92 -52.27 -0.04
C ARG A 890 35.37 -51.54 -1.31
N CYS A 891 35.08 -52.10 -2.48
CA CYS A 891 35.38 -51.47 -3.77
C CYS A 891 34.54 -50.22 -4.06
N SER A 892 35.14 -49.26 -4.78
CA SER A 892 34.41 -48.12 -5.36
C SER A 892 33.55 -48.54 -6.56
N HIS A 893 32.50 -47.76 -6.87
CA HIS A 893 31.60 -48.00 -8.00
C HIS A 893 32.35 -48.22 -9.33
N GLY A 894 31.92 -49.21 -10.11
CA GLY A 894 32.59 -49.65 -11.34
C GLY A 894 33.75 -50.63 -11.11
N PHE A 895 34.01 -51.06 -9.87
CA PHE A 895 35.03 -52.05 -9.51
C PHE A 895 34.46 -53.17 -8.63
N TYR A 896 34.97 -54.39 -8.81
CA TYR A 896 34.57 -55.62 -8.12
C TYR A 896 35.78 -56.40 -7.58
N ALA A 897 35.51 -57.43 -6.77
CA ALA A 897 36.49 -58.35 -6.18
C ALA A 897 37.59 -57.68 -5.33
N TYR A 898 37.24 -57.31 -4.10
CA TYR A 898 38.18 -56.78 -3.09
C TYR A 898 39.12 -57.87 -2.58
N GLN A 899 40.40 -57.83 -2.98
CA GLN A 899 41.46 -58.73 -2.49
C GLN A 899 42.79 -57.97 -2.33
N ASP A 900 43.57 -58.34 -1.31
CA ASP A 900 44.91 -57.79 -1.00
C ASP A 900 45.04 -56.25 -1.06
N GLY A 901 43.96 -55.53 -0.69
CA GLY A 901 43.91 -54.06 -0.67
C GLY A 901 43.60 -53.40 -2.02
N GLY A 902 43.16 -54.15 -3.04
CA GLY A 902 42.80 -53.63 -4.36
C GLY A 902 41.45 -54.13 -4.88
N CYS A 903 40.99 -53.55 -5.99
CA CYS A 903 39.75 -53.88 -6.68
C CYS A 903 39.93 -53.81 -8.21
N THR A 904 39.15 -54.60 -8.95
CA THR A 904 39.28 -54.77 -10.41
C THR A 904 38.14 -54.06 -11.15
N PRO A 905 38.36 -53.29 -12.23
CA PRO A 905 37.28 -52.59 -12.94
C PRO A 905 36.35 -53.53 -13.72
N CYS A 906 35.07 -53.16 -13.84
CA CYS A 906 34.02 -53.89 -14.55
C CYS A 906 33.88 -53.53 -16.04
N ASP A 907 33.28 -54.45 -16.81
CA ASP A 907 32.94 -54.30 -18.23
C ASP A 907 31.44 -54.56 -18.45
N CYS A 908 30.63 -53.50 -18.28
CA CYS A 908 29.17 -53.52 -18.38
C CYS A 908 28.67 -52.25 -19.09
N ALA A 909 29.13 -52.04 -20.32
CA ALA A 909 28.95 -50.77 -21.06
C ALA A 909 27.49 -50.28 -21.22
N HIS A 910 26.50 -51.18 -21.18
CA HIS A 910 25.08 -50.82 -21.30
C HIS A 910 24.45 -50.31 -19.99
N THR A 911 25.11 -50.51 -18.84
CA THR A 911 24.70 -49.99 -17.52
C THR A 911 25.75 -49.03 -16.94
N GLN A 912 26.50 -48.33 -17.80
CA GLN A 912 27.63 -47.45 -17.40
C GLN A 912 28.67 -48.14 -16.50
N ASN A 913 28.95 -49.42 -16.76
CA ASN A 913 29.80 -50.29 -15.94
C ASN A 913 29.30 -50.57 -14.51
N ASN A 914 28.02 -50.30 -14.22
CA ASN A 914 27.36 -50.75 -12.99
C ASN A 914 27.22 -52.28 -12.99
N CYS A 915 27.80 -52.90 -11.96
CA CYS A 915 28.06 -54.33 -11.83
C CYS A 915 27.95 -54.78 -10.37
N ASP A 916 27.63 -56.05 -10.17
CA ASP A 916 27.69 -56.69 -8.87
C ASP A 916 29.14 -56.74 -8.32
N PRO A 917 29.41 -56.24 -7.10
CA PRO A 917 30.78 -56.04 -6.61
C PRO A 917 31.52 -57.33 -6.20
N GLU A 918 30.86 -58.49 -6.15
CA GLU A 918 31.50 -59.79 -5.92
C GLU A 918 31.65 -60.60 -7.22
N SER A 919 30.64 -60.59 -8.09
CA SER A 919 30.54 -61.44 -9.29
C SER A 919 30.76 -60.74 -10.63
N GLY A 920 30.81 -59.40 -10.66
CA GLY A 920 31.03 -58.61 -11.88
C GLY A 920 29.83 -58.57 -12.85
N LYS A 921 28.68 -59.14 -12.48
CA LYS A 921 27.50 -59.23 -13.34
C LYS A 921 26.74 -57.90 -13.42
N CYS A 922 26.36 -57.45 -14.61
CA CYS A 922 25.64 -56.18 -14.82
C CYS A 922 24.26 -56.16 -14.13
N ILE A 923 23.85 -54.99 -13.60
CA ILE A 923 22.61 -54.78 -12.83
C ILE A 923 21.77 -53.67 -13.51
N CYS A 924 20.47 -53.93 -13.73
CA CYS A 924 19.54 -52.93 -14.27
C CYS A 924 19.22 -51.81 -13.25
N PRO A 925 18.96 -50.57 -13.70
CA PRO A 925 18.48 -49.49 -12.83
C PRO A 925 17.12 -49.79 -12.15
N PRO A 926 16.82 -49.16 -11.00
CA PRO A 926 15.58 -49.37 -10.25
C PRO A 926 14.29 -49.18 -11.07
N HIS A 927 13.27 -50.02 -10.81
CA HIS A 927 11.97 -49.97 -11.46
C HIS A 927 11.99 -50.07 -13.00
N THR A 928 13.07 -50.67 -13.54
CA THR A 928 13.19 -51.02 -14.96
C THR A 928 13.12 -52.53 -15.16
N TRP A 929 12.51 -52.96 -16.26
CA TRP A 929 12.46 -54.36 -16.68
C TRP A 929 12.64 -54.51 -18.19
N GLY A 930 13.20 -55.64 -18.59
CA GLY A 930 13.60 -55.89 -19.97
C GLY A 930 14.83 -56.79 -20.04
N LEU A 931 15.36 -56.99 -21.25
CA LEU A 931 16.67 -57.64 -21.45
C LEU A 931 17.79 -56.60 -21.58
N GLU A 932 17.44 -55.36 -21.94
CA GLU A 932 18.33 -54.20 -22.02
C GLU A 932 17.84 -53.10 -21.05
N CYS A 933 17.11 -53.51 -19.99
CA CYS A 933 16.50 -52.64 -18.97
C CYS A 933 15.50 -51.61 -19.56
N GLU A 934 14.83 -51.95 -20.67
CA GLU A 934 14.27 -50.95 -21.60
C GLU A 934 12.83 -50.46 -21.33
N LYS A 935 12.21 -50.78 -20.19
CA LYS A 935 10.83 -50.39 -19.83
C LYS A 935 10.64 -50.11 -18.34
N CYS A 936 9.68 -49.27 -17.98
CA CYS A 936 9.26 -49.05 -16.58
C CYS A 936 8.29 -50.12 -16.06
N GLU A 937 8.32 -50.35 -14.75
CA GLU A 937 7.28 -51.08 -14.00
C GLU A 937 5.95 -50.27 -13.93
N GLU A 938 4.82 -50.94 -13.65
CA GLU A 938 3.53 -50.25 -13.46
C GLU A 938 3.54 -49.37 -12.20
N GLY A 939 2.96 -48.17 -12.29
CA GLY A 939 3.08 -47.12 -11.27
C GLY A 939 4.30 -46.21 -11.43
N TYR A 940 5.14 -46.44 -12.46
CA TYR A 940 6.37 -45.68 -12.70
C TYR A 940 6.42 -45.12 -14.14
N TRP A 941 7.23 -44.08 -14.34
CA TRP A 941 7.39 -43.33 -15.59
C TRP A 941 8.82 -42.80 -15.76
N GLY A 942 9.12 -42.15 -16.90
CA GLY A 942 10.36 -41.37 -17.05
C GLY A 942 11.65 -42.19 -16.97
N LEU A 943 11.77 -43.22 -17.82
CA LEU A 943 12.93 -44.12 -17.90
C LEU A 943 14.27 -43.38 -18.08
N ASP A 944 15.08 -43.36 -17.02
CA ASP A 944 16.46 -42.87 -17.04
C ASP A 944 17.47 -44.04 -17.12
N PRO A 945 18.48 -44.01 -18.01
CA PRO A 945 19.44 -45.12 -18.16
C PRO A 945 20.37 -45.39 -16.97
N GLU A 946 20.42 -44.51 -15.97
CA GLU A 946 21.31 -44.62 -14.81
C GLU A 946 20.52 -44.77 -13.49
N HIS A 947 19.40 -44.05 -13.37
CA HIS A 947 18.57 -43.98 -12.17
C HIS A 947 17.28 -44.81 -12.27
N GLY A 948 16.91 -45.27 -13.47
CA GLY A 948 15.72 -46.07 -13.72
C GLY A 948 14.44 -45.26 -13.82
N CYS A 949 13.31 -45.82 -13.40
CA CYS A 949 12.01 -45.15 -13.52
C CYS A 949 11.55 -44.50 -12.21
N GLN A 950 10.88 -43.36 -12.33
CA GLN A 950 10.37 -42.56 -11.22
C GLN A 950 8.93 -42.93 -10.89
N ALA A 951 8.56 -42.94 -9.60
CA ALA A 951 7.20 -43.25 -9.18
C ALA A 951 6.22 -42.14 -9.62
N CYS A 952 5.01 -42.54 -10.01
CA CYS A 952 3.95 -41.62 -10.41
C CYS A 952 3.40 -40.77 -9.26
N ASN A 953 3.47 -41.27 -8.01
CA ASN A 953 2.99 -40.59 -6.79
C ASN A 953 1.58 -39.97 -6.87
N CYS A 954 0.68 -40.60 -7.64
CA CYS A 954 -0.69 -40.15 -7.78
C CYS A 954 -1.48 -40.28 -6.47
N SER A 955 -1.99 -39.16 -5.96
CA SER A 955 -2.92 -39.06 -4.83
C SER A 955 -4.10 -40.02 -5.02
N HIS A 956 -4.36 -40.89 -4.04
CA HIS A 956 -5.44 -41.87 -4.10
C HIS A 956 -6.82 -41.18 -4.00
N GLU A 957 -6.88 -40.11 -3.22
CA GLU A 957 -8.05 -39.27 -2.97
C GLU A 957 -8.38 -38.44 -4.20
N GLY A 958 -7.38 -37.80 -4.82
CA GLY A 958 -7.57 -36.87 -5.95
C GLY A 958 -7.40 -37.45 -7.36
N SER A 959 -6.71 -38.59 -7.54
CA SER A 959 -6.52 -39.21 -8.87
C SER A 959 -7.58 -40.26 -9.19
N ALA A 960 -7.85 -40.48 -10.48
CA ALA A 960 -8.68 -41.57 -10.98
C ALA A 960 -7.92 -42.90 -11.16
N SER A 961 -6.58 -42.87 -11.13
CA SER A 961 -5.69 -44.03 -11.33
C SER A 961 -4.35 -43.78 -10.64
N PRO A 962 -3.66 -44.82 -10.11
CA PRO A 962 -2.27 -44.71 -9.64
C PRO A 962 -1.25 -44.60 -10.79
N GLN A 963 -1.65 -44.91 -12.03
CA GLN A 963 -0.80 -44.79 -13.21
C GLN A 963 -0.92 -43.38 -13.82
N CYS A 964 0.21 -42.67 -13.83
CA CYS A 964 0.41 -41.41 -14.54
C CYS A 964 0.80 -41.62 -16.02
N ASP A 965 0.80 -40.53 -16.80
CA ASP A 965 1.33 -40.54 -18.15
C ASP A 965 2.84 -40.87 -18.18
N VAL A 966 3.24 -41.81 -19.04
CA VAL A 966 4.59 -42.41 -19.06
C VAL A 966 5.71 -41.46 -19.52
N LEU A 967 5.36 -40.32 -20.12
CA LEU A 967 6.30 -39.34 -20.69
C LEU A 967 6.34 -38.01 -19.90
N SER A 968 5.24 -37.64 -19.24
CA SER A 968 5.08 -36.37 -18.52
C SER A 968 4.85 -36.49 -17.01
N GLY A 969 4.62 -37.71 -16.51
CA GLY A 969 4.41 -37.97 -15.08
C GLY A 969 3.09 -37.44 -14.53
N HIS A 970 2.19 -36.95 -15.39
CA HIS A 970 0.96 -36.33 -14.94
C HIS A 970 -0.11 -37.38 -14.60
N CYS A 971 -0.64 -37.30 -13.38
CA CYS A 971 -1.74 -38.12 -12.88
C CYS A 971 -3.09 -37.63 -13.41
N GLN A 972 -4.04 -38.54 -13.62
CA GLN A 972 -5.38 -38.19 -14.10
C GLN A 972 -6.28 -37.73 -12.95
N CYS A 973 -6.37 -36.42 -12.72
CA CYS A 973 -7.11 -35.86 -11.58
C CYS A 973 -8.63 -35.92 -11.74
N LYS A 974 -9.33 -36.09 -10.62
CA LYS A 974 -10.77 -35.87 -10.46
C LYS A 974 -11.08 -34.38 -10.57
N LYS A 975 -12.34 -34.01 -10.86
CA LYS A 975 -12.71 -32.65 -11.32
C LYS A 975 -12.40 -31.54 -10.31
N GLU A 976 -12.57 -31.80 -9.02
CA GLU A 976 -12.30 -30.86 -7.93
C GLU A 976 -10.81 -30.88 -7.45
N PHE A 977 -9.95 -31.67 -8.09
CA PHE A 977 -8.54 -31.86 -7.74
C PHE A 977 -7.58 -31.45 -8.88
N GLY A 978 -6.35 -31.06 -8.53
CA GLY A 978 -5.34 -30.57 -9.47
C GLY A 978 -3.91 -30.77 -8.98
N GLY A 979 -2.94 -30.17 -9.67
CA GLY A 979 -1.51 -30.45 -9.47
C GLY A 979 -1.02 -31.62 -10.34
N GLN A 980 0.28 -31.90 -10.33
CA GLN A 980 0.85 -32.97 -11.17
C GLN A 980 0.47 -34.37 -10.65
N SER A 981 0.40 -34.50 -9.32
CA SER A 981 0.10 -35.69 -8.52
C SER A 981 -1.35 -35.76 -8.01
N CYS A 982 -2.20 -34.76 -8.31
CA CYS A 982 -3.59 -34.65 -7.84
C CYS A 982 -3.75 -34.53 -6.30
N ASP A 983 -2.74 -33.97 -5.64
CA ASP A 983 -2.54 -33.81 -4.20
C ASP A 983 -2.94 -32.42 -3.66
N GLN A 984 -3.47 -31.56 -4.54
CA GLN A 984 -4.03 -30.24 -4.21
C GLN A 984 -5.41 -30.09 -4.87
N CYS A 985 -6.21 -29.10 -4.44
CA CYS A 985 -7.50 -28.83 -5.06
C CYS A 985 -7.37 -28.12 -6.43
N SER A 986 -8.39 -28.21 -7.27
CA SER A 986 -8.43 -27.46 -8.54
C SER A 986 -8.88 -26.01 -8.34
N LEU A 987 -8.60 -25.13 -9.31
CA LEU A 987 -8.95 -23.71 -9.22
C LEU A 987 -10.46 -23.53 -8.98
N GLY A 988 -10.80 -22.81 -7.91
CA GLY A 988 -12.18 -22.67 -7.42
C GLY A 988 -12.52 -23.52 -6.19
N TYR A 989 -11.59 -24.37 -5.72
CA TYR A 989 -11.76 -25.27 -4.59
C TYR A 989 -10.57 -25.18 -3.61
N ARG A 990 -10.79 -25.52 -2.33
CA ARG A 990 -9.81 -25.45 -1.23
C ARG A 990 -10.04 -26.54 -0.18
N ASP A 991 -9.17 -26.67 0.81
CA ASP A 991 -9.22 -27.68 1.88
C ASP A 991 -9.04 -29.13 1.37
N PHE A 992 -7.86 -29.47 0.85
CA PHE A 992 -7.52 -30.87 0.53
C PHE A 992 -7.51 -31.72 1.83
N PRO A 993 -8.11 -32.93 1.86
CA PRO A 993 -8.59 -33.73 0.73
C PRO A 993 -10.07 -33.55 0.37
N ASP A 994 -10.85 -32.75 1.09
CA ASP A 994 -12.30 -32.60 0.87
C ASP A 994 -12.65 -31.69 -0.33
N CYS A 995 -11.75 -30.76 -0.68
CA CYS A 995 -11.83 -29.85 -1.83
C CYS A 995 -13.20 -29.16 -1.99
N VAL A 996 -13.55 -28.33 -1.00
CA VAL A 996 -14.79 -27.54 -0.95
C VAL A 996 -14.70 -26.29 -1.85
N PRO A 997 -15.80 -25.85 -2.49
CA PRO A 997 -15.78 -24.70 -3.40
C PRO A 997 -15.59 -23.35 -2.68
N CYS A 998 -15.00 -22.38 -3.39
CA CYS A 998 -14.80 -21.01 -2.91
C CYS A 998 -16.05 -20.11 -3.01
N ASP A 999 -16.95 -20.37 -3.97
CA ASP A 999 -18.21 -19.62 -4.20
C ASP A 999 -18.07 -18.07 -4.28
N CYS A 1000 -16.97 -17.57 -4.86
CA CYS A 1000 -16.71 -16.14 -5.06
C CYS A 1000 -17.63 -15.51 -6.12
N ASP A 1001 -18.17 -14.31 -5.86
CA ASP A 1001 -18.96 -13.53 -6.82
C ASP A 1001 -18.04 -12.78 -7.81
N LEU A 1002 -17.99 -13.28 -9.04
CA LEU A 1002 -17.21 -12.73 -10.18
C LEU A 1002 -17.40 -11.24 -10.42
N ARG A 1003 -18.50 -10.62 -9.96
CA ARG A 1003 -18.70 -9.17 -10.09
C ARG A 1003 -17.84 -8.38 -9.10
N GLY A 1004 -17.59 -8.96 -7.94
CA GLY A 1004 -16.94 -8.33 -6.79
C GLY A 1004 -15.53 -8.83 -6.48
N THR A 1005 -15.12 -9.98 -7.02
CA THR A 1005 -13.75 -10.51 -6.89
C THR A 1005 -12.79 -9.86 -7.92
N LEU A 1006 -11.50 -9.80 -7.60
CA LEU A 1006 -10.45 -9.25 -8.45
C LEU A 1006 -10.16 -10.18 -9.64
N VAL A 1007 -10.10 -9.60 -10.85
CA VAL A 1007 -10.05 -10.33 -12.13
C VAL A 1007 -8.79 -11.19 -12.30
N ASP A 1008 -7.66 -10.76 -11.75
CA ASP A 1008 -6.40 -11.49 -11.74
C ASP A 1008 -6.40 -12.74 -10.83
N THR A 1009 -7.40 -12.88 -9.96
CA THR A 1009 -7.62 -14.07 -9.11
C THR A 1009 -8.68 -15.04 -9.64
N CYS A 1010 -9.22 -14.78 -10.84
CA CYS A 1010 -10.32 -15.55 -11.45
C CYS A 1010 -10.00 -16.05 -12.86
N ASP A 1011 -10.35 -17.31 -13.14
CA ASP A 1011 -10.50 -17.80 -14.51
C ASP A 1011 -11.88 -17.35 -15.05
N LEU A 1012 -11.87 -16.34 -15.91
CA LEU A 1012 -13.08 -15.76 -16.49
C LEU A 1012 -13.78 -16.68 -17.51
N GLU A 1013 -13.09 -17.64 -18.11
CA GLU A 1013 -13.72 -18.59 -19.05
C GLU A 1013 -14.49 -19.69 -18.29
N ARG A 1014 -13.97 -20.09 -17.12
CA ARG A 1014 -14.53 -21.14 -16.27
C ARG A 1014 -15.45 -20.62 -15.17
N GLY A 1015 -15.38 -19.32 -14.87
CA GLY A 1015 -16.18 -18.66 -13.84
C GLY A 1015 -15.78 -19.05 -12.41
N LEU A 1016 -14.50 -19.34 -12.18
CA LEU A 1016 -13.97 -19.85 -10.91
C LEU A 1016 -12.81 -18.97 -10.43
N CYS A 1017 -12.86 -18.56 -9.16
CA CYS A 1017 -11.81 -17.74 -8.53
C CYS A 1017 -11.12 -18.51 -7.40
N SER A 1018 -9.84 -18.20 -7.15
CA SER A 1018 -9.16 -18.69 -5.96
C SER A 1018 -9.64 -17.96 -4.70
N CYS A 1019 -9.52 -18.64 -3.55
CA CYS A 1019 -9.77 -18.09 -2.23
C CYS A 1019 -8.72 -18.63 -1.25
N ALA A 1020 -8.49 -17.93 -0.14
CA ALA A 1020 -7.51 -18.34 0.87
C ALA A 1020 -7.93 -19.67 1.55
N GLU A 1021 -7.01 -20.63 1.66
CA GLU A 1021 -7.29 -22.00 2.11
C GLU A 1021 -7.98 -22.03 3.48
N GLU A 1022 -7.31 -21.65 4.57
CA GLU A 1022 -7.86 -21.78 5.93
C GLU A 1022 -9.14 -20.97 6.22
N THR A 1023 -9.53 -20.01 5.35
CA THR A 1023 -10.63 -19.06 5.66
C THR A 1023 -11.74 -18.99 4.60
N GLY A 1024 -11.52 -19.49 3.39
CA GLY A 1024 -12.44 -19.32 2.26
C GLY A 1024 -12.62 -17.86 1.80
N THR A 1025 -11.73 -16.95 2.21
CA THR A 1025 -11.83 -15.53 1.84
C THR A 1025 -11.41 -15.31 0.39
N CYS A 1026 -12.32 -14.77 -0.43
CA CYS A 1026 -12.06 -14.34 -1.80
C CYS A 1026 -11.43 -12.93 -1.84
N SER A 1027 -10.61 -12.66 -2.86
CA SER A 1027 -9.93 -11.37 -3.04
C SER A 1027 -10.86 -10.31 -3.64
N CYS A 1028 -11.46 -9.44 -2.82
CA CYS A 1028 -12.48 -8.49 -3.28
C CYS A 1028 -11.93 -7.18 -3.87
N LYS A 1029 -12.68 -6.60 -4.81
CA LYS A 1029 -12.53 -5.23 -5.32
C LYS A 1029 -12.78 -4.19 -4.22
N GLU A 1030 -12.18 -3.01 -4.37
CA GLU A 1030 -12.05 -1.99 -3.31
C GLU A 1030 -13.37 -1.59 -2.61
N ASN A 1031 -14.48 -1.44 -3.35
CA ASN A 1031 -15.78 -1.03 -2.79
C ASN A 1031 -16.70 -2.21 -2.40
N VAL A 1032 -16.16 -3.43 -2.32
CA VAL A 1032 -16.90 -4.68 -2.10
C VAL A 1032 -16.40 -5.38 -0.82
N PHE A 1033 -17.26 -6.14 -0.14
CA PHE A 1033 -16.88 -6.87 1.08
C PHE A 1033 -17.67 -8.17 1.30
N GLY A 1034 -17.26 -8.92 2.32
CA GLY A 1034 -17.76 -10.24 2.69
C GLY A 1034 -16.95 -11.37 2.03
N LEU A 1035 -16.95 -12.56 2.65
CA LEU A 1035 -16.09 -13.69 2.26
C LEU A 1035 -16.15 -14.03 0.76
N GLN A 1036 -17.34 -13.94 0.16
CA GLN A 1036 -17.62 -14.24 -1.25
C GLN A 1036 -17.65 -12.99 -2.17
N CYS A 1037 -17.28 -11.80 -1.68
CA CYS A 1037 -17.34 -10.54 -2.43
C CYS A 1037 -18.72 -10.18 -3.03
N SER A 1038 -19.82 -10.61 -2.39
CA SER A 1038 -21.18 -10.47 -2.93
C SER A 1038 -21.95 -9.22 -2.46
N LYS A 1039 -21.30 -8.30 -1.73
CA LYS A 1039 -21.96 -7.12 -1.14
C LYS A 1039 -21.15 -5.83 -1.32
N CYS A 1040 -21.83 -4.74 -1.69
CA CYS A 1040 -21.27 -3.40 -1.70
C CYS A 1040 -21.01 -2.88 -0.27
N GLN A 1041 -19.87 -2.22 -0.06
CA GLN A 1041 -19.56 -1.58 1.22
C GLN A 1041 -20.53 -0.42 1.53
N ILE A 1042 -20.63 -0.06 2.82
CA ILE A 1042 -21.45 1.09 3.25
C ILE A 1042 -20.90 2.36 2.58
N GLY A 1043 -21.78 3.14 1.95
CA GLY A 1043 -21.37 4.24 1.07
C GLY A 1043 -21.32 3.89 -0.41
N THR A 1044 -21.62 2.66 -0.83
CA THR A 1044 -21.56 2.23 -2.25
C THR A 1044 -22.75 1.34 -2.65
N PHE A 1045 -23.06 1.26 -3.95
CA PHE A 1045 -24.20 0.53 -4.51
C PHE A 1045 -23.91 -0.06 -5.91
N ALA A 1046 -24.85 -0.83 -6.46
CA ALA A 1046 -24.81 -1.44 -7.81
C ALA A 1046 -23.55 -2.28 -8.10
N LEU A 1047 -23.52 -3.52 -7.58
CA LEU A 1047 -22.45 -4.49 -7.80
C LEU A 1047 -22.43 -5.00 -9.24
N HIS A 1048 -21.41 -4.61 -10.03
CA HIS A 1048 -21.29 -4.93 -11.45
C HIS A 1048 -19.89 -5.43 -11.84
N ALA A 1049 -19.81 -6.39 -12.76
CA ALA A 1049 -18.53 -6.96 -13.22
C ALA A 1049 -17.64 -5.92 -13.90
N ASP A 1050 -18.22 -5.12 -14.80
CA ASP A 1050 -17.54 -4.06 -15.55
C ASP A 1050 -17.08 -2.86 -14.69
N ASN A 1051 -17.48 -2.81 -13.41
CA ASN A 1051 -17.02 -1.78 -12.48
C ASN A 1051 -15.66 -2.21 -11.88
N PRO A 1052 -14.56 -1.45 -12.07
CA PRO A 1052 -13.25 -1.82 -11.54
C PRO A 1052 -13.21 -1.83 -10.00
N LEU A 1053 -14.00 -0.98 -9.34
CA LEU A 1053 -14.17 -0.96 -7.88
C LEU A 1053 -15.28 -1.93 -7.41
N GLY A 1054 -16.03 -2.53 -8.34
CA GLY A 1054 -17.13 -3.47 -8.10
C GLY A 1054 -18.46 -2.78 -7.80
N CYS A 1055 -18.47 -1.82 -6.87
CA CYS A 1055 -19.63 -0.99 -6.55
C CYS A 1055 -19.31 0.51 -6.69
N SER A 1056 -20.30 1.32 -7.07
CA SER A 1056 -20.17 2.77 -7.26
C SER A 1056 -20.50 3.55 -5.98
N PRO A 1057 -19.80 4.65 -5.66
CA PRO A 1057 -20.06 5.42 -4.45
C PRO A 1057 -21.40 6.17 -4.46
N CYS A 1058 -22.06 6.25 -3.31
CA CYS A 1058 -23.27 7.03 -3.10
C CYS A 1058 -22.97 8.54 -3.23
N PHE A 1059 -23.36 9.15 -4.35
CA PHE A 1059 -23.18 10.60 -4.53
C PHE A 1059 -24.03 11.41 -3.55
N CYS A 1060 -25.36 11.21 -3.57
CA CYS A 1060 -26.35 11.76 -2.62
C CYS A 1060 -26.18 13.24 -2.20
N PHE A 1061 -25.53 14.06 -3.02
CA PHE A 1061 -25.05 15.42 -2.71
C PHE A 1061 -24.24 15.54 -1.40
N GLY A 1062 -23.65 14.44 -0.90
CA GLY A 1062 -22.99 14.38 0.41
C GLY A 1062 -23.93 14.44 1.62
N LEU A 1063 -25.24 14.28 1.42
CA LEU A 1063 -26.26 14.34 2.48
C LEU A 1063 -26.64 12.97 3.07
N SER A 1064 -26.20 11.88 2.43
CA SER A 1064 -26.39 10.51 2.89
C SER A 1064 -25.27 9.61 2.36
N HIS A 1065 -24.81 8.66 3.18
CA HIS A 1065 -23.97 7.55 2.75
C HIS A 1065 -24.76 6.23 2.58
N LEU A 1066 -26.08 6.25 2.84
CA LEU A 1066 -27.00 5.20 2.43
C LEU A 1066 -27.63 5.55 1.08
N CYS A 1067 -27.47 4.65 0.12
CA CYS A 1067 -28.19 4.66 -1.15
C CYS A 1067 -28.41 3.23 -1.64
N SER A 1068 -29.32 3.05 -2.59
CA SER A 1068 -29.61 1.77 -3.28
C SER A 1068 -29.83 2.03 -4.76
N GLU A 1069 -29.82 0.96 -5.56
CA GLU A 1069 -30.22 1.05 -6.96
C GLU A 1069 -31.73 1.36 -7.09
N LEU A 1070 -32.14 1.99 -8.20
CA LEU A 1070 -33.51 2.45 -8.44
C LEU A 1070 -34.25 1.49 -9.37
N GLU A 1071 -35.04 0.59 -8.80
CA GLU A 1071 -35.81 -0.40 -9.54
C GLU A 1071 -37.08 0.17 -10.21
N GLY A 1072 -37.55 -0.49 -11.27
CA GLY A 1072 -38.90 -0.29 -11.84
C GLY A 1072 -39.06 0.83 -12.89
N TYR A 1073 -38.02 1.60 -13.20
CA TYR A 1073 -38.07 2.70 -14.18
C TYR A 1073 -37.48 2.33 -15.55
N VAL A 1074 -38.01 2.92 -16.63
CA VAL A 1074 -37.56 2.68 -18.02
C VAL A 1074 -37.25 4.00 -18.72
N ARG A 1075 -36.10 4.05 -19.41
CA ARG A 1075 -35.61 5.27 -20.10
C ARG A 1075 -36.48 5.63 -21.31
N THR A 1076 -37.01 6.85 -21.31
CA THR A 1076 -37.77 7.44 -22.43
C THR A 1076 -36.88 8.42 -23.21
N ARG A 1077 -37.08 8.54 -24.53
CA ARG A 1077 -36.28 9.42 -25.40
C ARG A 1077 -36.92 10.81 -25.52
N VAL A 1078 -36.11 11.85 -25.40
CA VAL A 1078 -36.49 13.25 -25.70
C VAL A 1078 -35.95 13.61 -27.08
N THR A 1079 -36.76 14.28 -27.90
CA THR A 1079 -36.40 14.73 -29.26
C THR A 1079 -36.79 16.19 -29.47
N LEU A 1080 -36.25 16.83 -30.52
CA LEU A 1080 -36.78 18.12 -31.01
C LEU A 1080 -38.21 17.92 -31.54
N ASP A 1081 -39.05 18.97 -31.46
CA ASP A 1081 -40.43 18.92 -31.98
C ASP A 1081 -40.53 19.60 -33.36
N SER A 1082 -41.21 18.89 -34.27
CA SER A 1082 -41.67 19.31 -35.60
C SER A 1082 -42.28 20.71 -35.74
N LYS A 1083 -42.74 21.33 -34.63
CA LYS A 1083 -43.38 22.66 -34.62
C LYS A 1083 -42.48 23.78 -34.11
N GLN A 1084 -41.22 23.52 -33.79
CA GLN A 1084 -40.37 24.50 -33.11
C GLN A 1084 -39.81 25.58 -34.05
N PRO A 1085 -39.66 26.83 -33.57
CA PRO A 1085 -38.99 27.88 -34.32
C PRO A 1085 -37.48 27.62 -34.41
N LEU A 1086 -36.84 28.32 -35.35
CA LEU A 1086 -35.40 28.33 -35.62
C LEU A 1086 -34.57 28.32 -34.32
N LEU A 1087 -33.66 27.35 -34.17
CA LEU A 1087 -32.78 27.26 -33.00
C LEU A 1087 -31.93 28.53 -32.86
N ARG A 1088 -31.81 29.01 -31.63
CA ARG A 1088 -31.10 30.25 -31.31
C ARG A 1088 -29.60 30.00 -31.21
N VAL A 1089 -28.82 30.81 -31.92
CA VAL A 1089 -27.36 30.74 -31.93
C VAL A 1089 -26.82 31.69 -30.88
N VAL A 1090 -26.02 31.16 -29.94
CA VAL A 1090 -25.38 31.90 -28.85
C VAL A 1090 -23.86 31.76 -28.92
N SER A 1091 -23.13 32.55 -28.13
CA SER A 1091 -21.70 32.33 -27.87
C SER A 1091 -21.42 32.33 -26.37
N GLN A 1092 -20.21 31.95 -25.97
CA GLN A 1092 -19.80 31.92 -24.56
C GLN A 1092 -20.03 33.28 -23.86
N SER A 1093 -19.79 34.39 -24.56
CA SER A 1093 -19.96 35.76 -24.08
C SER A 1093 -21.36 36.34 -24.34
N ASN A 1094 -22.12 35.84 -25.32
CA ASN A 1094 -23.48 36.29 -25.63
C ASN A 1094 -24.50 35.14 -25.59
N LEU A 1095 -24.99 34.84 -24.38
CA LEU A 1095 -26.03 33.84 -24.12
C LEU A 1095 -27.45 34.27 -24.55
N LYS A 1096 -27.63 35.53 -25.01
CA LYS A 1096 -28.90 36.04 -25.56
C LYS A 1096 -29.03 35.75 -27.06
N GLY A 1097 -27.91 35.77 -27.79
CA GLY A 1097 -27.78 35.23 -29.14
C GLY A 1097 -28.68 35.85 -30.21
N THR A 1098 -28.72 35.20 -31.37
CA THR A 1098 -29.55 35.58 -32.52
C THR A 1098 -30.32 34.40 -33.11
N SER A 1099 -31.33 34.70 -33.92
CA SER A 1099 -31.95 33.79 -34.89
C SER A 1099 -31.82 34.30 -36.33
N GLU A 1100 -31.26 35.50 -36.53
CA GLU A 1100 -30.94 36.04 -37.85
C GLU A 1100 -29.75 35.27 -38.44
N GLY A 1101 -29.86 34.87 -39.71
CA GLY A 1101 -28.90 33.95 -40.34
C GLY A 1101 -29.11 32.47 -40.03
N VAL A 1102 -30.21 32.10 -39.34
CA VAL A 1102 -30.63 30.71 -39.15
C VAL A 1102 -31.79 30.40 -40.09
N TYR A 1103 -31.75 29.23 -40.74
CA TYR A 1103 -32.78 28.79 -41.69
C TYR A 1103 -33.21 27.35 -41.40
N TYR A 1104 -34.49 27.02 -41.62
CA TYR A 1104 -34.98 25.64 -41.52
C TYR A 1104 -35.24 25.07 -42.90
N GLN A 1105 -34.61 23.95 -43.22
CA GLN A 1105 -34.76 23.22 -44.46
C GLN A 1105 -34.86 21.72 -44.12
N ALA A 1106 -36.07 21.31 -43.72
CA ALA A 1106 -36.35 19.97 -43.19
C ALA A 1106 -35.65 18.84 -43.97
N PRO A 1107 -34.89 17.95 -43.29
CA PRO A 1107 -34.81 17.77 -41.84
C PRO A 1107 -33.87 18.76 -41.10
N ASP A 1108 -33.10 19.58 -41.82
CA ASP A 1108 -31.94 20.30 -41.31
C ASP A 1108 -32.24 21.72 -40.79
N ILE A 1109 -31.42 22.18 -39.86
CA ILE A 1109 -31.34 23.57 -39.40
C ILE A 1109 -29.98 24.11 -39.81
N LEU A 1110 -29.96 25.16 -40.62
CA LEU A 1110 -28.79 25.72 -41.29
C LEU A 1110 -28.39 27.05 -40.66
N LEU A 1111 -27.10 27.36 -40.69
CA LEU A 1111 -26.49 28.58 -40.17
C LEU A 1111 -25.65 29.25 -41.26
N ASP A 1112 -25.93 30.52 -41.53
CA ASP A 1112 -25.01 31.41 -42.24
C ASP A 1112 -24.12 32.14 -41.23
N ALA A 1113 -22.86 31.71 -41.16
CA ALA A 1113 -21.87 32.30 -40.27
C ALA A 1113 -21.62 33.79 -40.56
N THR A 1114 -21.79 34.26 -41.81
CA THR A 1114 -21.55 35.66 -42.18
C THR A 1114 -22.63 36.59 -41.62
N THR A 1115 -23.90 36.22 -41.72
CA THR A 1115 -25.03 36.93 -41.08
C THR A 1115 -24.97 36.83 -39.56
N VAL A 1116 -24.63 35.65 -39.00
CA VAL A 1116 -24.54 35.47 -37.54
C VAL A 1116 -23.42 36.32 -36.93
N ARG A 1117 -22.23 36.40 -37.56
CA ARG A 1117 -21.09 37.25 -37.11
C ARG A 1117 -21.45 38.73 -36.94
N GLN A 1118 -22.39 39.25 -37.73
CA GLN A 1118 -22.89 40.63 -37.63
C GLN A 1118 -23.75 40.88 -36.38
N HIS A 1119 -24.30 39.82 -35.77
CA HIS A 1119 -25.20 39.89 -34.61
C HIS A 1119 -24.61 39.28 -33.33
N VAL A 1120 -23.64 38.38 -33.46
CA VAL A 1120 -22.96 37.69 -32.37
C VAL A 1120 -21.44 37.90 -32.52
N HIS A 1121 -20.95 38.99 -31.94
CA HIS A 1121 -19.54 39.43 -32.02
C HIS A 1121 -18.57 38.60 -31.14
N GLY A 1122 -18.74 37.29 -31.09
CA GLY A 1122 -17.88 36.39 -30.32
C GLY A 1122 -18.07 34.95 -30.77
N GLU A 1123 -16.97 34.29 -31.09
CA GLU A 1123 -16.90 32.90 -31.52
C GLU A 1123 -16.31 32.03 -30.39
N PRO A 1124 -16.57 30.70 -30.34
CA PRO A 1124 -17.42 29.95 -31.25
C PRO A 1124 -18.92 30.13 -31.02
N PHE A 1125 -19.70 29.67 -32.01
CA PHE A 1125 -21.16 29.68 -32.01
C PHE A 1125 -21.74 28.33 -31.56
N TYR A 1126 -22.77 28.38 -30.72
CA TYR A 1126 -23.45 27.22 -30.17
C TYR A 1126 -24.96 27.27 -30.45
N TRP A 1127 -25.53 26.13 -30.79
CA TRP A 1127 -26.98 25.95 -30.87
C TRP A 1127 -27.57 25.83 -29.46
N ARG A 1128 -28.37 26.81 -29.02
CA ARG A 1128 -29.09 26.73 -27.75
C ARG A 1128 -30.32 25.84 -27.91
N LEU A 1129 -30.28 24.66 -27.28
CA LEU A 1129 -31.39 23.70 -27.30
C LEU A 1129 -32.67 24.24 -26.62
N PRO A 1130 -33.86 23.76 -27.00
CA PRO A 1130 -35.14 24.14 -26.39
C PRO A 1130 -35.27 23.76 -24.91
N GLU A 1131 -36.35 24.23 -24.26
CA GLU A 1131 -36.59 24.03 -22.83
C GLU A 1131 -36.77 22.56 -22.42
N GLN A 1132 -37.21 21.67 -23.33
CA GLN A 1132 -37.30 20.22 -23.06
C GLN A 1132 -35.94 19.52 -22.81
N PHE A 1133 -34.82 20.18 -23.12
CA PHE A 1133 -33.46 19.73 -22.81
C PHE A 1133 -32.83 20.52 -21.64
N GLN A 1134 -33.62 21.28 -20.89
CA GLN A 1134 -33.22 22.09 -19.74
C GLN A 1134 -33.98 21.60 -18.48
N GLY A 1135 -33.74 22.23 -17.32
CA GLY A 1135 -34.36 21.84 -16.04
C GLY A 1135 -33.60 20.76 -15.28
N ASP A 1136 -34.31 20.02 -14.42
CA ASP A 1136 -33.74 18.85 -13.74
C ASP A 1136 -33.70 17.65 -14.71
N GLN A 1137 -32.51 17.07 -14.85
CA GLN A 1137 -32.21 15.98 -15.78
C GLN A 1137 -31.43 14.86 -15.08
N LEU A 1138 -31.52 14.74 -13.74
CA LEU A 1138 -30.76 13.73 -12.98
C LEU A 1138 -31.07 12.28 -13.44
N LEU A 1139 -32.31 12.02 -13.88
CA LEU A 1139 -32.74 10.73 -14.44
C LEU A 1139 -32.15 10.42 -15.84
N ALA A 1140 -31.45 11.38 -16.47
CA ALA A 1140 -30.70 11.17 -17.71
C ALA A 1140 -29.26 10.69 -17.47
N TYR A 1141 -28.78 10.67 -16.23
CA TYR A 1141 -27.46 10.15 -15.85
C TYR A 1141 -27.34 8.64 -16.16
N GLY A 1142 -26.16 8.23 -16.63
CA GLY A 1142 -25.92 6.95 -17.29
C GLY A 1142 -26.65 6.75 -18.63
N GLY A 1143 -27.43 7.74 -19.09
CA GLY A 1143 -28.17 7.75 -20.35
C GLY A 1143 -27.30 8.12 -21.55
N LYS A 1144 -27.93 8.44 -22.69
CA LYS A 1144 -27.20 8.85 -23.91
C LYS A 1144 -27.83 10.01 -24.65
N LEU A 1145 -26.99 10.95 -25.09
CA LEU A 1145 -27.32 12.04 -26.02
C LEU A 1145 -26.93 11.65 -27.45
N LYS A 1146 -27.71 12.08 -28.46
CA LYS A 1146 -27.41 11.85 -29.88
C LYS A 1146 -27.74 13.07 -30.74
N TYR A 1147 -26.93 13.35 -31.74
CA TYR A 1147 -27.17 14.37 -32.77
C TYR A 1147 -26.41 14.05 -34.07
N THR A 1148 -26.75 14.77 -35.14
CA THR A 1148 -26.06 14.72 -36.44
C THR A 1148 -25.65 16.14 -36.83
N MET A 1149 -24.44 16.36 -37.35
CA MET A 1149 -24.01 17.67 -37.86
C MET A 1149 -23.16 17.59 -39.14
N ALA A 1150 -23.08 18.72 -39.84
CA ALA A 1150 -22.23 18.96 -41.02
C ALA A 1150 -22.00 20.47 -41.17
N PHE A 1151 -20.90 20.88 -41.83
CA PHE A 1151 -20.71 22.25 -42.31
C PHE A 1151 -20.31 22.27 -43.79
N TYR A 1152 -20.43 23.42 -44.45
CA TYR A 1152 -19.96 23.64 -45.82
C TYR A 1152 -19.15 24.95 -45.88
N SER A 1153 -17.90 24.87 -46.33
CA SER A 1153 -16.99 26.01 -46.52
C SER A 1153 -16.38 26.00 -47.93
N SER A 1154 -16.39 27.16 -48.60
CA SER A 1154 -15.77 27.36 -49.93
C SER A 1154 -14.26 27.24 -49.91
N ASP A 1155 -13.64 27.57 -48.79
CA ASP A 1155 -12.20 27.82 -48.69
C ASP A 1155 -11.43 26.58 -48.20
N GLY A 1156 -12.15 25.45 -48.02
CA GLY A 1156 -11.63 24.17 -47.53
C GLY A 1156 -11.29 24.15 -46.03
N ILE A 1157 -10.77 25.26 -45.50
CA ILE A 1157 -10.31 25.42 -44.12
C ILE A 1157 -11.51 25.74 -43.23
N GLY A 1158 -11.96 24.76 -42.45
CA GLY A 1158 -12.67 25.03 -41.19
C GLY A 1158 -11.66 25.44 -40.11
N THR A 1159 -11.98 26.42 -39.28
CA THR A 1159 -11.14 26.80 -38.15
C THR A 1159 -11.24 25.73 -37.06
N SER A 1160 -10.25 24.83 -36.99
CA SER A 1160 -10.13 23.86 -35.89
C SER A 1160 -9.77 24.60 -34.59
N ASN A 1161 -10.77 24.91 -33.79
CA ASN A 1161 -10.63 25.45 -32.45
C ASN A 1161 -10.60 24.31 -31.41
N TYR A 1162 -9.72 24.42 -30.43
CA TYR A 1162 -9.69 23.57 -29.23
C TYR A 1162 -10.79 23.98 -28.23
N GLU A 1163 -12.01 24.18 -28.74
CA GLU A 1163 -13.19 24.53 -27.95
C GLU A 1163 -14.20 23.37 -28.03
N PRO A 1164 -14.91 23.07 -26.95
CA PRO A 1164 -15.79 21.90 -26.87
C PRO A 1164 -17.01 22.02 -27.79
N GLN A 1165 -17.47 20.90 -28.35
CA GLN A 1165 -18.70 20.88 -29.14
C GLN A 1165 -19.96 20.93 -28.25
N ILE A 1166 -19.93 20.22 -27.12
CA ILE A 1166 -21.05 20.10 -26.20
C ILE A 1166 -20.72 20.89 -24.94
N LEU A 1167 -21.63 21.77 -24.52
CA LEU A 1167 -21.40 22.67 -23.40
C LEU A 1167 -22.67 22.75 -22.52
N ILE A 1168 -22.60 22.10 -21.36
CA ILE A 1168 -23.69 21.99 -20.37
C ILE A 1168 -23.39 22.95 -19.22
N LYS A 1169 -24.17 24.03 -19.10
CA LYS A 1169 -24.09 24.95 -17.95
C LYS A 1169 -25.20 24.60 -16.94
N GLY A 1170 -24.83 24.26 -15.71
CA GLY A 1170 -25.75 23.76 -14.68
C GLY A 1170 -25.21 23.87 -13.25
N GLY A 1171 -25.82 23.11 -12.34
CA GLY A 1171 -25.48 23.09 -10.91
C GLY A 1171 -26.32 24.05 -10.06
N ARG A 1172 -27.04 23.50 -9.08
CA ARG A 1172 -27.97 24.24 -8.19
C ARG A 1172 -27.25 25.04 -7.11
N THR A 1173 -26.13 24.53 -6.61
CA THR A 1173 -25.35 25.15 -5.51
C THR A 1173 -24.10 25.85 -6.05
N ARG A 1174 -23.27 25.14 -6.82
CA ARG A 1174 -22.06 25.65 -7.51
C ARG A 1174 -22.35 25.68 -9.01
N LYS A 1175 -22.20 26.84 -9.68
CA LYS A 1175 -22.39 26.89 -11.14
C LYS A 1175 -21.21 26.20 -11.82
N GLN A 1176 -21.49 25.11 -12.50
CA GLN A 1176 -20.52 24.33 -13.25
C GLN A 1176 -20.77 24.46 -14.76
N VAL A 1177 -19.68 24.42 -15.51
CA VAL A 1177 -19.69 24.26 -16.96
C VAL A 1177 -19.02 22.93 -17.24
N ILE A 1178 -19.84 21.92 -17.54
CA ILE A 1178 -19.35 20.63 -18.05
C ILE A 1178 -19.27 20.77 -19.56
N TYR A 1179 -18.17 20.30 -20.14
CA TYR A 1179 -17.95 20.37 -21.57
C TYR A 1179 -17.41 19.05 -22.11
N MET A 1180 -17.64 18.79 -23.40
CA MET A 1180 -17.11 17.62 -24.07
C MET A 1180 -16.54 18.00 -25.43
N ASP A 1181 -15.30 17.61 -25.65
CA ASP A 1181 -14.62 17.71 -26.93
C ASP A 1181 -15.05 16.54 -27.83
N ALA A 1182 -15.14 16.81 -29.12
CA ALA A 1182 -15.36 15.81 -30.15
C ALA A 1182 -14.69 16.28 -31.45
N PRO A 1183 -14.22 15.36 -32.33
CA PRO A 1183 -13.63 15.74 -33.60
C PRO A 1183 -14.67 16.48 -34.46
N ALA A 1184 -14.26 17.60 -35.06
CA ALA A 1184 -15.13 18.38 -35.94
C ALA A 1184 -15.44 17.58 -37.23
N PRO A 1185 -16.68 17.65 -37.76
CA PRO A 1185 -17.04 16.95 -38.99
C PRO A 1185 -16.26 17.48 -40.19
N GLU A 1186 -15.90 16.60 -41.12
CA GLU A 1186 -15.24 16.99 -42.37
C GLU A 1186 -16.13 17.89 -43.23
N ASN A 1187 -15.52 18.78 -44.02
CA ASN A 1187 -16.23 19.76 -44.85
C ASN A 1187 -17.16 19.06 -45.85
N GLY A 1188 -18.47 19.25 -45.67
CA GLY A 1188 -19.54 18.65 -46.46
C GLY A 1188 -19.98 17.23 -46.08
N VAL A 1189 -19.36 16.63 -45.05
CA VAL A 1189 -19.69 15.29 -44.55
C VAL A 1189 -20.68 15.40 -43.38
N ARG A 1190 -21.66 14.50 -43.32
CA ARG A 1190 -22.55 14.33 -42.15
C ARG A 1190 -21.94 13.34 -41.18
N GLN A 1191 -21.82 13.74 -39.92
CA GLN A 1191 -21.34 12.91 -38.82
C GLN A 1191 -22.45 12.74 -37.78
N ASP A 1192 -22.73 11.48 -37.41
CA ASP A 1192 -23.60 11.11 -36.30
C ASP A 1192 -22.75 10.97 -35.03
N GLN A 1193 -23.18 11.60 -33.93
CA GLN A 1193 -22.51 11.54 -32.63
C GLN A 1193 -23.42 10.90 -31.57
N GLU A 1194 -22.85 10.03 -30.74
CA GLU A 1194 -23.48 9.43 -29.56
C GLU A 1194 -22.56 9.65 -28.34
N VAL A 1195 -23.13 10.11 -27.23
CA VAL A 1195 -22.41 10.45 -26.00
C VAL A 1195 -23.11 9.83 -24.80
N GLU A 1196 -22.37 9.16 -23.91
CA GLU A 1196 -22.91 8.68 -22.63
C GLU A 1196 -22.86 9.76 -21.55
N MET A 1197 -23.91 9.85 -20.75
CA MET A 1197 -24.10 10.89 -19.72
C MET A 1197 -23.54 10.41 -18.36
N LYS A 1198 -22.22 10.20 -18.28
CA LYS A 1198 -21.50 9.67 -17.11
C LYS A 1198 -20.27 10.51 -16.75
N GLU A 1199 -19.61 10.15 -15.66
CA GLU A 1199 -18.31 10.61 -15.16
C GLU A 1199 -17.08 9.90 -15.81
N ASP A 1200 -17.34 9.02 -16.78
CA ASP A 1200 -16.33 8.42 -17.65
C ASP A 1200 -15.55 9.53 -18.39
N CYS A 1201 -14.24 9.38 -18.50
CA CYS A 1201 -13.45 10.32 -19.29
C CYS A 1201 -13.78 10.18 -20.78
N ALA A 1202 -13.87 11.32 -21.49
CA ALA A 1202 -14.13 11.32 -22.93
C ALA A 1202 -13.04 10.52 -23.68
N PRO A 1203 -13.34 9.89 -24.84
CA PRO A 1203 -12.32 9.21 -25.64
C PRO A 1203 -11.13 10.14 -25.92
N GLY A 1204 -9.93 9.73 -25.51
CA GLY A 1204 -8.74 10.60 -25.53
C GLY A 1204 -8.45 11.31 -24.22
N TYR A 1205 -9.11 10.95 -23.12
CA TYR A 1205 -8.81 11.37 -21.75
C TYR A 1205 -8.84 10.17 -20.79
N TYR A 1206 -8.06 10.21 -19.71
CA TYR A 1206 -8.01 9.20 -18.65
C TYR A 1206 -8.01 9.82 -17.25
N ARG A 1207 -8.38 9.05 -16.23
CA ARG A 1207 -8.44 9.50 -14.84
C ARG A 1207 -7.03 9.65 -14.25
N GLY A 1208 -6.69 10.86 -13.80
CA GLY A 1208 -5.41 11.12 -13.14
C GLY A 1208 -5.32 10.47 -11.74
N LYS A 1209 -4.19 10.66 -11.05
CA LYS A 1209 -4.08 10.32 -9.61
C LYS A 1209 -4.43 11.51 -8.73
N LEU A 1210 -5.00 11.25 -7.55
CA LEU A 1210 -5.22 12.26 -6.52
C LEU A 1210 -3.87 12.74 -5.94
N PRO A 1211 -3.68 14.05 -5.68
CA PRO A 1211 -2.41 14.58 -5.20
C PRO A 1211 -2.18 14.30 -3.71
N GLU A 1212 -1.00 13.79 -3.37
CA GLU A 1212 -0.60 13.51 -1.99
C GLU A 1212 -0.17 14.78 -1.25
N GLY A 1213 -1.12 15.35 -0.49
CA GLY A 1213 -0.83 15.94 0.82
C GLY A 1213 -0.16 17.32 0.91
N SER A 1214 -0.94 18.40 0.71
CA SER A 1214 -0.95 19.54 1.64
C SER A 1214 -2.16 20.46 1.42
N GLY A 1215 -2.71 21.03 2.50
CA GLY A 1215 -3.81 22.00 2.46
C GLY A 1215 -5.14 21.51 3.03
N ARG A 1216 -5.86 22.38 3.76
CA ARG A 1216 -7.19 22.09 4.31
C ARG A 1216 -8.27 22.35 3.26
N GLY A 1217 -9.03 21.32 2.89
CA GLY A 1217 -10.19 21.41 2.01
C GLY A 1217 -10.77 20.03 1.70
N PRO A 1218 -12.02 19.94 1.22
CA PRO A 1218 -12.61 18.67 0.80
C PRO A 1218 -11.83 18.11 -0.40
N ARG A 1219 -11.31 16.89 -0.28
CA ARG A 1219 -10.66 16.17 -1.39
C ARG A 1219 -11.69 15.91 -2.49
N PRO A 1220 -11.35 16.05 -3.78
CA PRO A 1220 -12.24 15.59 -4.85
C PRO A 1220 -12.36 14.07 -4.80
N LEU A 1221 -13.59 13.55 -4.83
CA LEU A 1221 -13.88 12.11 -4.74
C LEU A 1221 -13.38 11.33 -5.96
N LEU A 1222 -13.35 11.97 -7.13
CA LEU A 1222 -12.78 11.46 -8.36
C LEU A 1222 -11.65 12.40 -8.81
N ALA A 1223 -10.54 11.83 -9.27
CA ALA A 1223 -9.47 12.59 -9.90
C ALA A 1223 -9.91 13.14 -11.28
N PRO A 1224 -9.33 14.27 -11.74
CA PRO A 1224 -9.71 14.88 -13.00
C PRO A 1224 -9.32 14.01 -14.19
N CYS A 1225 -10.09 14.11 -15.27
CA CYS A 1225 -9.73 13.55 -16.57
C CYS A 1225 -8.59 14.37 -17.19
N VAL A 1226 -7.44 13.73 -17.38
CA VAL A 1226 -6.23 14.26 -18.03
C VAL A 1226 -6.22 13.76 -19.48
N PRO A 1227 -5.86 14.57 -20.48
CA PRO A 1227 -5.77 14.09 -21.86
C PRO A 1227 -4.78 12.92 -21.97
N CYS A 1228 -5.17 11.91 -22.76
CA CYS A 1228 -4.35 10.76 -23.13
C CYS A 1228 -3.08 11.25 -23.85
N ASN A 1229 -2.00 11.43 -23.10
CA ASN A 1229 -0.75 11.98 -23.64
C ASN A 1229 0.06 10.91 -24.38
N CYS A 1230 -0.55 10.39 -25.45
CA CYS A 1230 -0.08 9.26 -26.23
C CYS A 1230 0.89 9.64 -27.35
N ASN A 1231 1.20 10.93 -27.51
CA ASN A 1231 2.15 11.45 -28.49
C ASN A 1231 1.77 10.97 -29.92
N ASN A 1232 0.52 11.24 -30.31
CA ASN A 1232 -0.17 10.85 -31.56
C ASN A 1232 -0.42 9.35 -31.83
N HIS A 1233 0.35 8.40 -31.25
CA HIS A 1233 0.20 6.95 -31.54
C HIS A 1233 -1.19 6.35 -31.31
N SER A 1234 -2.00 7.02 -30.51
CA SER A 1234 -3.44 6.87 -30.53
C SER A 1234 -4.09 8.14 -29.96
N GLU A 1235 -5.24 8.51 -30.51
CA GLU A 1235 -6.13 9.50 -29.91
C GLU A 1235 -6.94 8.90 -28.74
N THR A 1236 -6.76 7.62 -28.41
CA THR A 1236 -7.43 6.93 -27.30
C THR A 1236 -6.46 6.19 -26.38
N CYS A 1237 -6.77 6.21 -25.09
CA CYS A 1237 -6.09 5.43 -24.07
C CYS A 1237 -7.10 4.81 -23.10
N ASP A 1238 -6.64 3.84 -22.34
CA ASP A 1238 -7.42 3.21 -21.28
C ASP A 1238 -7.91 4.26 -20.25
N PRO A 1239 -9.22 4.41 -20.01
CA PRO A 1239 -9.76 5.55 -19.25
C PRO A 1239 -9.36 5.64 -17.79
N GLU A 1240 -8.85 4.57 -17.15
CA GLU A 1240 -8.49 4.57 -15.73
C GLU A 1240 -6.97 4.44 -15.50
N THR A 1241 -6.23 3.76 -16.38
CA THR A 1241 -4.76 3.62 -16.27
C THR A 1241 -3.97 4.63 -17.11
N GLY A 1242 -4.60 5.29 -18.09
CA GLY A 1242 -3.94 6.20 -19.03
C GLY A 1242 -3.04 5.51 -20.06
N LYS A 1243 -3.08 4.18 -20.14
CA LYS A 1243 -2.27 3.39 -21.06
C LYS A 1243 -2.82 3.46 -22.48
N CYS A 1244 -2.03 3.99 -23.41
CA CYS A 1244 -2.43 4.22 -24.80
C CYS A 1244 -2.87 2.94 -25.52
N LEU A 1245 -4.07 2.98 -26.11
CA LEU A 1245 -4.69 1.86 -26.83
C LEU A 1245 -4.42 2.05 -28.32
N THR A 1246 -3.61 1.19 -28.91
CA THR A 1246 -3.24 1.28 -30.32
C THR A 1246 -4.37 0.80 -31.23
N LYS A 1247 -4.26 1.00 -32.55
CA LYS A 1247 -5.25 0.52 -33.53
C LYS A 1247 -5.43 -1.01 -33.60
N ILE A 1248 -4.63 -1.78 -32.87
CA ILE A 1248 -4.80 -3.23 -32.69
C ILE A 1248 -5.90 -3.49 -31.63
N ASP A 1249 -5.91 -2.71 -30.56
CA ASP A 1249 -6.78 -2.90 -29.38
C ASP A 1249 -8.25 -2.52 -29.63
N LEU A 1250 -8.55 -1.83 -30.74
CA LEU A 1250 -9.91 -1.43 -31.14
C LEU A 1250 -10.74 -2.57 -31.79
N GLY A 1251 -10.21 -3.80 -31.86
CA GLY A 1251 -10.92 -4.96 -32.39
C GLY A 1251 -11.96 -5.60 -31.45
N ASP A 1252 -11.68 -5.61 -30.14
CA ASP A 1252 -12.33 -6.54 -29.21
C ASP A 1252 -13.75 -6.16 -28.72
N MET A 1253 -14.35 -5.10 -29.27
CA MET A 1253 -15.74 -4.70 -28.97
C MET A 1253 -16.74 -4.88 -30.14
N LYS A 1254 -16.61 -5.96 -30.95
CA LYS A 1254 -17.77 -6.72 -31.48
C LYS A 1254 -17.43 -8.04 -32.21
N ARG A 1255 -18.07 -9.10 -31.70
CA ARG A 1255 -18.38 -10.41 -32.34
C ARG A 1255 -17.25 -11.45 -32.47
N THR A 1256 -17.48 -12.52 -31.72
CA THR A 1256 -17.01 -13.90 -31.86
C THR A 1256 -16.67 -14.35 -33.28
N LEU A 1257 -15.43 -14.78 -33.51
CA LEU A 1257 -15.09 -15.90 -34.40
C LEU A 1257 -13.65 -16.40 -34.13
N THR A 1258 -13.51 -17.70 -33.85
CA THR A 1258 -12.23 -18.39 -33.70
C THR A 1258 -11.45 -18.48 -35.02
N ILE A 1259 -10.11 -18.46 -34.94
CA ILE A 1259 -9.19 -19.46 -35.56
C ILE A 1259 -7.71 -19.19 -35.17
N ALA A 1260 -7.19 -20.11 -34.34
CA ALA A 1260 -5.84 -20.67 -34.20
C ALA A 1260 -4.52 -19.94 -34.63
N ASN A 1261 -3.50 -20.25 -33.81
CA ASN A 1261 -2.04 -20.36 -34.08
C ASN A 1261 -1.12 -19.20 -33.66
N ASP A 1262 -0.57 -19.32 -32.46
CA ASP A 1262 0.73 -18.74 -32.10
C ASP A 1262 1.84 -19.13 -33.09
N LYS A 1263 2.60 -18.14 -33.56
CA LYS A 1263 3.98 -18.29 -34.03
C LYS A 1263 4.82 -17.06 -33.70
N VAL A 1264 5.10 -16.89 -32.40
CA VAL A 1264 6.18 -16.00 -31.93
C VAL A 1264 7.52 -16.53 -32.44
N ILE A 1265 8.39 -15.66 -32.94
CA ILE A 1265 9.78 -16.02 -33.22
C ILE A 1265 10.62 -15.69 -32.00
N HIS A 1266 11.06 -16.73 -31.31
CA HIS A 1266 12.10 -16.63 -30.30
C HIS A 1266 13.42 -16.23 -30.96
N THR A 1267 14.02 -15.15 -30.45
CA THR A 1267 15.37 -14.70 -30.82
C THR A 1267 16.31 -14.79 -29.63
N GLN A 1268 16.63 -16.02 -29.21
CA GLN A 1268 17.56 -16.26 -28.09
C GLN A 1268 19.02 -16.01 -28.48
N VAL A 1269 19.38 -14.73 -28.56
CA VAL A 1269 20.75 -14.25 -28.63
C VAL A 1269 21.34 -14.21 -27.22
N LEU A 1270 22.32 -15.08 -26.93
CA LEU A 1270 22.96 -15.14 -25.63
C LEU A 1270 24.46 -14.89 -25.64
N TRP A 1271 24.93 -14.52 -24.44
CA TRP A 1271 26.25 -14.07 -24.09
C TRP A 1271 26.60 -14.70 -22.74
N PRO A 1272 27.86 -14.94 -22.38
CA PRO A 1272 28.23 -15.35 -21.02
C PRO A 1272 28.15 -14.20 -20.01
#